data_AF-A0A7J0AKK2-F1
#
_entry.id   AF-A0A7J0AKK2-F1
#
_cell.length_a   1.000
_cell.length_b   1.000
_cell.length_c   1.000
_cell.angle_alpha   90.00
_cell.angle_beta   90.00
_cell.angle_gamma   90.00
#
_symmetry.space_group_name_H-M   'P 1'
#
loop_
_entity.id
_entity.type
_entity.pdbx_description
1 polymer ?
#
loop_
_entity_poly.entity_id
_entity_poly.type
_entity_poly.pdbx_seq_one_letter_code
_entity_poly.pdbx_strand_id
1 'polypeptide(L)'
;MKKQLLIAAMALMASASLSAKDADQLRVYINPGHGSWTANDRPCQLVGHEAYNVADPDTTNFFESNTNLYKGFGILEKLRQLGLKYDPTLNQEGERWQVGAARDLSNNIVMSHVKAGPHEGDFRTSAQLTEARKAILDGRKYEELSDAEKAEVDKIDRHQANLVLYNRNLTEIAAEADANNFDLFISIHSNAASEGTSTNYPLYLYRGYDAGKGGPKVAESDVMAQACWPHCFDNEHMVWSYYSRTNPNIRGDLNFYSTSSTYGYLGALKHEVPGFLVEGYFHTYQPARQRAMNWDVDYMEGYTYARGIADYFGLTDKKGSIYGIVRDRHEKFVHSQYKPNPNSADLYLPVNGATVVLKQGDKQIATYTTDDYYNGAYVFRDVEPGVYTIEITHPDYKETEPVEVSVKAGQTAYPAVQLESSSYVPPTINYVTYPDEFNLPAYGAQAVYNLKEDFRDKAVDALAGKNIKRAIARGEHLYILALDEDGSATVLIFDTKTSDVLRQLGTEGTSGEYLALSDIALTADGTLIGINKSLQPFNGPNNVKIYKWEVNSGDGMAEGNPTIWFSTNNGGNYNNAVTGETMSYAGTLEDGRLIYSAVTTGATKALRLTNVAVANGEMASAYHMNINSIDGCNEIDLGQYQINASPAGDDRFILNPSSRPAEEYICAAAAAGVPVPAGSMPDDLAPVAGFRAQMFKYSGHTYMAVPAAQDSEANTAGVTLVDITEGLDKAKAVGTVGAEISPAALSSVATMGQTIVTRDIEDNVTSGHINLYVAGANGLSRFTTEKVDQPVKRASFAYNLKSELSGEDGYTLSFDAVEDAPMANIIFTDMETGEQKTVEAGQVKKTGNTVKVAPQDLGKGKYTWAVEVLSDAQGVAGCTFRQNAPLKSLTRGGVAVIDDENSPAFGKVVVSNGFAQGIDVFSASLEKEGNYMAGAQPWQAGNGASSFRVGQNNGLVYLTDWSDAGAGYWQFDPMKPEAGVTNYLGGTWTKGGSFTVDGKVIGGGATGISFYGKGEYTKMYVFCEDYPAANAGNYLVRYDVGTAEIVDFAPQFTYDNSKSRFANTNVSVQATRHGVLASQVRGSGNNAQSCPCFIFYNNDGEEIFNSYVLEDLNSSSAGAAFNNDLSLFAIGGNNTSISVWSVEWEGEKPSFTKLYDVPGSNYSTEAVQIAWDPANNLYAYIRAEGLRVFALRQDRPAAVTEAPKSYIIEGTSGIDNVVADPDATEGPVEYWNLNGVKVNGDNLAPGIYIRRQGNKAEKFIIR
;
A
#
# COMPACT_ATOMS: atom_id res chain seq x y z
N MET A 1 -6.53 22.39 -35.47
CA MET A 1 -7.34 21.22 -35.06
C MET A 1 -8.71 21.09 -35.75
N LYS A 2 -9.40 22.16 -36.19
CA LYS A 2 -10.76 22.03 -36.80
C LYS A 2 -10.85 21.69 -38.31
N LYS A 3 -9.73 21.60 -39.05
CA LYS A 3 -9.74 21.32 -40.51
C LYS A 3 -9.32 19.90 -40.92
N GLN A 4 -8.75 19.10 -40.01
CA GLN A 4 -8.42 17.68 -40.28
C GLN A 4 -9.57 16.72 -39.90
N LEU A 5 -10.52 17.18 -39.07
CA LEU A 5 -11.73 16.42 -38.71
C LEU A 5 -12.78 16.34 -39.83
N LEU A 6 -12.80 17.28 -40.79
CA LEU A 6 -13.78 17.26 -41.90
C LEU A 6 -13.36 16.37 -43.07
N ILE A 7 -12.07 16.05 -43.23
CA ILE A 7 -11.59 15.18 -44.32
C ILE A 7 -11.71 13.70 -43.94
N ALA A 8 -11.60 13.37 -42.64
CA ALA A 8 -11.89 12.02 -42.14
C ALA A 8 -13.39 11.68 -42.18
N ALA A 9 -14.28 12.67 -42.00
CA ALA A 9 -15.73 12.46 -42.05
C ALA A 9 -16.30 12.34 -43.49
N MET A 10 -15.64 12.89 -44.51
CA MET A 10 -16.09 12.78 -45.91
C MET A 10 -15.50 11.57 -46.65
N ALA A 11 -14.43 10.94 -46.16
CA ALA A 11 -13.91 9.68 -46.72
C ALA A 11 -14.72 8.43 -46.29
N LEU A 12 -15.54 8.56 -45.24
CA LEU A 12 -16.44 7.51 -44.73
C LEU A 12 -17.83 7.49 -45.38
N MET A 13 -18.13 8.41 -46.32
CA MET A 13 -19.45 8.51 -46.98
C MET A 13 -19.40 8.36 -48.51
N ALA A 14 -18.36 7.72 -49.04
CA ALA A 14 -18.29 7.40 -50.46
C ALA A 14 -17.67 6.02 -50.73
N SER A 15 -18.15 4.99 -50.03
CA SER A 15 -18.17 3.62 -50.57
C SER A 15 -19.60 3.28 -50.94
N ALA A 16 -19.76 2.85 -52.18
CA ALA A 16 -21.04 2.60 -52.82
C ALA A 16 -21.88 1.61 -52.01
N SER A 17 -23.18 1.91 -51.97
CA SER A 17 -24.27 1.01 -51.63
C SER A 17 -24.14 -0.36 -52.33
N LEU A 18 -23.50 -1.32 -51.67
CA LEU A 18 -23.89 -2.73 -51.73
C LEU A 18 -24.73 -3.00 -50.48
N SER A 19 -25.87 -3.65 -50.64
CA SER A 19 -26.69 -4.09 -49.51
C SER A 19 -25.80 -4.94 -48.58
N ALA A 20 -25.67 -4.56 -47.31
CA ALA A 20 -25.01 -5.41 -46.32
C ALA A 20 -25.72 -6.77 -46.32
N LYS A 21 -24.94 -7.85 -46.44
CA LYS A 21 -25.48 -9.22 -46.38
C LYS A 21 -26.02 -9.46 -44.98
N ASP A 22 -27.20 -10.06 -44.89
CA ASP A 22 -27.71 -10.57 -43.62
C ASP A 22 -26.86 -11.76 -43.15
N ALA A 23 -26.90 -12.08 -41.84
CA ALA A 23 -26.07 -13.13 -41.25
C ALA A 23 -26.20 -14.49 -41.98
N ASP A 24 -27.40 -14.84 -42.45
CA ASP A 24 -27.68 -16.10 -43.16
C ASP A 24 -27.20 -16.12 -44.62
N GLN A 25 -26.68 -15.00 -45.15
CA GLN A 25 -26.11 -14.86 -46.49
C GLN A 25 -24.57 -14.85 -46.50
N LEU A 26 -23.95 -14.61 -45.35
CA LEU A 26 -22.49 -14.57 -45.21
C LEU A 26 -21.90 -15.97 -45.29
N ARG A 27 -20.81 -16.15 -46.05
CA ARG A 27 -20.07 -17.42 -46.18
C ARG A 27 -18.64 -17.28 -45.66
N VAL A 28 -18.25 -18.13 -44.70
CA VAL A 28 -16.92 -18.13 -44.07
C VAL A 28 -16.22 -19.46 -44.30
N TYR A 29 -14.99 -19.40 -44.79
CA TYR A 29 -14.10 -20.55 -44.94
C TYR A 29 -13.04 -20.56 -43.85
N ILE A 30 -13.01 -21.62 -43.05
CA ILE A 30 -12.11 -21.82 -41.92
C ILE A 30 -11.08 -22.88 -42.30
N ASN A 31 -9.80 -22.57 -42.21
CA ASN A 31 -8.72 -23.51 -42.44
C ASN A 31 -7.96 -23.74 -41.13
N PRO A 32 -8.27 -24.80 -40.35
CA PRO A 32 -7.34 -25.27 -39.33
C PRO A 32 -6.02 -25.63 -40.00
N GLY A 33 -4.91 -25.09 -39.50
CA GLY A 33 -3.59 -25.36 -40.06
C GLY A 33 -3.08 -26.76 -39.69
N HIS A 34 -2.24 -27.33 -40.56
CA HIS A 34 -1.58 -28.63 -40.38
C HIS A 34 -2.55 -29.83 -40.38
N GLY A 35 -2.04 -31.01 -40.03
CA GLY A 35 -2.76 -32.27 -39.97
C GLY A 35 -1.78 -33.45 -39.88
N SER A 36 -2.25 -34.59 -39.36
CA SER A 36 -1.47 -35.83 -39.04
C SER A 36 -0.53 -35.70 -37.84
N TRP A 37 -0.20 -36.80 -37.15
CA TRP A 37 0.70 -36.78 -35.98
C TRP A 37 2.17 -37.00 -36.32
N THR A 38 2.65 -36.34 -37.38
CA THR A 38 4.06 -36.45 -37.80
C THR A 38 4.89 -35.30 -37.22
N ALA A 39 6.22 -35.35 -37.36
CA ALA A 39 7.11 -34.26 -36.94
C ALA A 39 6.80 -32.90 -37.64
N ASN A 40 6.13 -32.92 -38.80
CA ASN A 40 5.69 -31.70 -39.50
C ASN A 40 4.51 -30.98 -38.78
N ASP A 41 3.86 -31.65 -37.83
CA ASP A 41 2.78 -31.11 -37.01
C ASP A 41 3.28 -30.59 -35.65
N ARG A 42 4.59 -30.30 -35.58
CA ARG A 42 5.29 -29.59 -34.50
C ARG A 42 4.98 -30.14 -33.10
N PRO A 43 5.20 -31.43 -32.87
CA PRO A 43 4.93 -32.03 -31.58
C PRO A 43 5.78 -31.40 -30.47
N CYS A 44 5.15 -31.07 -29.35
CA CYS A 44 5.84 -30.54 -28.17
C CYS A 44 5.50 -31.37 -26.92
N GLN A 45 6.51 -31.66 -26.10
CA GLN A 45 6.36 -32.48 -24.90
C GLN A 45 5.58 -31.74 -23.81
N LEU A 46 4.59 -32.41 -23.21
CA LEU A 46 3.84 -31.93 -22.05
C LEU A 46 4.39 -32.51 -20.74
N VAL A 47 4.07 -31.88 -19.60
CA VAL A 47 4.30 -32.47 -18.27
C VAL A 47 3.55 -33.81 -18.18
N GLY A 48 4.25 -34.88 -17.78
CA GLY A 48 3.65 -36.22 -17.66
C GLY A 48 3.60 -37.05 -18.95
N HIS A 49 4.02 -36.49 -20.09
CA HIS A 49 4.00 -37.16 -21.40
C HIS A 49 5.40 -37.45 -21.94
N GLU A 50 5.54 -38.48 -22.77
CA GLU A 50 6.81 -38.83 -23.40
C GLU A 50 7.20 -37.83 -24.51
N ALA A 51 8.51 -37.70 -24.79
CA ALA A 51 8.95 -36.92 -25.94
C ALA A 51 8.53 -37.58 -27.26
N TYR A 52 8.29 -36.78 -28.30
CA TYR A 52 7.83 -37.29 -29.59
C TYR A 52 8.74 -38.39 -30.16
N ASN A 53 8.11 -39.47 -30.59
CA ASN A 53 8.74 -40.61 -31.27
C ASN A 53 7.99 -40.90 -32.58
N VAL A 54 8.72 -41.04 -33.69
CA VAL A 54 8.14 -41.32 -35.01
C VAL A 54 7.50 -42.72 -35.12
N ALA A 55 7.95 -43.68 -34.30
CA ALA A 55 7.44 -45.05 -34.34
C ALA A 55 6.12 -45.22 -33.57
N ASP A 56 5.97 -44.47 -32.48
CA ASP A 56 4.82 -44.52 -31.58
C ASP A 56 4.68 -43.16 -30.86
N PRO A 57 4.16 -42.13 -31.53
CA PRO A 57 3.96 -40.84 -30.92
C PRO A 57 2.78 -40.91 -29.96
N ASP A 58 2.97 -40.40 -28.75
CA ASP A 58 1.87 -40.11 -27.87
C ASP A 58 0.99 -39.01 -28.48
N THR A 59 -0.10 -39.40 -29.13
CA THR A 59 -1.05 -38.49 -29.79
C THR A 59 -1.79 -37.55 -28.83
N THR A 60 -1.63 -37.75 -27.51
CA THR A 60 -2.15 -36.88 -26.47
C THR A 60 -1.16 -35.78 -26.02
N ASN A 61 0.06 -35.76 -26.59
CA ASN A 61 0.92 -34.59 -26.53
C ASN A 61 0.34 -33.40 -27.31
N PHE A 62 0.99 -32.24 -27.18
CA PHE A 62 0.71 -31.12 -28.04
C PHE A 62 1.10 -31.41 -29.48
N PHE A 63 0.13 -31.24 -30.38
CA PHE A 63 0.30 -31.18 -31.82
C PHE A 63 -0.46 -29.95 -32.31
N GLU A 64 0.14 -29.19 -33.22
CA GLU A 64 -0.43 -27.92 -33.65
C GLU A 64 -1.83 -28.13 -34.26
N SER A 65 -2.00 -29.15 -35.11
CA SER A 65 -3.27 -29.47 -35.76
C SER A 65 -4.39 -29.84 -34.79
N ASN A 66 -4.07 -30.49 -33.66
CA ASN A 66 -5.07 -30.83 -32.63
C ASN A 66 -5.76 -29.54 -32.14
N THR A 67 -4.95 -28.56 -31.70
CA THR A 67 -5.50 -27.31 -31.15
C THR A 67 -6.16 -26.45 -32.22
N ASN A 68 -5.57 -26.33 -33.41
CA ASN A 68 -6.14 -25.58 -34.53
C ASN A 68 -7.53 -26.10 -34.93
N LEU A 69 -7.73 -27.42 -34.89
CA LEU A 69 -9.02 -28.03 -35.20
C LEU A 69 -10.10 -27.60 -34.21
N TYR A 70 -9.81 -27.64 -32.91
CA TYR A 70 -10.75 -27.21 -31.86
C TYR A 70 -11.04 -25.71 -31.90
N LYS A 71 -10.03 -24.87 -32.18
CA LYS A 71 -10.24 -23.44 -32.45
C LYS A 71 -11.18 -23.22 -33.63
N GLY A 72 -10.99 -23.98 -34.71
CA GLY A 72 -11.86 -23.94 -35.89
C GLY A 72 -13.31 -24.29 -35.55
N PHE A 73 -13.54 -25.30 -34.71
CA PHE A 73 -14.88 -25.61 -34.19
C PHE A 73 -15.45 -24.49 -33.31
N GLY A 74 -14.60 -23.82 -32.52
CA GLY A 74 -14.98 -22.63 -31.76
C GLY A 74 -15.52 -21.51 -32.66
N ILE A 75 -14.80 -21.20 -33.74
CA ILE A 75 -15.28 -20.22 -34.73
C ILE A 75 -16.62 -20.65 -35.32
N LEU A 76 -16.71 -21.90 -35.78
CA LEU A 76 -17.91 -22.43 -36.42
C LEU A 76 -19.13 -22.31 -35.51
N GLU A 77 -19.01 -22.76 -34.26
CA GLU A 77 -20.10 -22.75 -33.30
C GLU A 77 -20.55 -21.33 -32.97
N LYS A 78 -19.61 -20.42 -32.74
CA LYS A 78 -19.95 -19.02 -32.44
C LYS A 78 -20.60 -18.31 -33.63
N LEU A 79 -20.08 -18.49 -34.85
CA LEU A 79 -20.68 -17.91 -36.05
C LEU A 79 -22.09 -18.46 -36.32
N ARG A 80 -22.31 -19.76 -36.07
CA ARG A 80 -23.64 -20.37 -36.13
C ARG A 80 -24.62 -19.70 -35.16
N GLN A 81 -24.19 -19.45 -33.93
CA GLN A 81 -25.00 -18.75 -32.93
C GLN A 81 -25.30 -17.29 -33.30
N LEU A 82 -24.38 -16.64 -34.03
CA LEU A 82 -24.54 -15.29 -34.56
C LEU A 82 -25.47 -15.21 -35.79
N GLY A 83 -25.95 -16.36 -36.29
CA GLY A 83 -26.98 -16.44 -37.32
C GLY A 83 -26.48 -16.90 -38.69
N LEU A 84 -25.21 -17.29 -38.85
CA LEU A 84 -24.73 -17.87 -40.10
C LEU A 84 -25.36 -19.25 -40.32
N LYS A 85 -25.75 -19.53 -41.56
CA LYS A 85 -26.40 -20.79 -41.93
C LYS A 85 -25.42 -21.97 -41.82
N TYR A 86 -25.73 -22.90 -40.93
CA TYR A 86 -25.01 -24.16 -40.80
C TYR A 86 -25.97 -25.28 -40.43
N ASP A 87 -26.05 -26.29 -41.29
CA ASP A 87 -26.83 -27.51 -41.06
C ASP A 87 -25.86 -28.66 -40.68
N PRO A 88 -25.85 -29.10 -39.40
CA PRO A 88 -24.99 -30.17 -38.94
C PRO A 88 -25.38 -31.55 -39.48
N THR A 89 -26.53 -31.68 -40.16
CA THR A 89 -27.03 -32.95 -40.71
C THR A 89 -26.53 -33.24 -42.12
N LEU A 90 -25.83 -32.29 -42.74
CA LEU A 90 -25.28 -32.46 -44.08
C LEU A 90 -24.06 -33.39 -44.08
N ASN A 91 -23.86 -34.09 -45.19
CA ASN A 91 -22.66 -34.88 -45.51
C ASN A 91 -22.30 -35.99 -44.49
N GLN A 92 -23.27 -36.87 -44.19
CA GLN A 92 -23.15 -37.99 -43.23
C GLN A 92 -22.71 -39.32 -43.88
N GLU A 93 -22.63 -39.41 -45.21
CA GLU A 93 -22.26 -40.61 -45.98
C GLU A 93 -21.02 -40.32 -46.85
N GLY A 94 -20.02 -41.22 -46.85
CA GLY A 94 -18.76 -41.06 -47.60
C GLY A 94 -17.51 -41.53 -46.85
N GLU A 95 -16.32 -41.29 -47.41
CA GLU A 95 -15.05 -41.65 -46.80
C GLU A 95 -14.69 -40.74 -45.61
N ARG A 96 -13.94 -41.25 -44.62
CA ARG A 96 -13.71 -40.57 -43.32
C ARG A 96 -13.15 -39.14 -43.44
N TRP A 97 -12.37 -38.86 -44.48
CA TRP A 97 -11.77 -37.54 -44.78
C TRP A 97 -12.67 -36.62 -45.63
N GLN A 98 -13.78 -37.13 -46.18
CA GLN A 98 -14.77 -36.40 -46.97
C GLN A 98 -16.07 -36.10 -46.19
N VAL A 99 -16.32 -36.83 -45.09
CA VAL A 99 -17.54 -36.70 -44.29
C VAL A 99 -17.42 -35.70 -43.15
N GLY A 100 -18.53 -35.03 -42.87
CA GLY A 100 -18.68 -34.00 -41.83
C GLY A 100 -19.38 -32.77 -42.38
N ALA A 101 -20.39 -32.29 -41.66
CA ALA A 101 -21.21 -31.16 -42.10
C ALA A 101 -20.40 -29.89 -42.40
N ALA A 102 -19.32 -29.63 -41.67
CA ALA A 102 -18.44 -28.50 -41.93
C ALA A 102 -17.56 -28.66 -43.19
N ARG A 103 -17.47 -29.85 -43.81
CA ARG A 103 -16.86 -30.03 -45.14
C ARG A 103 -17.84 -29.74 -46.30
N ASP A 104 -19.14 -29.71 -46.02
CA ASP A 104 -20.15 -29.56 -47.05
C ASP A 104 -20.19 -28.12 -47.57
N LEU A 105 -19.89 -27.94 -48.86
CA LEU A 105 -19.81 -26.62 -49.50
C LEU A 105 -21.19 -25.92 -49.60
N SER A 106 -22.30 -26.63 -49.37
CA SER A 106 -23.64 -26.02 -49.34
C SER A 106 -23.94 -25.29 -48.02
N ASN A 107 -23.15 -25.55 -46.98
CA ASN A 107 -23.16 -24.73 -45.77
C ASN A 107 -22.52 -23.36 -46.04
N ASN A 108 -22.85 -22.38 -45.21
CA ASN A 108 -22.20 -21.08 -45.25
C ASN A 108 -20.94 -21.03 -44.39
N ILE A 109 -20.83 -21.89 -43.38
CA ILE A 109 -19.60 -22.07 -42.61
C ILE A 109 -18.96 -23.37 -43.08
N VAL A 110 -17.79 -23.28 -43.70
CA VAL A 110 -17.06 -24.42 -44.24
C VAL A 110 -15.68 -24.48 -43.63
N MET A 111 -15.26 -25.65 -43.17
CA MET A 111 -13.90 -25.95 -42.71
C MET A 111 -13.13 -26.71 -43.79
N SER A 112 -11.84 -26.47 -43.94
CA SER A 112 -10.99 -27.21 -44.90
C SER A 112 -10.88 -28.69 -44.56
N HIS A 113 -10.86 -29.03 -43.28
CA HIS A 113 -10.91 -30.38 -42.74
C HIS A 113 -11.56 -30.38 -41.35
N VAL A 114 -12.04 -31.53 -40.90
CA VAL A 114 -12.81 -31.68 -39.64
C VAL A 114 -12.24 -32.75 -38.71
N LYS A 115 -11.10 -33.35 -39.07
CA LYS A 115 -10.42 -34.41 -38.32
C LYS A 115 -8.92 -34.32 -38.58
N ALA A 116 -8.11 -34.60 -37.57
CA ALA A 116 -6.68 -34.88 -37.73
C ALA A 116 -6.45 -36.27 -38.39
N GLY A 117 -5.23 -36.50 -38.87
CA GLY A 117 -4.87 -37.55 -39.83
C GLY A 117 -4.99 -39.02 -39.40
N PRO A 118 -4.55 -39.99 -40.23
CA PRO A 118 -4.89 -41.38 -40.00
C PRO A 118 -3.96 -42.00 -38.97
N HIS A 119 -4.55 -42.70 -37.99
CA HIS A 119 -3.82 -43.48 -37.00
C HIS A 119 -3.57 -44.89 -37.55
N GLU A 120 -2.56 -45.02 -38.43
CA GLU A 120 -2.21 -46.28 -39.12
C GLU A 120 -0.92 -46.94 -38.59
N GLY A 121 -0.40 -46.46 -37.46
CA GLY A 121 0.83 -46.98 -36.82
C GLY A 121 2.12 -46.65 -37.58
N ASP A 122 2.11 -45.61 -38.40
CA ASP A 122 3.27 -45.05 -39.11
C ASP A 122 3.12 -43.53 -39.11
N PHE A 123 4.12 -42.81 -38.57
CA PHE A 123 4.07 -41.36 -38.38
C PHE A 123 5.26 -40.65 -39.02
N ARG A 124 5.83 -41.31 -40.03
CA ARG A 124 6.87 -40.73 -40.89
C ARG A 124 6.29 -39.60 -41.74
N THR A 125 7.07 -38.54 -41.94
CA THR A 125 6.73 -37.47 -42.89
C THR A 125 6.79 -37.97 -44.33
N SER A 126 6.16 -37.26 -45.28
CA SER A 126 6.23 -37.62 -46.71
C SER A 126 7.67 -37.75 -47.23
N ALA A 127 8.61 -36.95 -46.70
CA ALA A 127 10.03 -37.06 -47.03
C ALA A 127 10.65 -38.35 -46.49
N GLN A 128 10.36 -38.70 -45.23
CA GLN A 128 10.85 -39.93 -44.61
C GLN A 128 10.29 -41.18 -45.31
N LEU A 129 9.02 -41.16 -45.73
CA LEU A 129 8.40 -42.22 -46.52
C LEU A 129 9.03 -42.38 -47.89
N THR A 130 9.28 -41.25 -48.57
CA THR A 130 9.92 -41.25 -49.90
C THR A 130 11.33 -41.87 -49.83
N GLU A 131 12.12 -41.53 -48.81
CA GLU A 131 13.44 -42.13 -48.60
C GLU A 131 13.36 -43.61 -48.19
N ALA A 132 12.41 -43.99 -47.32
CA ALA A 132 12.19 -45.39 -46.95
C ALA A 132 11.80 -46.25 -48.18
N ARG A 133 10.91 -45.74 -49.03
CA ARG A 133 10.52 -46.38 -50.29
C ARG A 133 11.71 -46.56 -51.23
N LYS A 134 12.52 -45.51 -51.39
CA LYS A 134 13.72 -45.53 -52.24
C LYS A 134 14.75 -46.52 -51.73
N ALA A 135 14.92 -46.64 -50.41
CA ALA A 135 15.81 -47.60 -49.78
C ALA A 135 15.38 -49.06 -50.00
N ILE A 136 14.06 -49.35 -50.02
CA ILE A 136 13.57 -50.71 -50.31
C ILE A 136 13.75 -51.06 -51.79
N LEU A 137 13.44 -50.10 -52.69
CA LEU A 137 13.62 -50.30 -54.12
C LEU A 137 15.09 -50.52 -54.49
N ASP A 138 16.02 -49.74 -53.92
CA ASP A 138 17.47 -49.87 -54.15
C ASP A 138 17.84 -50.00 -55.65
N GLY A 139 17.19 -49.21 -56.50
CA GLY A 139 17.37 -49.25 -57.95
C GLY A 139 16.69 -50.42 -58.69
N ARG A 140 16.06 -51.36 -57.97
CA ARG A 140 15.22 -52.43 -58.52
C ARG A 140 13.82 -51.92 -58.86
N LYS A 141 13.15 -52.57 -59.80
CA LYS A 141 11.73 -52.34 -60.09
C LYS A 141 10.85 -53.02 -59.06
N TYR A 142 9.63 -52.51 -58.87
CA TYR A 142 8.66 -53.08 -57.91
C TYR A 142 8.41 -54.57 -58.15
N GLU A 143 8.37 -55.01 -59.41
CA GLU A 143 8.14 -56.41 -59.77
C GLU A 143 9.27 -57.35 -59.30
N GLU A 144 10.49 -56.82 -59.14
CA GLU A 144 11.72 -57.53 -58.74
C GLU A 144 11.85 -57.70 -57.22
N LEU A 145 10.93 -57.13 -56.44
CA LEU A 145 10.88 -57.23 -54.99
C LEU A 145 10.27 -58.56 -54.51
N SER A 146 10.71 -59.03 -53.35
CA SER A 146 10.04 -60.12 -52.61
C SER A 146 8.64 -59.70 -52.16
N ASP A 147 7.76 -60.66 -51.87
CA ASP A 147 6.39 -60.36 -51.42
C ASP A 147 6.36 -59.52 -50.13
N ALA A 148 7.34 -59.70 -49.24
CA ALA A 148 7.49 -58.90 -48.03
C ALA A 148 7.92 -57.45 -48.32
N GLU A 149 8.86 -57.25 -49.24
CA GLU A 149 9.29 -55.91 -49.67
C GLU A 149 8.17 -55.17 -50.43
N LYS A 150 7.41 -55.90 -51.27
CA LYS A 150 6.22 -55.36 -51.95
C LYS A 150 5.17 -54.90 -50.94
N ALA A 151 4.88 -55.73 -49.92
CA ALA A 151 3.92 -55.38 -48.88
C ALA A 151 4.31 -54.11 -48.10
N GLU A 152 5.61 -53.90 -47.83
CA GLU A 152 6.10 -52.68 -47.17
C GLU A 152 6.08 -51.46 -48.11
N VAL A 153 6.46 -51.60 -49.38
CA VAL A 153 6.30 -50.52 -50.38
C VAL A 153 4.84 -50.14 -50.55
N ASP A 154 3.93 -51.11 -50.63
CA ASP A 154 2.49 -50.86 -50.69
C ASP A 154 1.98 -50.15 -49.42
N LYS A 155 2.53 -50.50 -48.24
CA LYS A 155 2.21 -49.81 -46.99
C LYS A 155 2.66 -48.36 -47.02
N ILE A 156 3.89 -48.09 -47.47
CA ILE A 156 4.43 -46.74 -47.63
C ILE A 156 3.61 -45.93 -48.63
N ASP A 157 3.31 -46.50 -49.81
CA ASP A 157 2.54 -45.82 -50.86
C ASP A 157 1.11 -45.51 -50.40
N ARG A 158 0.46 -46.43 -49.68
CA ARG A 158 -0.84 -46.17 -49.03
C ARG A 158 -0.74 -45.04 -48.00
N HIS A 159 0.24 -45.09 -47.11
CA HIS A 159 0.40 -44.07 -46.06
C HIS A 159 0.70 -42.69 -46.66
N GLN A 160 1.51 -42.64 -47.72
CA GLN A 160 1.83 -41.40 -48.43
C GLN A 160 0.60 -40.81 -49.13
N ALA A 161 -0.28 -41.63 -49.71
CA ALA A 161 -1.56 -41.18 -50.24
C ALA A 161 -2.48 -40.66 -49.12
N ASN A 162 -2.52 -41.35 -47.99
CA ASN A 162 -3.33 -40.98 -46.83
C ASN A 162 -2.90 -39.65 -46.19
N LEU A 163 -1.60 -39.34 -46.12
CA LEU A 163 -1.12 -38.04 -45.63
C LEU A 163 -1.73 -36.86 -46.40
N VAL A 164 -1.93 -36.99 -47.72
CA VAL A 164 -2.52 -35.92 -48.55
C VAL A 164 -4.00 -35.71 -48.26
N LEU A 165 -4.72 -36.76 -47.86
CA LEU A 165 -6.16 -36.69 -47.58
C LEU A 165 -6.47 -35.95 -46.28
N TYR A 166 -5.63 -36.13 -45.26
CA TYR A 166 -5.83 -35.54 -43.94
C TYR A 166 -4.97 -34.30 -43.66
N ASN A 167 -3.84 -34.15 -44.34
CA ASN A 167 -3.06 -32.93 -44.38
C ASN A 167 -3.23 -32.33 -45.78
N ARG A 168 -4.41 -31.74 -46.01
CA ARG A 168 -4.87 -31.30 -47.33
C ARG A 168 -3.85 -30.37 -47.99
N ASN A 169 -3.65 -30.56 -49.28
CA ASN A 169 -2.72 -29.74 -50.06
C ASN A 169 -3.19 -28.26 -50.04
N LEU A 170 -2.27 -27.35 -49.74
CA LEU A 170 -2.57 -25.91 -49.70
C LEU A 170 -3.12 -25.38 -51.03
N THR A 171 -2.71 -25.95 -52.16
CA THR A 171 -3.23 -25.57 -53.49
C THR A 171 -4.68 -25.99 -53.69
N GLU A 172 -5.08 -27.14 -53.12
CA GLU A 172 -6.47 -27.58 -53.14
C GLU A 172 -7.35 -26.69 -52.26
N ILE A 173 -6.85 -26.30 -51.08
CA ILE A 173 -7.54 -25.37 -50.19
C ILE A 173 -7.76 -24.02 -50.88
N ALA A 174 -6.72 -23.46 -51.52
CA ALA A 174 -6.84 -22.20 -52.25
C ALA A 174 -7.83 -22.30 -53.42
N ALA A 175 -7.78 -23.37 -54.21
CA ALA A 175 -8.72 -23.60 -55.31
C ALA A 175 -10.17 -23.79 -54.82
N GLU A 176 -10.36 -24.48 -53.69
CA GLU A 176 -11.68 -24.64 -53.06
C GLU A 176 -12.24 -23.29 -52.56
N ALA A 177 -11.40 -22.45 -51.96
CA ALA A 177 -11.80 -21.11 -51.53
C ALA A 177 -12.25 -20.24 -52.73
N ASP A 178 -11.47 -20.20 -53.81
CA ASP A 178 -11.79 -19.41 -55.02
C ASP A 178 -13.06 -19.87 -55.72
N ALA A 179 -13.35 -21.18 -55.72
CA ALA A 179 -14.47 -21.74 -56.48
C ALA A 179 -15.85 -21.56 -55.82
N ASN A 180 -15.92 -21.13 -54.55
CA ASN A 180 -17.13 -21.29 -53.72
C ASN A 180 -17.68 -20.00 -53.08
N ASN A 181 -17.33 -18.83 -53.61
CA ASN A 181 -17.88 -17.51 -53.27
C ASN A 181 -17.92 -17.22 -51.76
N PHE A 182 -16.82 -17.45 -51.05
CA PHE A 182 -16.70 -17.08 -49.64
C PHE A 182 -16.51 -15.57 -49.46
N ASP A 183 -17.07 -15.04 -48.37
CA ASP A 183 -16.94 -13.63 -47.97
C ASP A 183 -15.72 -13.40 -47.08
N LEU A 184 -15.28 -14.43 -46.35
CA LEU A 184 -14.10 -14.38 -45.50
C LEU A 184 -13.38 -15.73 -45.48
N PHE A 185 -12.05 -15.70 -45.55
CA PHE A 185 -11.15 -16.82 -45.31
C PHE A 185 -10.35 -16.59 -44.02
N ILE A 186 -10.29 -17.58 -43.14
CA ILE A 186 -9.42 -17.56 -41.96
C ILE A 186 -8.61 -18.85 -41.87
N SER A 187 -7.28 -18.73 -41.79
CA SER A 187 -6.38 -19.86 -41.49
C SER A 187 -5.85 -19.76 -40.06
N ILE A 188 -5.98 -20.81 -39.25
CA ILE A 188 -5.66 -20.78 -37.82
C ILE A 188 -4.41 -21.62 -37.55
N HIS A 189 -3.46 -21.05 -36.83
CA HIS A 189 -2.17 -21.63 -36.49
C HIS A 189 -1.73 -21.26 -35.07
N SER A 190 -0.65 -21.90 -34.60
CA SER A 190 0.11 -21.46 -33.43
C SER A 190 1.61 -21.38 -33.76
N ASN A 191 2.29 -20.47 -33.08
CA ASN A 191 3.65 -20.07 -33.38
C ASN A 191 4.70 -20.73 -32.49
N ALA A 192 5.97 -20.60 -32.87
CA ALA A 192 7.11 -21.11 -32.13
C ALA A 192 8.21 -20.06 -31.99
N ALA A 193 8.85 -20.03 -30.82
CA ALA A 193 10.10 -19.33 -30.53
C ALA A 193 11.16 -20.37 -30.10
N SER A 194 12.03 -20.03 -29.15
CA SER A 194 12.86 -21.03 -28.48
C SER A 194 12.04 -21.73 -27.39
N GLU A 195 12.22 -23.05 -27.25
CA GLU A 195 11.51 -23.88 -26.27
C GLU A 195 11.71 -23.40 -24.83
N GLY A 196 10.61 -23.24 -24.09
CA GLY A 196 10.64 -22.80 -22.69
C GLY A 196 10.85 -21.31 -22.50
N THR A 197 10.76 -20.50 -23.56
CA THR A 197 10.76 -19.03 -23.45
C THR A 197 9.38 -18.49 -23.08
N SER A 198 9.35 -17.28 -22.52
CA SER A 198 8.12 -16.52 -22.22
C SER A 198 7.61 -15.67 -23.39
N THR A 199 8.11 -15.92 -24.60
CA THR A 199 7.61 -15.25 -25.81
C THR A 199 6.21 -15.78 -26.12
N ASN A 200 5.21 -14.90 -26.16
CA ASN A 200 3.84 -15.28 -26.43
C ASN A 200 3.01 -14.09 -26.92
N TYR A 201 2.69 -14.02 -28.21
CA TYR A 201 1.83 -13.00 -28.82
C TYR A 201 1.18 -13.50 -30.10
N PRO A 202 0.05 -12.90 -30.52
CA PRO A 202 -0.55 -13.22 -31.81
C PRO A 202 0.19 -12.56 -32.97
N LEU A 203 0.14 -13.19 -34.15
CA LEU A 203 0.58 -12.62 -35.43
C LEU A 203 -0.50 -12.84 -36.49
N TYR A 204 -0.93 -11.77 -37.15
CA TYR A 204 -1.93 -11.82 -38.22
C TYR A 204 -1.25 -11.52 -39.56
N LEU A 205 -1.42 -12.41 -40.53
CA LEU A 205 -0.82 -12.33 -41.85
C LEU A 205 -1.90 -12.29 -42.93
N TYR A 206 -1.78 -11.37 -43.87
CA TYR A 206 -2.62 -11.35 -45.07
C TYR A 206 -1.76 -11.38 -46.33
N ARG A 207 -2.36 -11.77 -47.45
CA ARG A 207 -1.69 -11.81 -48.75
C ARG A 207 -1.34 -10.39 -49.21
N GLY A 208 -0.06 -10.06 -49.31
CA GLY A 208 0.39 -8.77 -49.87
C GLY A 208 1.46 -8.07 -49.05
N TYR A 209 1.45 -6.74 -49.10
CA TYR A 209 2.41 -5.88 -48.43
C TYR A 209 1.77 -5.20 -47.22
N ASP A 210 2.59 -4.79 -46.25
CA ASP A 210 2.16 -4.01 -45.10
C ASP A 210 1.36 -2.76 -45.53
N ALA A 211 0.45 -2.33 -44.67
CA ALA A 211 -0.30 -1.09 -44.86
C ALA A 211 0.68 0.09 -45.07
N GLY A 212 0.47 0.87 -46.13
CA GLY A 212 1.38 1.95 -46.53
C GLY A 212 2.62 1.54 -47.33
N LYS A 213 2.87 0.23 -47.53
CA LYS A 213 3.97 -0.31 -48.37
C LYS A 213 3.47 -1.07 -49.61
N GLY A 214 2.24 -0.82 -50.02
CA GLY A 214 1.58 -1.49 -51.14
C GLY A 214 0.25 -2.15 -50.76
N GLY A 215 0.01 -2.38 -49.46
CA GLY A 215 -1.26 -2.88 -48.93
C GLY A 215 -1.58 -4.33 -49.32
N PRO A 216 -2.77 -4.81 -48.94
CA PRO A 216 -3.20 -6.17 -49.24
C PRO A 216 -3.41 -6.36 -50.74
N LYS A 217 -3.14 -7.55 -51.25
CA LYS A 217 -3.41 -7.94 -52.66
C LYS A 217 -4.86 -8.31 -52.88
N VAL A 218 -5.53 -8.81 -51.84
CA VAL A 218 -6.97 -9.03 -51.81
C VAL A 218 -7.57 -7.94 -50.92
N ALA A 219 -8.47 -7.13 -51.46
CA ALA A 219 -9.04 -6.01 -50.74
C ALA A 219 -9.71 -6.45 -49.43
N GLU A 220 -9.74 -5.57 -48.43
CA GLU A 220 -10.35 -5.76 -47.09
C GLU A 220 -9.66 -6.78 -46.16
N SER A 221 -8.70 -7.58 -46.63
CA SER A 221 -7.99 -8.56 -45.78
C SER A 221 -7.31 -7.96 -44.54
N ASP A 222 -6.70 -6.78 -44.67
CA ASP A 222 -6.03 -6.08 -43.57
C ASP A 222 -7.04 -5.48 -42.57
N VAL A 223 -8.17 -4.95 -43.07
CA VAL A 223 -9.28 -4.44 -42.26
C VAL A 223 -9.93 -5.56 -41.44
N MET A 224 -10.15 -6.74 -42.04
CA MET A 224 -10.68 -7.92 -41.33
C MET A 224 -9.73 -8.38 -40.22
N ALA A 225 -8.41 -8.43 -40.49
CA ALA A 225 -7.41 -8.75 -39.47
C ALA A 225 -7.40 -7.70 -38.34
N GLN A 226 -7.55 -6.42 -38.68
CA GLN A 226 -7.61 -5.31 -37.72
C GLN A 226 -8.85 -5.36 -36.82
N ALA A 227 -9.98 -5.87 -37.31
CA ALA A 227 -11.18 -6.10 -36.51
C ALA A 227 -11.01 -7.26 -35.52
N CYS A 228 -10.26 -8.30 -35.90
CA CYS A 228 -10.05 -9.48 -35.04
C CYS A 228 -8.95 -9.28 -33.98
N TRP A 229 -7.91 -8.51 -34.30
CA TRP A 229 -6.75 -8.29 -33.43
C TRP A 229 -7.09 -7.96 -31.97
N PRO A 230 -8.00 -7.01 -31.66
CA PRO A 230 -8.25 -6.61 -30.27
C PRO A 230 -8.78 -7.74 -29.39
N HIS A 231 -9.50 -8.70 -29.98
CA HIS A 231 -10.15 -9.78 -29.24
C HIS A 231 -9.19 -10.85 -28.74
N CYS A 232 -8.01 -11.03 -29.36
CA CYS A 232 -6.98 -11.92 -28.82
C CYS A 232 -6.57 -11.48 -27.40
N PHE A 233 -6.45 -10.17 -27.20
CA PHE A 233 -6.05 -9.58 -25.92
C PHE A 233 -7.18 -9.53 -24.88
N ASP A 234 -8.41 -9.94 -25.24
CA ASP A 234 -9.45 -10.19 -24.24
C ASP A 234 -9.03 -11.36 -23.34
N ASN A 235 -8.23 -12.32 -23.84
CA ASN A 235 -7.74 -13.45 -23.04
C ASN A 235 -6.57 -13.06 -22.13
N GLU A 236 -6.89 -12.75 -20.87
CA GLU A 236 -5.92 -12.32 -19.85
C GLU A 236 -4.97 -13.45 -19.40
N HIS A 237 -5.41 -14.71 -19.49
CA HIS A 237 -4.63 -15.88 -19.04
C HIS A 237 -3.45 -16.23 -19.96
N MET A 238 -3.33 -15.58 -21.12
CA MET A 238 -2.28 -15.90 -22.08
C MET A 238 -0.93 -15.29 -21.74
N VAL A 239 -0.86 -14.32 -20.83
CA VAL A 239 0.43 -13.70 -20.44
C VAL A 239 1.14 -13.17 -21.71
N TRP A 240 0.43 -12.35 -22.48
CA TRP A 240 0.91 -11.79 -23.75
C TRP A 240 2.21 -10.99 -23.60
N SER A 241 3.10 -11.00 -24.60
CA SER A 241 4.35 -10.21 -24.63
C SER A 241 4.53 -9.39 -25.90
N TYR A 242 5.39 -8.36 -25.86
CA TYR A 242 5.77 -7.43 -26.95
C TYR A 242 4.67 -6.56 -27.58
N TYR A 243 3.48 -7.10 -27.83
CA TYR A 243 2.36 -6.44 -28.52
C TYR A 243 1.17 -6.24 -27.60
N SER A 244 0.23 -5.38 -28.00
CA SER A 244 -0.95 -5.05 -27.20
C SER A 244 -2.17 -4.80 -28.09
N ARG A 245 -3.33 -4.61 -27.45
CA ARG A 245 -4.59 -4.25 -28.15
C ARG A 245 -4.42 -3.07 -29.12
N THR A 246 -3.57 -2.09 -28.78
CA THR A 246 -3.33 -0.86 -29.55
C THR A 246 -2.00 -0.84 -30.29
N ASN A 247 -1.13 -1.84 -30.11
CA ASN A 247 0.13 -2.01 -30.83
C ASN A 247 0.10 -3.31 -31.65
N PRO A 248 -0.47 -3.30 -32.87
CA PRO A 248 -0.73 -4.53 -33.61
C PRO A 248 0.46 -5.12 -34.36
N ASN A 249 0.50 -6.45 -34.44
CA ASN A 249 1.38 -7.20 -35.35
C ASN A 249 0.57 -7.81 -36.49
N ILE A 250 0.04 -6.94 -37.35
CA ILE A 250 -0.74 -7.30 -38.54
C ILE A 250 0.11 -6.96 -39.77
N ARG A 251 0.48 -7.98 -40.56
CA ARG A 251 1.53 -7.85 -41.58
C ARG A 251 1.12 -8.44 -42.93
N GLY A 252 1.63 -7.85 -44.00
CA GLY A 252 1.57 -8.46 -45.32
C GLY A 252 2.63 -9.56 -45.45
N ASP A 253 2.25 -10.75 -45.90
CA ASP A 253 3.12 -11.93 -45.96
C ASP A 253 4.38 -11.71 -46.85
N LEU A 254 4.28 -10.90 -47.91
CA LEU A 254 5.42 -10.57 -48.78
C LEU A 254 6.48 -9.74 -48.05
N ASN A 255 6.05 -8.79 -47.21
CA ASN A 255 6.98 -7.98 -46.41
C ASN A 255 7.56 -8.77 -45.25
N PHE A 256 6.72 -9.55 -44.57
CA PHE A 256 7.15 -10.34 -43.41
C PHE A 256 8.25 -11.34 -43.78
N TYR A 257 8.06 -12.11 -44.87
CA TYR A 257 9.04 -13.11 -45.32
C TYR A 257 10.11 -12.58 -46.27
N SER A 258 10.12 -11.26 -46.56
CA SER A 258 11.13 -10.62 -47.43
C SER A 258 11.33 -11.33 -48.78
N THR A 259 10.23 -11.71 -49.44
CA THR A 259 10.27 -12.49 -50.70
C THR A 259 10.03 -11.63 -51.94
N SER A 260 10.53 -12.09 -53.09
CA SER A 260 10.26 -11.51 -54.41
C SER A 260 9.01 -12.07 -55.10
N SER A 261 8.24 -12.93 -54.44
CA SER A 261 6.98 -13.48 -54.98
C SER A 261 5.99 -12.36 -55.33
N THR A 262 5.40 -12.42 -56.52
CA THR A 262 4.35 -11.47 -56.95
C THR A 262 2.94 -11.94 -56.59
N TYR A 263 2.80 -13.19 -56.12
CA TYR A 263 1.51 -13.85 -55.89
C TYR A 263 1.21 -14.12 -54.41
N GLY A 264 2.12 -13.80 -53.48
CA GLY A 264 2.05 -14.16 -52.06
C GLY A 264 3.12 -15.20 -51.66
N TYR A 265 3.45 -15.28 -50.37
CA TYR A 265 4.38 -16.26 -49.81
C TYR A 265 3.64 -17.50 -49.31
N LEU A 266 2.66 -17.32 -48.42
CA LEU A 266 1.97 -18.40 -47.71
C LEU A 266 1.00 -19.13 -48.63
N GLY A 267 1.15 -20.46 -48.74
CA GLY A 267 0.34 -21.28 -49.66
C GLY A 267 -1.16 -21.22 -49.39
N ALA A 268 -1.56 -21.17 -48.11
CA ALA A 268 -2.97 -21.10 -47.72
C ALA A 268 -3.66 -19.79 -48.14
N LEU A 269 -2.90 -18.71 -48.36
CA LEU A 269 -3.42 -17.38 -48.72
C LEU A 269 -3.35 -17.09 -50.23
N LYS A 270 -2.97 -18.08 -51.06
CA LYS A 270 -2.77 -17.91 -52.52
C LYS A 270 -4.07 -18.01 -53.34
N HIS A 271 -5.13 -17.38 -52.84
CA HIS A 271 -6.47 -17.28 -53.44
C HIS A 271 -6.95 -15.81 -53.43
N GLU A 272 -8.11 -15.53 -54.01
CA GLU A 272 -8.71 -14.19 -54.15
C GLU A 272 -9.83 -13.91 -53.13
N VAL A 273 -10.15 -14.84 -52.23
CA VAL A 273 -11.08 -14.61 -51.10
C VAL A 273 -10.45 -13.67 -50.04
N PRO A 274 -11.13 -12.59 -49.61
CA PRO A 274 -10.67 -11.72 -48.53
C PRO A 274 -10.47 -12.48 -47.22
N GLY A 275 -9.44 -12.16 -46.47
CA GLY A 275 -9.10 -12.94 -45.28
C GLY A 275 -7.64 -12.87 -44.84
N PHE A 276 -7.34 -13.63 -43.79
CA PHE A 276 -6.04 -13.64 -43.12
C PHE A 276 -5.71 -15.01 -42.52
N LEU A 277 -4.43 -15.20 -42.20
CA LEU A 277 -3.92 -16.29 -41.38
C LEU A 277 -3.58 -15.70 -40.01
N VAL A 278 -3.94 -16.42 -38.94
CA VAL A 278 -3.60 -16.06 -37.57
C VAL A 278 -2.72 -17.13 -36.94
N GLU A 279 -1.59 -16.69 -36.41
CA GLU A 279 -0.74 -17.42 -35.48
C GLU A 279 -1.13 -16.96 -34.07
N GLY A 280 -1.95 -17.74 -33.35
CA GLY A 280 -2.69 -17.24 -32.19
C GLY A 280 -1.86 -17.04 -30.92
N TYR A 281 -0.98 -17.99 -30.62
CA TYR A 281 -0.09 -17.97 -29.46
C TYR A 281 1.17 -18.81 -29.74
N PHE A 282 2.16 -18.76 -28.85
CA PHE A 282 3.39 -19.52 -28.97
C PHE A 282 3.32 -20.83 -28.18
N HIS A 283 3.34 -21.98 -28.86
CA HIS A 283 3.35 -23.30 -28.19
C HIS A 283 4.70 -23.67 -27.55
N THR A 284 5.72 -22.84 -27.76
CA THR A 284 6.99 -22.91 -27.02
C THR A 284 6.94 -22.20 -25.67
N TYR A 285 5.89 -21.39 -25.42
CA TYR A 285 5.56 -20.92 -24.07
C TYR A 285 4.75 -22.00 -23.36
N GLN A 286 5.45 -22.73 -22.51
CA GLN A 286 4.98 -24.01 -21.96
C GLN A 286 3.66 -23.91 -21.18
N PRO A 287 3.39 -22.88 -20.35
CA PRO A 287 2.08 -22.70 -19.73
C PRO A 287 0.93 -22.52 -20.73
N ALA A 288 1.12 -21.75 -21.81
CA ALA A 288 0.09 -21.60 -22.84
C ALA A 288 -0.14 -22.90 -23.62
N ARG A 289 0.93 -23.66 -23.88
CA ARG A 289 0.82 -25.01 -24.47
C ARG A 289 -0.01 -25.94 -23.60
N GLN A 290 0.22 -25.97 -22.29
CA GLN A 290 -0.57 -26.77 -21.34
C GLN A 290 -2.04 -26.35 -21.30
N ARG A 291 -2.31 -25.04 -21.33
CA ARG A 291 -3.68 -24.51 -21.43
C ARG A 291 -4.39 -24.95 -22.71
N ALA A 292 -3.69 -24.95 -23.84
CA ALA A 292 -4.26 -25.36 -25.13
C ALA A 292 -4.56 -26.87 -25.22
N MET A 293 -4.10 -27.68 -24.27
CA MET A 293 -4.54 -29.08 -24.19
C MET A 293 -5.95 -29.21 -23.62
N ASN A 294 -6.49 -28.16 -23.00
CA ASN A 294 -7.89 -28.07 -22.68
C ASN A 294 -8.67 -27.60 -23.92
N TRP A 295 -9.46 -28.49 -24.54
CA TRP A 295 -10.17 -28.14 -25.77
C TRP A 295 -11.20 -27.02 -25.57
N ASP A 296 -11.81 -26.87 -24.39
CA ASP A 296 -12.70 -25.74 -24.15
C ASP A 296 -11.95 -24.40 -24.18
N VAL A 297 -10.67 -24.37 -23.80
CA VAL A 297 -9.79 -23.19 -23.96
C VAL A 297 -9.55 -22.89 -25.44
N ASP A 298 -9.30 -23.90 -26.28
CA ASP A 298 -9.17 -23.72 -27.74
C ASP A 298 -10.46 -23.16 -28.36
N TYR A 299 -11.64 -23.61 -27.89
CA TYR A 299 -12.92 -23.02 -28.30
C TYR A 299 -12.99 -21.53 -27.95
N MET A 300 -12.48 -21.14 -26.79
CA MET A 300 -12.47 -19.75 -26.37
C MET A 300 -11.54 -18.88 -27.24
N GLU A 301 -10.41 -19.40 -27.70
CA GLU A 301 -9.60 -18.71 -28.72
C GLU A 301 -10.37 -18.60 -30.05
N GLY A 302 -11.08 -19.65 -30.48
CA GLY A 302 -11.99 -19.58 -31.62
C GLY A 302 -13.09 -18.51 -31.46
N TYR A 303 -13.63 -18.34 -30.26
CA TYR A 303 -14.67 -17.33 -29.98
C TYR A 303 -14.13 -15.91 -30.12
N THR A 304 -12.85 -15.64 -29.80
CA THR A 304 -12.27 -14.31 -29.99
C THR A 304 -12.17 -13.96 -31.48
N TYR A 305 -11.77 -14.93 -32.32
CA TYR A 305 -11.78 -14.74 -33.77
C TYR A 305 -13.19 -14.51 -34.32
N ALA A 306 -14.17 -15.31 -33.89
CA ALA A 306 -15.56 -15.14 -34.33
C ALA A 306 -16.17 -13.79 -33.91
N ARG A 307 -15.82 -13.26 -32.74
CA ARG A 307 -16.24 -11.91 -32.30
C ARG A 307 -15.62 -10.82 -33.15
N GLY A 308 -14.36 -10.94 -33.53
CA GLY A 308 -13.73 -10.04 -34.51
C GLY A 308 -14.40 -10.06 -35.88
N ILE A 309 -14.77 -11.26 -36.35
CA ILE A 309 -15.55 -11.44 -37.57
C ILE A 309 -16.94 -10.81 -37.42
N ALA A 310 -17.58 -10.98 -36.26
CA ALA A 310 -18.86 -10.36 -35.94
C ALA A 310 -18.79 -8.83 -35.99
N ASP A 311 -17.76 -8.23 -35.38
CA ASP A 311 -17.53 -6.79 -35.38
C ASP A 311 -17.34 -6.24 -36.81
N TYR A 312 -16.58 -6.96 -37.66
CA TYR A 312 -16.41 -6.58 -39.06
C TYR A 312 -17.72 -6.60 -39.86
N PHE A 313 -18.55 -7.64 -39.66
CA PHE A 313 -19.83 -7.80 -40.37
C PHE A 313 -21.03 -7.12 -39.68
N GLY A 314 -20.85 -6.50 -38.51
CA GLY A 314 -21.92 -5.87 -37.74
C GLY A 314 -22.90 -6.85 -37.09
N LEU A 315 -22.46 -8.07 -36.75
CA LEU A 315 -23.26 -9.09 -36.06
C LEU A 315 -23.26 -8.87 -34.54
N THR A 316 -24.30 -9.32 -33.84
CA THR A 316 -24.44 -9.10 -32.39
C THR A 316 -24.37 -10.41 -31.59
N ASP A 317 -23.34 -10.55 -30.75
CA ASP A 317 -23.25 -11.62 -29.74
C ASP A 317 -24.12 -11.28 -28.52
N LYS A 318 -25.02 -12.20 -28.14
CA LYS A 318 -25.99 -11.99 -27.06
C LYS A 318 -25.59 -12.68 -25.76
N LYS A 319 -24.55 -13.51 -25.77
CA LYS A 319 -24.14 -14.34 -24.64
C LYS A 319 -22.71 -13.99 -24.21
N GLY A 320 -22.39 -14.25 -22.95
CA GLY A 320 -21.03 -14.19 -22.44
C GLY A 320 -20.43 -15.58 -22.25
N SER A 321 -19.18 -15.62 -21.83
CA SER A 321 -18.51 -16.84 -21.37
C SER A 321 -17.71 -16.56 -20.11
N ILE A 322 -17.33 -17.62 -19.40
CA ILE A 322 -16.35 -17.58 -18.30
C ILE A 322 -15.22 -18.52 -18.70
N TYR A 323 -13.99 -18.04 -18.64
CA TYR A 323 -12.79 -18.85 -18.74
C TYR A 323 -11.91 -18.54 -17.53
N GLY A 324 -11.93 -19.42 -16.52
CA GLY A 324 -11.10 -19.26 -15.34
C GLY A 324 -9.94 -20.23 -15.25
N ILE A 325 -9.03 -19.92 -14.31
CA ILE A 325 -7.92 -20.78 -13.93
C ILE A 325 -7.87 -20.96 -12.41
N VAL A 326 -7.44 -22.13 -11.96
CA VAL A 326 -7.28 -22.50 -10.55
C VAL A 326 -5.84 -22.88 -10.28
N ARG A 327 -5.22 -22.26 -9.27
CA ARG A 327 -3.83 -22.51 -8.88
C ARG A 327 -3.69 -22.66 -7.36
N ASP A 328 -2.61 -23.27 -6.92
CA ASP A 328 -2.20 -23.25 -5.52
C ASP A 328 -1.83 -21.82 -5.11
N ARG A 329 -2.10 -21.47 -3.85
CA ARG A 329 -1.79 -20.15 -3.28
C ARG A 329 -0.31 -19.99 -2.94
N HIS A 330 0.36 -21.07 -2.55
CA HIS A 330 1.69 -21.05 -1.94
C HIS A 330 2.72 -21.83 -2.75
N GLU A 331 2.33 -22.95 -3.35
CA GLU A 331 3.26 -23.82 -4.07
C GLU A 331 3.62 -23.25 -5.45
N LYS A 332 4.91 -22.94 -5.64
CA LYS A 332 5.48 -22.60 -6.95
C LYS A 332 5.80 -23.87 -7.74
N PHE A 333 5.55 -23.86 -9.04
CA PHE A 333 5.73 -25.04 -9.88
C PHE A 333 7.08 -25.03 -10.61
N VAL A 334 7.92 -26.01 -10.28
CA VAL A 334 9.24 -26.23 -10.91
C VAL A 334 9.19 -27.52 -11.71
N HIS A 335 9.31 -27.44 -13.03
CA HIS A 335 9.35 -28.61 -13.89
C HIS A 335 10.11 -28.36 -15.21
N SER A 336 10.81 -29.36 -15.74
CA SER A 336 11.62 -29.17 -16.95
C SER A 336 10.81 -28.85 -18.23
N GLN A 337 9.56 -29.31 -18.28
CA GLN A 337 8.57 -29.02 -19.33
C GLN A 337 7.55 -27.93 -18.93
N TYR A 338 7.76 -27.21 -17.83
CA TYR A 338 6.91 -26.08 -17.44
C TYR A 338 7.76 -24.93 -16.89
N LYS A 339 8.03 -23.94 -17.75
CA LYS A 339 8.79 -22.73 -17.43
C LYS A 339 7.86 -21.52 -17.48
N PRO A 340 7.39 -21.03 -16.32
CA PRO A 340 6.48 -19.90 -16.27
C PRO A 340 7.20 -18.57 -16.51
N ASN A 341 6.41 -17.52 -16.71
CA ASN A 341 6.93 -16.16 -16.58
C ASN A 341 7.01 -15.82 -15.08
N PRO A 342 8.18 -15.47 -14.51
CA PRO A 342 8.38 -15.09 -13.10
C PRO A 342 7.42 -14.02 -12.57
N ASN A 343 6.88 -13.18 -13.46
CA ASN A 343 5.99 -12.07 -13.09
C ASN A 343 4.51 -12.40 -13.30
N SER A 344 4.15 -13.67 -13.45
CA SER A 344 2.77 -14.09 -13.73
C SER A 344 2.28 -15.14 -12.74
N ALA A 345 0.96 -15.28 -12.65
CA ALA A 345 0.33 -16.33 -11.87
C ALA A 345 0.72 -17.75 -12.36
N ASP A 346 1.24 -17.89 -13.58
CA ASP A 346 1.73 -19.17 -14.08
C ASP A 346 2.86 -19.76 -13.22
N LEU A 347 3.50 -18.97 -12.36
CA LEU A 347 4.49 -19.42 -11.39
C LEU A 347 3.95 -20.43 -10.37
N TYR A 348 2.65 -20.36 -10.04
CA TYR A 348 2.02 -21.21 -9.04
C TYR A 348 1.47 -22.50 -9.64
N LEU A 349 1.50 -23.59 -8.86
CA LEU A 349 1.05 -24.91 -9.27
C LEU A 349 -0.41 -24.87 -9.76
N PRO A 350 -0.71 -25.20 -11.02
CA PRO A 350 -2.09 -25.36 -11.47
C PRO A 350 -2.77 -26.56 -10.77
N VAL A 351 -4.03 -26.38 -10.35
CA VAL A 351 -4.78 -27.43 -9.64
C VAL A 351 -5.55 -28.29 -10.64
N ASN A 352 -5.11 -29.53 -10.80
CA ASN A 352 -5.80 -30.55 -11.57
C ASN A 352 -6.96 -31.16 -10.75
N GLY A 353 -8.02 -31.63 -11.40
CA GLY A 353 -9.15 -32.32 -10.74
C GLY A 353 -10.04 -31.46 -9.85
N ALA A 354 -9.91 -30.13 -9.83
CA ALA A 354 -10.75 -29.24 -9.06
C ALA A 354 -12.17 -29.21 -9.62
N THR A 355 -13.18 -29.40 -8.76
CA THR A 355 -14.59 -29.27 -9.15
C THR A 355 -15.05 -27.84 -8.98
N VAL A 356 -15.53 -27.24 -10.06
CA VAL A 356 -15.95 -25.84 -10.17
C VAL A 356 -17.45 -25.80 -10.46
N VAL A 357 -18.23 -25.16 -9.59
CA VAL A 357 -19.68 -25.05 -9.70
C VAL A 357 -20.07 -23.59 -9.95
N LEU A 358 -20.76 -23.35 -11.06
CA LEU A 358 -21.32 -22.03 -11.40
C LEU A 358 -22.75 -21.93 -10.84
N LYS A 359 -23.03 -20.89 -10.05
CA LYS A 359 -24.35 -20.64 -9.46
C LYS A 359 -24.89 -19.26 -9.80
N GLN A 360 -26.22 -19.15 -9.81
CA GLN A 360 -26.94 -17.88 -9.86
C GLN A 360 -27.91 -17.83 -8.66
N GLY A 361 -27.55 -17.08 -7.62
CA GLY A 361 -28.16 -17.27 -6.29
C GLY A 361 -27.90 -18.69 -5.79
N ASP A 362 -28.93 -19.36 -5.25
CA ASP A 362 -28.81 -20.74 -4.78
C ASP A 362 -28.86 -21.80 -5.90
N LYS A 363 -29.15 -21.40 -7.14
CA LYS A 363 -29.34 -22.31 -8.26
C LYS A 363 -28.01 -22.66 -8.92
N GLN A 364 -27.64 -23.94 -8.90
CA GLN A 364 -26.57 -24.49 -9.72
C GLN A 364 -26.93 -24.45 -11.20
N ILE A 365 -26.08 -23.80 -12.00
CA ILE A 365 -26.23 -23.63 -13.43
C ILE A 365 -25.42 -24.70 -14.18
N ALA A 366 -24.17 -24.90 -13.79
CA ALA A 366 -23.26 -25.83 -14.42
C ALA A 366 -22.15 -26.27 -13.45
N THR A 367 -21.49 -27.38 -13.78
CA THR A 367 -20.31 -27.88 -13.08
C THR A 367 -19.24 -28.22 -14.11
N TYR A 368 -17.99 -27.99 -13.74
CA TYR A 368 -16.80 -28.28 -14.52
C TYR A 368 -15.75 -28.93 -13.63
N THR A 369 -14.91 -29.81 -14.18
CA THR A 369 -13.76 -30.39 -13.48
C THR A 369 -12.50 -30.04 -14.26
N THR A 370 -11.50 -29.44 -13.61
CA THR A 370 -10.22 -29.13 -14.27
C THR A 370 -9.53 -30.43 -14.69
N ASP A 371 -8.85 -30.41 -15.84
CA ASP A 371 -8.18 -31.59 -16.40
C ASP A 371 -6.80 -31.84 -15.75
N ASP A 372 -6.11 -32.89 -16.23
CA ASP A 372 -4.81 -33.34 -15.73
C ASP A 372 -3.60 -32.77 -16.52
N TYR A 373 -3.80 -31.74 -17.35
CA TYR A 373 -2.74 -31.17 -18.20
C TYR A 373 -1.98 -30.01 -17.53
N TYR A 374 -2.07 -29.85 -16.20
CA TYR A 374 -1.32 -28.81 -15.46
C TYR A 374 -1.62 -27.41 -16.01
N ASN A 375 -2.90 -27.12 -16.26
CA ASN A 375 -3.38 -25.81 -16.70
C ASN A 375 -4.36 -25.16 -15.71
N GLY A 376 -5.04 -25.95 -14.86
CA GLY A 376 -6.04 -25.48 -13.90
C GLY A 376 -7.27 -24.83 -14.54
N ALA A 377 -7.49 -25.01 -15.84
CA ALA A 377 -8.47 -24.27 -16.61
C ALA A 377 -9.89 -24.83 -16.46
N TYR A 378 -10.87 -23.94 -16.41
CA TYR A 378 -12.29 -24.27 -16.53
C TYR A 378 -13.02 -23.26 -17.41
N VAL A 379 -14.03 -23.72 -18.14
CA VAL A 379 -14.76 -22.88 -19.09
C VAL A 379 -16.26 -23.12 -19.01
N PHE A 380 -17.03 -22.04 -18.90
CA PHE A 380 -18.48 -22.03 -19.09
C PHE A 380 -18.81 -21.18 -20.31
N ARG A 381 -19.23 -21.82 -21.40
CA ARG A 381 -19.58 -21.14 -22.67
C ARG A 381 -21.06 -20.74 -22.68
N ASP A 382 -21.35 -19.68 -23.43
CA ASP A 382 -22.71 -19.26 -23.79
C ASP A 382 -23.64 -18.98 -22.60
N VAL A 383 -23.09 -18.34 -21.57
CA VAL A 383 -23.77 -17.95 -20.33
C VAL A 383 -24.59 -16.68 -20.55
N GLU A 384 -25.79 -16.63 -19.97
CA GLU A 384 -26.63 -15.41 -19.99
C GLU A 384 -25.91 -14.25 -19.28
N PRO A 385 -26.04 -13.00 -19.76
CA PRO A 385 -25.51 -11.84 -19.03
C PRO A 385 -26.13 -11.74 -17.63
N GLY A 386 -25.29 -11.55 -16.60
CA GLY A 386 -25.74 -11.53 -15.21
C GLY A 386 -24.59 -11.63 -14.21
N VAL A 387 -24.93 -11.63 -12.93
CA VAL A 387 -23.99 -11.88 -11.83
C VAL A 387 -24.15 -13.33 -11.36
N TYR A 388 -23.02 -14.02 -11.19
CA TYR A 388 -22.93 -15.42 -10.80
C TYR A 388 -21.90 -15.58 -9.67
N THR A 389 -21.92 -16.73 -9.01
CA THR A 389 -20.87 -17.15 -8.08
C THR A 389 -20.24 -18.46 -8.55
N ILE A 390 -18.95 -18.61 -8.25
CA ILE A 390 -18.15 -19.80 -8.53
C ILE A 390 -17.73 -20.41 -7.20
N GLU A 391 -18.10 -21.66 -6.97
CA GLU A 391 -17.64 -22.46 -5.85
C GLU A 391 -16.65 -23.51 -6.34
N ILE A 392 -15.52 -23.65 -5.64
CA ILE A 392 -14.45 -24.58 -6.04
C ILE A 392 -14.14 -25.52 -4.88
N THR A 393 -14.12 -26.82 -5.17
CA THR A 393 -13.81 -27.86 -4.18
C THR A 393 -12.76 -28.83 -4.73
N HIS A 394 -11.79 -29.20 -3.90
CA HIS A 394 -10.83 -30.25 -4.17
C HIS A 394 -10.45 -30.94 -2.84
N PRO A 395 -10.28 -32.29 -2.78
CA PRO A 395 -10.02 -33.01 -1.53
C PRO A 395 -8.77 -32.53 -0.77
N ASP A 396 -7.73 -32.17 -1.52
CA ASP A 396 -6.43 -31.76 -0.97
C ASP A 396 -6.34 -30.25 -0.67
N TYR A 397 -7.44 -29.50 -0.81
CA TYR A 397 -7.47 -28.05 -0.57
C TYR A 397 -8.54 -27.68 0.45
N LYS A 398 -8.31 -26.56 1.14
CA LYS A 398 -9.26 -25.99 2.09
C LYS A 398 -10.47 -25.42 1.34
N GLU A 399 -11.63 -25.41 2.00
CA GLU A 399 -12.82 -24.73 1.50
C GLU A 399 -12.55 -23.23 1.34
N THR A 400 -13.07 -22.65 0.25
CA THR A 400 -12.93 -21.22 -0.05
C THR A 400 -14.29 -20.56 -0.18
N GLU A 401 -14.33 -19.25 0.10
CA GLU A 401 -15.53 -18.45 -0.12
C GLU A 401 -15.90 -18.41 -1.62
N PRO A 402 -17.20 -18.41 -1.97
CA PRO A 402 -17.64 -18.30 -3.36
C PRO A 402 -17.10 -17.03 -4.04
N VAL A 403 -16.61 -17.18 -5.28
CA VAL A 403 -16.07 -16.07 -6.08
C VAL A 403 -17.17 -15.46 -6.95
N GLU A 404 -17.47 -14.18 -6.79
CA GLU A 404 -18.42 -13.47 -7.66
C GLU A 404 -17.82 -13.25 -9.06
N VAL A 405 -18.62 -13.47 -10.10
CA VAL A 405 -18.24 -13.23 -11.50
C VAL A 405 -19.38 -12.55 -12.27
N SER A 406 -19.05 -11.48 -13.00
CA SER A 406 -20.00 -10.76 -13.86
C SER A 406 -19.84 -11.20 -15.32
N VAL A 407 -20.92 -11.71 -15.90
CA VAL A 407 -20.98 -12.15 -17.30
C VAL A 407 -21.67 -11.07 -18.13
N LYS A 408 -21.03 -10.68 -19.25
CA LYS A 408 -21.55 -9.69 -20.20
C LYS A 408 -21.68 -10.29 -21.60
N ALA A 409 -22.67 -9.83 -22.36
CA ALA A 409 -22.85 -10.24 -23.76
C ALA A 409 -21.62 -9.86 -24.61
N GLY A 410 -21.19 -10.77 -25.49
CA GLY A 410 -20.05 -10.55 -26.37
C GLY A 410 -18.68 -10.54 -25.68
N GLN A 411 -18.62 -10.90 -24.39
CA GLN A 411 -17.38 -10.86 -23.61
C GLN A 411 -17.12 -12.19 -22.89
N THR A 412 -15.90 -12.34 -22.41
CA THR A 412 -15.50 -13.46 -21.55
C THR A 412 -15.02 -12.88 -20.22
N ALA A 413 -15.45 -13.45 -19.11
CA ALA A 413 -14.88 -13.17 -17.79
C ALA A 413 -13.71 -14.12 -17.51
N TYR A 414 -12.63 -13.60 -16.91
CA TYR A 414 -11.37 -14.34 -16.70
C TYR A 414 -10.99 -14.51 -15.20
N PRO A 415 -11.83 -15.16 -14.37
CA PRO A 415 -11.52 -15.33 -12.95
C PRO A 415 -10.24 -16.18 -12.75
N ALA A 416 -9.31 -15.70 -11.94
CA ALA A 416 -8.15 -16.45 -11.48
C ALA A 416 -8.30 -16.73 -9.98
N VAL A 417 -8.37 -18.00 -9.60
CA VAL A 417 -8.64 -18.42 -8.22
C VAL A 417 -7.42 -19.15 -7.66
N GLN A 418 -7.03 -18.79 -6.44
CA GLN A 418 -6.00 -19.48 -5.68
C GLN A 418 -6.61 -20.29 -4.56
N LEU A 419 -6.26 -21.57 -4.46
CA LEU A 419 -6.67 -22.46 -3.39
C LEU A 419 -5.51 -22.70 -2.43
N GLU A 420 -5.80 -22.79 -1.13
CA GLU A 420 -4.80 -23.12 -0.12
C GLU A 420 -4.82 -24.62 0.18
N SER A 421 -3.68 -25.29 0.00
CA SER A 421 -3.54 -26.73 0.28
C SER A 421 -3.95 -27.06 1.71
N SER A 422 -4.68 -28.16 1.90
CA SER A 422 -5.07 -28.69 3.21
C SER A 422 -3.86 -29.10 4.06
N SER A 423 -2.73 -29.44 3.42
CA SER A 423 -1.47 -29.73 4.11
C SER A 423 -0.59 -28.49 4.33
N TYR A 424 -0.99 -27.31 3.85
CA TYR A 424 -0.22 -26.09 4.08
C TYR A 424 -0.20 -25.74 5.57
N VAL A 425 1.00 -25.74 6.12
CA VAL A 425 1.31 -25.21 7.45
C VAL A 425 2.06 -23.90 7.23
N PRO A 426 1.54 -22.76 7.71
CA PRO A 426 2.28 -21.51 7.67
C PRO A 426 3.66 -21.70 8.30
N PRO A 427 4.74 -21.14 7.70
CA PRO A 427 6.06 -21.26 8.27
C PRO A 427 6.07 -20.66 9.69
N THR A 428 6.69 -21.37 10.64
CA THR A 428 6.81 -20.92 12.04
C THR A 428 7.58 -19.61 12.16
N ILE A 429 8.48 -19.35 11.20
CA ILE A 429 9.23 -18.10 11.07
C ILE A 429 8.92 -17.53 9.70
N ASN A 430 8.35 -16.32 9.67
CA ASN A 430 8.16 -15.58 8.43
C ASN A 430 9.38 -14.69 8.18
N TYR A 431 10.27 -15.13 7.29
CA TYR A 431 11.41 -14.34 6.88
C TYR A 431 10.97 -13.26 5.90
N VAL A 432 11.21 -12.00 6.25
CA VAL A 432 10.91 -10.85 5.40
C VAL A 432 12.20 -10.08 5.09
N THR A 433 12.31 -9.56 3.86
CA THR A 433 13.52 -8.84 3.44
C THR A 433 13.76 -7.56 4.25
N TYR A 434 12.72 -6.93 4.80
CA TYR A 434 12.86 -5.78 5.71
C TYR A 434 11.98 -6.01 6.96
N PRO A 435 12.51 -6.61 8.03
CA PRO A 435 11.77 -6.84 9.26
C PRO A 435 11.57 -5.53 10.03
N ASP A 436 10.42 -5.41 10.69
CA ASP A 436 10.08 -4.31 11.61
C ASP A 436 9.75 -4.87 12.99
N GLU A 437 10.77 -5.39 13.68
CA GLU A 437 10.60 -6.02 14.99
C GLU A 437 10.24 -5.00 16.08
N PHE A 438 10.59 -3.72 15.89
CA PHE A 438 10.27 -2.66 16.82
C PHE A 438 9.06 -1.87 16.33
N ASN A 439 7.85 -2.40 16.53
CA ASN A 439 6.61 -1.70 16.20
C ASN A 439 5.66 -1.73 17.41
N LEU A 440 5.98 -0.91 18.42
CA LEU A 440 5.23 -0.83 19.66
C LEU A 440 4.39 0.46 19.70
N PRO A 441 3.16 0.46 20.26
CA PRO A 441 2.25 1.61 20.25
C PRO A 441 2.79 2.91 20.87
N ALA A 442 3.83 2.83 21.70
CA ALA A 442 4.44 3.99 22.37
C ALA A 442 5.38 4.81 21.47
N TYR A 443 5.72 4.29 20.28
CA TYR A 443 6.74 4.82 19.40
C TYR A 443 6.19 5.01 17.98
N GLY A 444 6.78 5.93 17.23
CA GLY A 444 6.45 6.26 15.84
C GLY A 444 7.55 7.13 15.21
N ALA A 445 7.31 7.59 13.98
CA ALA A 445 8.26 8.47 13.30
C ALA A 445 8.47 9.81 14.00
N GLN A 446 9.68 10.31 13.88
CA GLN A 446 10.04 11.66 14.32
C GLN A 446 10.57 12.47 13.14
N ALA A 447 10.35 13.78 13.17
CA ALA A 447 10.93 14.70 12.19
C ALA A 447 12.46 14.81 12.34
N VAL A 448 12.98 14.58 13.54
CA VAL A 448 14.41 14.62 13.87
C VAL A 448 14.73 13.54 14.90
N TYR A 449 15.83 12.82 14.71
CA TYR A 449 16.41 11.94 15.73
C TYR A 449 17.71 12.52 16.29
N ASN A 450 17.83 12.50 17.63
CA ASN A 450 19.09 12.77 18.32
C ASN A 450 19.90 11.48 18.39
N LEU A 451 21.14 11.52 17.89
CA LEU A 451 22.07 10.41 17.95
C LEU A 451 23.28 10.77 18.79
N LYS A 452 23.87 9.76 19.43
CA LYS A 452 25.22 9.83 19.98
C LYS A 452 26.18 9.12 19.04
N GLU A 453 27.39 9.64 18.95
CA GLU A 453 28.51 8.97 18.32
C GLU A 453 29.05 7.88 19.25
N ASP A 454 29.09 6.64 18.77
CA ASP A 454 29.83 5.56 19.44
C ASP A 454 31.30 5.55 18.98
N PHE A 455 31.53 5.74 17.67
CA PHE A 455 32.85 5.96 17.10
C PHE A 455 32.75 6.66 15.74
N ARG A 456 33.76 7.45 15.40
CA ARG A 456 33.89 8.20 14.15
C ARG A 456 35.18 7.84 13.44
N ASP A 457 35.09 7.64 12.13
CA ASP A 457 36.21 7.44 11.20
C ASP A 457 37.21 6.40 11.74
N LYS A 458 36.70 5.31 12.35
CA LYS A 458 37.54 4.26 12.90
C LYS A 458 38.21 3.54 11.74
N ALA A 459 39.53 3.65 11.68
CA ALA A 459 40.34 3.04 10.62
C ALA A 459 40.12 1.53 10.57
N VAL A 460 40.00 1.01 9.33
CA VAL A 460 39.89 -0.42 9.06
C VAL A 460 40.94 -0.77 8.01
N ASP A 461 42.04 -1.40 8.43
CA ASP A 461 43.17 -1.72 7.56
C ASP A 461 42.75 -2.53 6.32
N ALA A 462 41.79 -3.45 6.48
CA ALA A 462 41.27 -4.27 5.38
C ALA A 462 40.47 -3.49 4.33
N LEU A 463 40.07 -2.24 4.61
CA LEU A 463 39.36 -1.35 3.68
C LEU A 463 40.25 -0.22 3.14
N ALA A 464 41.47 -0.05 3.68
CA ALA A 464 42.36 1.04 3.29
C ALA A 464 42.69 0.97 1.80
N GLY A 465 42.42 2.07 1.07
CA GLY A 465 42.67 2.17 -0.37
C GLY A 465 41.68 1.42 -1.28
N LYS A 466 40.65 0.78 -0.72
CA LYS A 466 39.64 0.05 -1.50
C LYS A 466 38.38 0.89 -1.75
N ASN A 467 37.69 0.60 -2.85
CA ASN A 467 36.42 1.21 -3.18
C ASN A 467 35.26 0.35 -2.66
N ILE A 468 34.41 0.91 -1.81
CA ILE A 468 33.22 0.19 -1.34
C ILE A 468 32.24 0.03 -2.50
N LYS A 469 31.80 -1.21 -2.71
CA LYS A 469 30.86 -1.58 -3.78
C LYS A 469 29.46 -1.82 -3.24
N ARG A 470 29.33 -2.47 -2.07
CA ARG A 470 28.07 -2.75 -1.37
C ARG A 470 28.31 -2.81 0.14
N ALA A 471 27.37 -2.30 0.92
CA ALA A 471 27.38 -2.39 2.37
C ALA A 471 25.95 -2.68 2.88
N ILE A 472 25.81 -3.64 3.80
CA ILE A 472 24.51 -4.13 4.27
C ILE A 472 24.58 -4.26 5.80
N ALA A 473 23.68 -3.59 6.53
CA ALA A 473 23.45 -3.83 7.95
C ALA A 473 22.27 -4.79 8.15
N ARG A 474 22.46 -5.86 8.93
CA ARG A 474 21.40 -6.80 9.31
C ARG A 474 21.71 -7.44 10.66
N GLY A 475 20.79 -7.30 11.60
CA GLY A 475 20.93 -7.89 12.94
C GLY A 475 22.18 -7.37 13.64
N GLU A 476 23.01 -8.28 14.15
CA GLU A 476 24.25 -7.90 14.85
C GLU A 476 25.45 -7.70 13.91
N HIS A 477 25.27 -7.76 12.58
CA HIS A 477 26.37 -7.77 11.61
C HIS A 477 26.28 -6.68 10.51
N LEU A 478 27.45 -6.19 10.07
CA LEU A 478 27.60 -5.43 8.82
C LEU A 478 28.38 -6.26 7.80
N TYR A 479 27.91 -6.29 6.55
CA TYR A 479 28.55 -7.00 5.44
C TYR A 479 29.03 -5.97 4.41
N ILE A 480 30.34 -5.95 4.12
CA ILE A 480 30.92 -4.97 3.21
C ILE A 480 31.69 -5.70 2.10
N LEU A 481 31.30 -5.43 0.84
CA LEU A 481 32.09 -5.75 -0.35
C LEU A 481 32.86 -4.50 -0.77
N ALA A 482 34.18 -4.63 -0.85
CA ALA A 482 35.08 -3.60 -1.37
C ALA A 482 35.99 -4.17 -2.45
N LEU A 483 36.38 -3.32 -3.40
CA LEU A 483 37.21 -3.67 -4.55
C LEU A 483 38.54 -2.91 -4.49
N ASP A 484 39.62 -3.61 -4.79
CA ASP A 484 40.92 -2.99 -5.12
C ASP A 484 40.85 -2.24 -6.46
N GLU A 485 41.87 -1.43 -6.77
CA GLU A 485 41.97 -0.72 -8.07
C GLU A 485 41.97 -1.69 -9.27
N ASP A 486 42.47 -2.93 -9.09
CA ASP A 486 42.50 -3.97 -10.11
C ASP A 486 41.20 -4.80 -10.22
N GLY A 487 40.21 -4.53 -9.36
CA GLY A 487 38.93 -5.24 -9.31
C GLY A 487 38.91 -6.47 -8.39
N SER A 488 39.98 -6.77 -7.66
CA SER A 488 40.01 -7.85 -6.67
C SER A 488 39.04 -7.57 -5.53
N ALA A 489 38.20 -8.57 -5.17
CA ALA A 489 37.15 -8.41 -4.19
C ALA A 489 37.59 -8.81 -2.77
N THR A 490 37.22 -7.97 -1.80
CA THR A 490 37.33 -8.23 -0.35
C THR A 490 35.93 -8.17 0.26
N VAL A 491 35.52 -9.24 0.96
CA VAL A 491 34.24 -9.31 1.67
C VAL A 491 34.47 -9.46 3.17
N LEU A 492 33.92 -8.54 3.96
CA LEU A 492 34.12 -8.46 5.40
C LEU A 492 32.78 -8.53 6.14
N ILE A 493 32.79 -9.20 7.30
CA ILE A 493 31.70 -9.19 8.29
C ILE A 493 32.22 -8.45 9.52
N PHE A 494 31.49 -7.43 9.97
CA PHE A 494 31.80 -6.65 11.17
C PHE A 494 30.76 -6.85 12.25
N ASP A 495 31.19 -6.72 13.49
CA ASP A 495 30.30 -6.57 14.64
C ASP A 495 29.67 -5.17 14.65
N THR A 496 28.34 -5.11 14.69
CA THR A 496 27.60 -3.83 14.66
C THR A 496 27.77 -2.98 15.90
N LYS A 497 28.24 -3.56 17.01
CA LYS A 497 28.45 -2.90 18.30
C LYS A 497 29.88 -2.38 18.44
N THR A 498 30.88 -3.21 18.19
CA THR A 498 32.31 -2.88 18.39
C THR A 498 33.02 -2.40 17.13
N SER A 499 32.43 -2.64 15.94
CA SER A 499 33.01 -2.36 14.64
C SER A 499 34.23 -3.22 14.29
N ASP A 500 34.48 -4.29 15.04
CA ASP A 500 35.63 -5.15 14.78
C ASP A 500 35.32 -6.09 13.62
N VAL A 501 36.34 -6.40 12.81
CA VAL A 501 36.23 -7.39 11.75
C VAL A 501 36.09 -8.76 12.41
N LEU A 502 34.91 -9.37 12.28
CA LEU A 502 34.63 -10.72 12.76
C LEU A 502 35.19 -11.77 11.80
N ARG A 503 35.04 -11.51 10.48
CA ARG A 503 35.47 -12.44 9.44
C ARG A 503 35.81 -11.71 8.15
N GLN A 504 36.88 -12.15 7.49
CA GLN A 504 37.13 -11.89 6.09
C GLN A 504 36.81 -13.16 5.31
N LEU A 505 35.85 -13.09 4.39
CA LEU A 505 35.42 -14.26 3.63
C LEU A 505 36.37 -14.53 2.47
N GLY A 506 36.53 -15.81 2.14
CA GLY A 506 37.24 -16.22 0.94
C GLY A 506 36.43 -15.87 -0.31
N THR A 507 37.12 -15.59 -1.40
CA THR A 507 36.52 -15.31 -2.73
C THR A 507 37.02 -16.29 -3.79
N GLU A 508 37.75 -17.33 -3.40
CA GLU A 508 38.23 -18.36 -4.32
C GLU A 508 37.03 -19.15 -4.89
N GLY A 509 37.08 -19.48 -6.18
CA GLY A 509 35.95 -20.10 -6.90
C GLY A 509 35.04 -19.09 -7.63
N THR A 510 35.15 -17.80 -7.31
CA THR A 510 34.52 -16.74 -8.11
C THR A 510 35.24 -16.53 -9.45
N SER A 511 34.51 -16.17 -10.51
CA SER A 511 35.09 -15.92 -11.83
C SER A 511 34.17 -15.10 -12.72
N GLY A 512 34.73 -14.15 -13.45
CA GLY A 512 34.03 -13.32 -14.42
C GLY A 512 35.01 -12.56 -15.31
N GLU A 513 34.57 -12.18 -16.50
CA GLU A 513 35.43 -11.49 -17.48
C GLU A 513 35.85 -10.10 -17.01
N TYR A 514 34.95 -9.37 -16.35
CA TYR A 514 35.20 -8.02 -15.87
C TYR A 514 35.47 -7.98 -14.37
N LEU A 515 34.64 -8.67 -13.57
CA LEU A 515 34.83 -8.82 -12.13
C LEU A 515 34.47 -10.24 -11.71
N ALA A 516 35.34 -10.89 -10.95
CA ALA A 516 35.08 -12.23 -10.42
C ALA A 516 33.88 -12.24 -9.46
N LEU A 517 33.77 -11.19 -8.64
CA LEU A 517 32.63 -10.87 -7.77
C LEU A 517 32.36 -9.38 -7.88
N SER A 518 31.17 -9.02 -8.33
CA SER A 518 30.77 -7.64 -8.63
C SER A 518 29.86 -7.04 -7.57
N ASP A 519 29.01 -7.88 -6.97
CA ASP A 519 28.01 -7.42 -6.00
C ASP A 519 27.57 -8.55 -5.06
N ILE A 520 26.97 -8.18 -3.94
CA ILE A 520 26.44 -9.09 -2.90
C ILE A 520 25.04 -8.69 -2.45
N ALA A 521 24.28 -9.66 -1.92
CA ALA A 521 23.02 -9.42 -1.19
C ALA A 521 22.87 -10.44 -0.06
N LEU A 522 21.96 -10.16 0.88
CA LEU A 522 21.50 -11.13 1.87
C LEU A 522 20.08 -11.58 1.53
N THR A 523 19.87 -12.89 1.57
CA THR A 523 18.54 -13.50 1.63
C THR A 523 17.84 -13.15 2.95
N ALA A 524 16.52 -13.22 3.00
CA ALA A 524 15.73 -12.89 4.19
C ALA A 524 16.03 -13.83 5.39
N ASP A 525 16.49 -15.05 5.11
CA ASP A 525 16.95 -16.06 6.07
C ASP A 525 18.47 -15.99 6.39
N GLY A 526 19.17 -14.96 5.90
CA GLY A 526 20.53 -14.61 6.36
C GLY A 526 21.68 -15.22 5.56
N THR A 527 21.42 -15.95 4.47
CA THR A 527 22.46 -16.45 3.56
C THR A 527 23.02 -15.32 2.70
N LEU A 528 24.35 -15.20 2.68
CA LEU A 528 25.07 -14.27 1.80
C LEU A 528 25.20 -14.85 0.39
N ILE A 529 24.81 -14.06 -0.61
CA ILE A 529 24.90 -14.40 -2.02
C ILE A 529 25.63 -13.32 -2.81
N GLY A 530 26.15 -13.67 -3.98
CA GLY A 530 26.86 -12.72 -4.84
C GLY A 530 26.78 -13.05 -6.33
N ILE A 531 27.23 -12.14 -7.17
CA ILE A 531 27.20 -12.26 -8.63
C ILE A 531 28.52 -11.81 -9.26
N ASN A 532 28.93 -12.42 -10.37
CA ASN A 532 30.06 -11.95 -11.17
C ASN A 532 29.66 -10.85 -12.18
N LYS A 533 30.64 -10.14 -12.75
CA LYS A 533 30.43 -9.27 -13.93
C LYS A 533 31.12 -9.88 -15.14
N SER A 534 30.34 -10.23 -16.16
CA SER A 534 30.83 -10.93 -17.37
C SER A 534 30.12 -10.51 -18.65
N LEU A 535 30.77 -10.73 -19.80
CA LEU A 535 30.11 -10.67 -21.09
C LEU A 535 29.21 -11.90 -21.27
N GLN A 536 27.94 -11.68 -21.60
CA GLN A 536 26.96 -12.72 -21.90
C GLN A 536 26.47 -12.57 -23.35
N PRO A 537 26.89 -13.47 -24.26
CA PRO A 537 26.32 -13.57 -25.60
C PRO A 537 24.92 -14.21 -25.56
N PHE A 538 24.04 -13.83 -26.50
CA PHE A 538 22.65 -14.31 -26.56
C PHE A 538 22.52 -15.84 -26.61
N ASN A 539 23.36 -16.50 -27.42
CA ASN A 539 23.45 -17.95 -27.53
C ASN A 539 24.84 -18.45 -27.08
N GLY A 540 25.34 -17.89 -25.98
CA GLY A 540 26.64 -18.23 -25.40
C GLY A 540 26.55 -19.24 -24.24
N PRO A 541 27.71 -19.67 -23.70
CA PRO A 541 27.77 -20.40 -22.44
C PRO A 541 27.18 -19.58 -21.28
N ASN A 542 26.86 -20.25 -20.18
CA ASN A 542 26.38 -19.61 -18.96
C ASN A 542 27.52 -18.84 -18.26
N ASN A 543 27.70 -17.57 -18.62
CA ASN A 543 28.75 -16.72 -18.06
C ASN A 543 28.27 -15.94 -16.83
N VAL A 544 26.96 -15.81 -16.61
CA VAL A 544 26.40 -15.19 -15.40
C VAL A 544 26.31 -16.24 -14.31
N LYS A 545 27.02 -16.02 -13.20
CA LYS A 545 27.15 -16.97 -12.09
C LYS A 545 26.70 -16.31 -10.80
N ILE A 546 25.80 -16.99 -10.10
CA ILE A 546 25.30 -16.60 -8.81
C ILE A 546 25.97 -17.51 -7.79
N TYR A 547 26.53 -16.90 -6.76
CA TYR A 547 27.30 -17.54 -5.71
C TYR A 547 26.54 -17.53 -4.39
N LYS A 548 26.81 -18.52 -3.54
CA LYS A 548 26.39 -18.54 -2.14
C LYS A 548 27.55 -18.92 -1.23
N TRP A 549 27.58 -18.35 -0.04
CA TRP A 549 28.46 -18.79 1.05
C TRP A 549 27.69 -19.74 1.97
N GLU A 550 28.39 -20.71 2.54
CA GLU A 550 27.82 -21.56 3.58
C GLU A 550 27.62 -20.74 4.86
N VAL A 551 26.58 -21.08 5.62
CA VAL A 551 26.27 -20.45 6.91
C VAL A 551 26.86 -21.31 8.03
N ASN A 552 27.72 -20.73 8.86
CA ASN A 552 28.31 -21.43 10.00
C ASN A 552 27.21 -21.73 11.04
N SER A 553 27.09 -23.00 11.44
CA SER A 553 26.03 -23.44 12.36
C SER A 553 26.16 -22.94 13.81
N GLY A 554 27.34 -22.41 14.19
CA GLY A 554 27.62 -21.94 15.54
C GLY A 554 27.24 -20.47 15.75
N ASP A 555 27.59 -19.60 14.79
CA ASP A 555 27.36 -18.14 14.89
C ASP A 555 26.37 -17.59 13.85
N GLY A 556 25.89 -18.41 12.91
CA GLY A 556 24.95 -18.00 11.87
C GLY A 556 25.55 -17.08 10.80
N MET A 557 26.87 -16.88 10.78
CA MET A 557 27.54 -16.02 9.81
C MET A 557 28.04 -16.81 8.60
N ALA A 558 28.10 -16.16 7.43
CA ALA A 558 28.71 -16.74 6.23
C ALA A 558 30.17 -17.15 6.47
N GLU A 559 30.63 -18.28 5.93
CA GLU A 559 32.01 -18.76 6.09
C GLU A 559 32.63 -19.33 4.80
N GLY A 560 33.96 -19.44 4.82
CA GLY A 560 34.72 -20.10 3.75
C GLY A 560 34.72 -19.37 2.41
N ASN A 561 34.86 -20.16 1.34
CA ASN A 561 34.82 -19.72 -0.05
C ASN A 561 33.41 -19.96 -0.64
N PRO A 562 32.94 -19.10 -1.56
CA PRO A 562 31.64 -19.27 -2.19
C PRO A 562 31.59 -20.48 -3.13
N THR A 563 30.39 -21.06 -3.27
CA THR A 563 30.08 -22.04 -4.31
C THR A 563 29.11 -21.45 -5.33
N ILE A 564 29.12 -21.97 -6.56
CA ILE A 564 28.10 -21.58 -7.55
C ILE A 564 26.76 -22.16 -7.08
N TRP A 565 25.80 -21.28 -6.83
CA TRP A 565 24.42 -21.66 -6.55
C TRP A 565 23.71 -22.09 -7.84
N PHE A 566 23.72 -21.21 -8.86
CA PHE A 566 23.32 -21.55 -10.23
C PHE A 566 23.99 -20.61 -11.24
N SER A 567 23.90 -20.96 -12.53
CA SER A 567 24.41 -20.15 -13.64
C SER A 567 23.37 -20.02 -14.75
N THR A 568 23.43 -18.93 -15.51
CA THR A 568 22.49 -18.64 -16.58
C THR A 568 23.17 -17.93 -17.75
N ASN A 569 22.61 -18.09 -18.95
CA ASN A 569 23.01 -17.35 -20.14
C ASN A 569 22.12 -16.12 -20.40
N ASN A 570 21.21 -15.78 -19.48
CA ASN A 570 20.28 -14.68 -19.68
C ASN A 570 20.96 -13.32 -19.46
N GLY A 571 21.38 -12.69 -20.56
CA GLY A 571 21.97 -11.36 -20.63
C GLY A 571 20.98 -10.26 -21.02
N GLY A 572 19.73 -10.34 -20.54
CA GLY A 572 18.72 -9.31 -20.82
C GLY A 572 18.27 -9.24 -22.28
N ASN A 573 18.25 -10.37 -23.01
CA ASN A 573 17.79 -10.43 -24.41
C ASN A 573 18.56 -9.50 -25.39
N TYR A 574 19.85 -9.26 -25.13
CA TYR A 574 20.75 -8.58 -26.06
C TYR A 574 21.63 -9.60 -26.79
N ASN A 575 22.05 -9.25 -28.02
CA ASN A 575 23.04 -10.05 -28.78
C ASN A 575 24.31 -10.29 -27.96
N ASN A 576 24.78 -9.24 -27.27
CA ASN A 576 25.86 -9.28 -26.29
C ASN A 576 25.55 -8.25 -25.18
N ALA A 577 25.69 -8.66 -23.92
CA ALA A 577 25.52 -7.77 -22.76
C ALA A 577 26.63 -7.96 -21.72
N VAL A 578 27.12 -6.87 -21.16
CA VAL A 578 27.89 -6.88 -19.92
C VAL A 578 26.89 -6.99 -18.77
N THR A 579 26.93 -8.10 -18.04
CA THR A 579 25.88 -8.51 -17.10
C THR A 579 26.45 -8.66 -15.70
N GLY A 580 25.69 -8.24 -14.68
CA GLY A 580 26.02 -8.40 -13.26
C GLY A 580 26.71 -7.22 -12.60
N GLU A 581 26.54 -5.98 -13.10
CA GLU A 581 27.08 -4.77 -12.45
C GLU A 581 26.49 -4.58 -11.04
N THR A 582 25.20 -4.87 -10.87
CA THR A 582 24.50 -4.81 -9.59
C THR A 582 23.36 -5.83 -9.54
N MET A 583 22.99 -6.26 -8.34
CA MET A 583 21.87 -7.16 -8.06
C MET A 583 21.01 -6.72 -6.87
N SER A 584 19.79 -7.22 -6.80
CA SER A 584 18.93 -7.20 -5.61
C SER A 584 18.32 -8.57 -5.38
N TYR A 585 18.00 -8.89 -4.13
CA TYR A 585 17.36 -10.14 -3.76
C TYR A 585 16.26 -9.89 -2.73
N ALA A 586 15.10 -10.50 -2.94
CA ALA A 586 13.98 -10.52 -2.00
C ALA A 586 13.53 -11.97 -1.73
N GLY A 587 13.06 -12.27 -0.53
CA GLY A 587 12.70 -13.64 -0.09
C GLY A 587 13.87 -14.44 0.51
N THR A 588 13.62 -15.72 0.78
CA THR A 588 14.59 -16.67 1.36
C THR A 588 15.43 -17.35 0.29
N LEU A 589 16.43 -18.16 0.69
CA LEU A 589 17.17 -18.99 -0.27
C LEU A 589 16.28 -20.03 -0.97
N GLU A 590 15.27 -20.57 -0.28
CA GLU A 590 14.34 -21.56 -0.83
C GLU A 590 13.30 -20.93 -1.76
N ASP A 591 12.81 -19.75 -1.42
CA ASP A 591 11.76 -19.05 -2.15
C ASP A 591 12.07 -17.55 -2.23
N GLY A 592 12.43 -17.07 -3.43
CA GLY A 592 12.83 -15.68 -3.59
C GLY A 592 12.85 -15.19 -5.03
N ARG A 593 13.36 -13.96 -5.17
CA ARG A 593 13.46 -13.22 -6.42
C ARG A 593 14.80 -12.52 -6.50
N LEU A 594 15.56 -12.82 -7.56
CA LEU A 594 16.82 -12.15 -7.88
C LEU A 594 16.62 -11.23 -9.09
N ILE A 595 17.06 -9.98 -8.99
CA ILE A 595 17.10 -9.04 -10.12
C ILE A 595 18.52 -8.58 -10.33
N TYR A 596 19.05 -8.66 -11.56
CA TYR A 596 20.40 -8.18 -11.89
C TYR A 596 20.45 -7.41 -13.22
N SER A 597 21.46 -6.55 -13.36
CA SER A 597 21.63 -5.69 -14.54
C SER A 597 22.28 -6.37 -15.73
N ALA A 598 21.87 -5.99 -16.94
CA ALA A 598 22.45 -6.40 -18.22
C ALA A 598 22.52 -5.19 -19.19
N VAL A 599 23.73 -4.75 -19.52
CA VAL A 599 23.98 -3.56 -20.36
C VAL A 599 24.46 -4.00 -21.74
N THR A 600 23.83 -3.50 -22.80
CA THR A 600 24.27 -3.85 -24.17
C THR A 600 25.70 -3.35 -24.47
N THR A 601 26.44 -4.10 -25.28
CA THR A 601 27.74 -3.64 -25.80
C THR A 601 27.63 -2.59 -26.91
N GLY A 602 26.42 -2.32 -27.40
CA GLY A 602 26.14 -1.28 -28.38
C GLY A 602 26.46 0.14 -27.89
N ALA A 603 26.52 1.10 -28.81
CA ALA A 603 26.92 2.48 -28.51
C ALA A 603 25.99 3.20 -27.52
N THR A 604 24.72 2.79 -27.42
CA THR A 604 23.73 3.38 -26.51
C THR A 604 23.88 2.95 -25.06
N LYS A 605 24.59 1.85 -24.78
CA LYS A 605 24.74 1.27 -23.43
C LYS A 605 23.40 1.11 -22.68
N ALA A 606 22.33 0.82 -23.42
CA ALA A 606 20.99 0.59 -22.88
C ALA A 606 20.96 -0.52 -21.81
N LEU A 607 20.27 -0.26 -20.70
CA LEU A 607 20.14 -1.16 -19.56
C LEU A 607 18.88 -2.02 -19.67
N ARG A 608 19.01 -3.33 -19.54
CA ARG A 608 17.90 -4.23 -19.23
C ARG A 608 18.17 -4.91 -17.89
N LEU A 609 17.13 -5.40 -17.26
CA LEU A 609 17.26 -6.21 -16.05
C LEU A 609 16.91 -7.65 -16.36
N THR A 610 17.44 -8.59 -15.60
CA THR A 610 16.95 -9.97 -15.59
C THR A 610 16.34 -10.25 -14.22
N ASN A 611 15.10 -10.70 -14.23
CA ASN A 611 14.37 -11.17 -13.07
C ASN A 611 14.37 -12.71 -13.05
N VAL A 612 14.83 -13.29 -11.96
CA VAL A 612 14.92 -14.72 -11.74
C VAL A 612 14.02 -15.08 -10.56
N ALA A 613 13.07 -15.99 -10.79
CA ALA A 613 12.29 -16.61 -9.72
C ALA A 613 13.07 -17.81 -9.17
N VAL A 614 13.20 -17.86 -7.85
CA VAL A 614 13.74 -18.99 -7.10
C VAL A 614 12.58 -19.73 -6.45
N ALA A 615 12.59 -21.06 -6.52
CA ALA A 615 11.67 -21.93 -5.82
C ALA A 615 12.38 -23.25 -5.48
N ASN A 616 12.14 -23.78 -4.29
CA ASN A 616 12.80 -24.97 -3.75
C ASN A 616 14.34 -24.89 -3.83
N GLY A 617 14.89 -23.70 -3.60
CA GLY A 617 16.35 -23.48 -3.61
C GLY A 617 16.98 -23.50 -5.01
N GLU A 618 16.18 -23.54 -6.07
CA GLU A 618 16.63 -23.61 -7.46
C GLU A 618 16.05 -22.49 -8.33
N MET A 619 16.71 -22.20 -9.46
CA MET A 619 16.18 -21.28 -10.46
C MET A 619 14.96 -21.89 -11.15
N ALA A 620 13.76 -21.42 -10.79
CA ALA A 620 12.50 -21.85 -11.40
C ALA A 620 12.35 -21.29 -12.82
N SER A 621 12.66 -20.00 -13.01
CA SER A 621 12.57 -19.32 -14.30
C SER A 621 13.36 -18.00 -14.32
N ALA A 622 13.69 -17.52 -15.51
CA ALA A 622 14.37 -16.22 -15.70
C ALA A 622 13.72 -15.44 -16.84
N TYR A 623 13.58 -14.13 -16.66
CA TYR A 623 12.89 -13.22 -17.56
C TYR A 623 13.63 -11.89 -17.69
N HIS A 624 13.72 -11.34 -18.89
CA HIS A 624 14.34 -10.03 -19.09
C HIS A 624 13.28 -8.93 -18.97
N MET A 625 13.65 -7.82 -18.33
CA MET A 625 12.82 -6.64 -18.22
C MET A 625 13.40 -5.48 -19.04
N ASN A 626 12.58 -4.92 -19.92
CA ASN A 626 12.90 -3.89 -20.89
C ASN A 626 12.91 -2.47 -20.29
N ILE A 627 13.60 -2.29 -19.15
CA ILE A 627 13.66 -1.00 -18.45
C ILE A 627 14.26 0.11 -19.34
N ASN A 628 15.09 -0.22 -20.33
CA ASN A 628 15.60 0.74 -21.34
C ASN A 628 14.51 1.42 -22.18
N SER A 629 13.25 0.95 -22.13
CA SER A 629 12.12 1.63 -22.77
C SER A 629 11.68 2.87 -21.98
N ILE A 630 12.16 3.02 -20.75
CA ILE A 630 11.99 4.17 -19.87
C ILE A 630 13.17 5.12 -20.12
N ASP A 631 12.87 6.41 -20.22
CA ASP A 631 13.85 7.43 -20.60
C ASP A 631 14.99 7.54 -19.57
N GLY A 632 16.22 7.67 -20.06
CA GLY A 632 17.44 7.70 -19.23
C GLY A 632 17.86 6.36 -18.60
N CYS A 633 17.18 5.24 -18.89
CA CYS A 633 17.60 3.92 -18.39
C CYS A 633 18.70 3.27 -19.26
N ASN A 634 19.87 3.90 -19.26
CA ASN A 634 21.11 3.38 -19.85
C ASN A 634 22.31 3.72 -18.96
N GLU A 635 23.39 2.94 -19.06
CA GLU A 635 24.55 3.07 -18.16
C GLU A 635 25.21 4.47 -18.23
N ILE A 636 25.14 5.15 -19.39
CA ILE A 636 25.72 6.48 -19.56
C ILE A 636 24.94 7.51 -18.73
N ASP A 637 23.62 7.50 -18.83
CA ASP A 637 22.75 8.47 -18.17
C ASP A 637 22.60 8.19 -16.67
N LEU A 638 22.68 6.93 -16.23
CA LEU A 638 22.57 6.54 -14.82
C LEU A 638 23.85 6.82 -14.01
N GLY A 639 25.01 6.91 -14.67
CA GLY A 639 26.30 6.99 -13.99
C GLY A 639 26.59 5.73 -13.17
N GLN A 640 26.95 5.89 -11.90
CA GLN A 640 27.02 4.76 -10.96
C GLN A 640 25.61 4.44 -10.46
N TYR A 641 25.25 3.17 -10.34
CA TYR A 641 23.91 2.80 -9.88
C TYR A 641 23.91 1.51 -9.07
N GLN A 642 22.92 1.37 -8.19
CA GLN A 642 22.58 0.12 -7.51
C GLN A 642 21.11 -0.19 -7.67
N ILE A 643 20.80 -1.49 -7.61
CA ILE A 643 19.44 -1.98 -7.49
C ILE A 643 19.29 -2.55 -6.08
N ASN A 644 18.22 -2.20 -5.39
CA ASN A 644 17.87 -2.69 -4.06
C ASN A 644 16.48 -3.31 -4.08
N ALA A 645 16.24 -4.30 -3.24
CA ALA A 645 14.88 -4.81 -3.02
C ALA A 645 14.04 -3.69 -2.41
N SER A 646 12.78 -3.56 -2.81
CA SER A 646 11.92 -2.54 -2.19
C SER A 646 11.37 -3.03 -0.85
N PRO A 647 11.37 -2.20 0.20
CA PRO A 647 10.67 -2.50 1.45
C PRO A 647 9.14 -2.54 1.33
N ALA A 648 8.59 -2.06 0.21
CA ALA A 648 7.15 -2.08 -0.08
C ALA A 648 6.64 -3.45 -0.54
N GLY A 649 7.52 -4.34 -1.01
CA GLY A 649 7.16 -5.70 -1.42
C GLY A 649 8.23 -6.41 -2.23
N ASP A 650 8.18 -7.75 -2.22
CA ASP A 650 9.15 -8.62 -2.92
C ASP A 650 9.00 -8.59 -4.45
N ASP A 651 7.92 -7.99 -4.96
CA ASP A 651 7.66 -7.82 -6.38
C ASP A 651 8.23 -6.52 -6.98
N ARG A 652 9.00 -5.78 -6.19
CA ARG A 652 9.47 -4.43 -6.50
C ARG A 652 10.97 -4.27 -6.27
N PHE A 653 11.54 -3.28 -6.94
CA PHE A 653 12.92 -2.87 -6.72
C PHE A 653 13.05 -1.36 -6.78
N ILE A 654 14.09 -0.85 -6.13
CA ILE A 654 14.50 0.55 -6.22
C ILE A 654 15.78 0.63 -7.03
N LEU A 655 15.76 1.43 -8.10
CA LEU A 655 16.93 1.84 -8.86
C LEU A 655 17.47 3.15 -8.26
N ASN A 656 18.69 3.09 -7.74
CA ASN A 656 19.39 4.24 -7.17
C ASN A 656 20.55 4.64 -8.10
N PRO A 657 20.35 5.59 -9.03
CA PRO A 657 21.45 6.14 -9.83
C PRO A 657 22.19 7.27 -9.10
N SER A 658 23.41 7.57 -9.52
CA SER A 658 24.21 8.69 -8.99
C SER A 658 23.90 10.02 -9.68
N SER A 659 23.15 9.99 -10.78
CA SER A 659 22.89 11.13 -11.66
C SER A 659 21.54 11.80 -11.45
N ARG A 660 20.59 11.14 -10.77
CA ARG A 660 19.20 11.59 -10.60
C ARG A 660 18.55 10.95 -9.35
N PRO A 661 17.33 11.36 -8.94
CA PRO A 661 16.67 10.79 -7.77
C PRO A 661 16.43 9.28 -7.89
N ALA A 662 16.30 8.59 -6.74
CA ALA A 662 15.94 7.18 -6.68
C ALA A 662 14.52 6.92 -7.20
N GLU A 663 14.33 5.81 -7.91
CA GLU A 663 13.07 5.44 -8.55
C GLU A 663 12.67 4.01 -8.18
N GLU A 664 11.41 3.81 -7.81
CA GLU A 664 10.84 2.51 -7.50
C GLU A 664 10.04 1.97 -8.69
N TYR A 665 10.18 0.67 -8.94
CA TYR A 665 9.49 -0.02 -10.02
C TYR A 665 8.85 -1.33 -9.54
N ILE A 666 7.66 -1.62 -10.04
CA ILE A 666 6.99 -2.91 -9.91
C ILE A 666 7.41 -3.80 -11.08
N CYS A 667 7.80 -5.04 -10.78
CA CYS A 667 8.08 -6.04 -11.81
C CYS A 667 6.79 -6.39 -12.58
N ALA A 668 6.66 -5.91 -13.82
CA ALA A 668 5.43 -6.06 -14.58
C ALA A 668 5.19 -7.48 -15.13
N ALA A 669 3.92 -7.88 -15.15
CA ALA A 669 3.43 -9.09 -15.80
C ALA A 669 3.29 -8.86 -17.33
N ALA A 670 4.01 -9.66 -18.11
CA ALA A 670 3.70 -10.02 -19.49
C ALA A 670 3.81 -8.96 -20.62
N ALA A 671 2.99 -7.90 -20.68
CA ALA A 671 2.65 -7.28 -21.97
C ALA A 671 3.82 -6.63 -22.76
N ALA A 672 4.90 -6.20 -22.08
CA ALA A 672 6.09 -5.66 -22.75
C ALA A 672 7.41 -5.95 -22.01
N GLY A 673 7.35 -6.66 -20.88
CA GLY A 673 8.47 -6.80 -19.95
C GLY A 673 8.99 -5.48 -19.39
N VAL A 674 8.28 -4.37 -19.56
CA VAL A 674 8.69 -3.06 -19.04
C VAL A 674 8.18 -2.96 -17.60
N PRO A 675 9.06 -2.77 -16.59
CA PRO A 675 8.63 -2.53 -15.21
C PRO A 675 7.72 -1.31 -15.12
N VAL A 676 6.74 -1.33 -14.21
CA VAL A 676 5.82 -0.21 -14.01
C VAL A 676 6.45 0.76 -13.00
N PRO A 677 6.64 2.06 -13.33
CA PRO A 677 7.07 3.05 -12.35
C PRO A 677 6.07 3.13 -11.18
N ALA A 678 6.57 3.03 -9.96
CA ALA A 678 5.77 3.14 -8.73
C ALA A 678 5.86 4.54 -8.11
N GLY A 679 7.04 5.17 -8.17
CA GLY A 679 7.29 6.51 -7.65
C GLY A 679 8.75 6.91 -7.81
N SER A 680 9.01 8.22 -7.82
CA SER A 680 10.36 8.80 -7.85
C SER A 680 10.53 9.70 -6.66
N MET A 681 11.71 9.65 -6.03
CA MET A 681 12.04 10.56 -4.93
C MET A 681 11.96 12.03 -5.38
N PRO A 682 11.43 12.94 -4.56
CA PRO A 682 11.41 14.38 -4.84
C PRO A 682 12.80 14.94 -5.13
N ASP A 683 12.88 15.88 -6.09
CA ASP A 683 14.15 16.47 -6.54
C ASP A 683 14.91 17.21 -5.43
N ASP A 684 14.21 17.76 -4.43
CA ASP A 684 14.82 18.43 -3.27
C ASP A 684 15.49 17.45 -2.29
N LEU A 685 15.10 16.17 -2.33
CA LEU A 685 15.72 15.10 -1.55
C LEU A 685 16.77 14.31 -2.36
N ALA A 686 16.81 14.50 -3.67
CA ALA A 686 17.74 13.81 -4.57
C ALA A 686 19.24 14.04 -4.27
N PRO A 687 19.72 15.24 -3.85
CA PRO A 687 21.11 15.45 -3.44
C PRO A 687 21.49 14.63 -2.20
N VAL A 688 20.48 14.24 -1.41
CA VAL A 688 20.65 13.45 -0.20
C VAL A 688 20.69 11.95 -0.55
N ALA A 689 19.92 11.50 -1.54
CA ALA A 689 19.85 10.09 -1.97
C ALA A 689 21.13 9.57 -2.64
N GLY A 690 22.09 9.09 -1.84
CA GLY A 690 23.28 8.41 -2.35
C GLY A 690 22.95 7.05 -2.98
N PHE A 691 23.61 6.71 -4.10
CA PHE A 691 23.36 5.42 -4.78
C PHE A 691 23.74 4.18 -3.96
N ARG A 692 24.47 4.33 -2.85
CA ARG A 692 24.83 3.26 -1.89
C ARG A 692 24.08 3.35 -0.56
N ALA A 693 22.89 3.93 -0.57
CA ALA A 693 22.02 4.01 0.59
C ALA A 693 21.26 2.69 0.81
N GLN A 694 21.17 2.28 2.08
CA GLN A 694 20.41 1.11 2.52
C GLN A 694 19.07 1.53 3.15
N MET A 695 18.09 0.63 3.11
CA MET A 695 16.78 0.81 3.76
C MET A 695 16.62 -0.11 4.98
N PHE A 696 15.79 0.31 5.94
CA PHE A 696 15.41 -0.48 7.11
C PHE A 696 14.04 -0.02 7.63
N LYS A 697 13.42 -0.81 8.52
CA LYS A 697 12.17 -0.43 9.17
C LYS A 697 12.37 -0.15 10.66
N TYR A 698 11.70 0.86 11.18
CA TYR A 698 11.68 1.24 12.58
C TYR A 698 10.32 1.85 12.94
N SER A 699 9.62 1.23 13.90
CA SER A 699 8.40 1.77 14.50
C SER A 699 7.25 1.98 13.54
N GLY A 700 7.04 1.04 12.61
CA GLY A 700 5.99 1.13 11.59
C GLY A 700 6.40 1.92 10.35
N HIS A 701 7.61 2.50 10.33
CA HIS A 701 8.11 3.32 9.23
C HIS A 701 9.26 2.65 8.49
N THR A 702 9.36 2.94 7.19
CA THR A 702 10.49 2.54 6.34
C THR A 702 11.38 3.75 6.11
N TYR A 703 12.65 3.62 6.48
CA TYR A 703 13.65 4.66 6.29
C TYR A 703 14.72 4.24 5.28
N MET A 704 15.21 5.20 4.52
CA MET A 704 16.41 5.11 3.71
C MET A 704 17.52 5.89 4.42
N ALA A 705 18.61 5.22 4.79
CA ALA A 705 19.79 5.85 5.37
C ALA A 705 20.69 6.38 4.26
N VAL A 706 20.84 7.69 4.20
CA VAL A 706 21.42 8.41 3.06
C VAL A 706 22.53 9.36 3.51
N PRO A 707 23.54 9.66 2.68
CA PRO A 707 24.57 10.63 3.04
C PRO A 707 23.98 12.03 3.30
N ALA A 708 24.43 12.71 4.35
CA ALA A 708 24.07 14.10 4.61
C ALA A 708 24.96 15.03 3.76
N ALA A 709 24.49 15.36 2.55
CA ALA A 709 25.21 16.22 1.63
C ALA A 709 25.51 17.60 2.26
N GLN A 710 26.77 18.03 2.19
CA GLN A 710 27.24 19.27 2.81
C GLN A 710 27.12 20.47 1.86
N ASP A 711 27.33 20.23 0.56
CA ASP A 711 27.41 21.26 -0.48
C ASP A 711 26.88 20.73 -1.82
N SER A 712 26.77 21.63 -2.80
CA SER A 712 26.47 21.27 -4.18
C SER A 712 27.64 20.56 -4.90
N GLU A 713 28.76 20.29 -4.20
CA GLU A 713 30.06 19.88 -4.75
C GLU A 713 30.45 18.41 -4.44
N ALA A 714 29.45 17.56 -4.19
CA ALA A 714 29.58 16.10 -4.09
C ALA A 714 30.30 15.56 -2.83
N ASN A 715 30.33 16.30 -1.73
CA ASN A 715 30.82 15.81 -0.43
C ASN A 715 29.69 15.54 0.58
N THR A 716 29.91 14.56 1.46
CA THR A 716 29.09 14.31 2.65
C THR A 716 29.85 14.69 3.92
N ALA A 717 29.11 15.18 4.90
CA ALA A 717 29.61 15.42 6.26
C ALA A 717 28.88 14.55 7.31
N GLY A 718 28.07 13.58 6.89
CA GLY A 718 27.32 12.74 7.82
C GLY A 718 26.38 11.74 7.16
N VAL A 719 25.41 11.28 7.94
CA VAL A 719 24.28 10.44 7.49
C VAL A 719 22.98 11.03 8.01
N THR A 720 21.95 11.05 7.18
CA THR A 720 20.59 11.46 7.52
C THR A 720 19.60 10.39 7.06
N LEU A 721 18.31 10.58 7.38
CA LEU A 721 17.26 9.65 7.02
C LEU A 721 16.27 10.28 6.03
N VAL A 722 15.66 9.43 5.22
CA VAL A 722 14.47 9.76 4.42
C VAL A 722 13.40 8.73 4.75
N ASP A 723 12.24 9.19 5.23
CA ASP A 723 11.06 8.35 5.43
C ASP A 723 10.41 8.10 4.07
N ILE A 724 10.31 6.82 3.68
CA ILE A 724 9.73 6.35 2.41
C ILE A 724 8.50 5.46 2.64
N THR A 725 7.91 5.50 3.83
CA THR A 725 6.79 4.64 4.26
C THR A 725 5.59 4.75 3.32
N GLU A 726 5.28 5.95 2.83
CA GLU A 726 4.15 6.21 1.93
C GLU A 726 4.49 6.03 0.44
N GLY A 727 5.70 5.54 0.12
CA GLY A 727 6.25 5.46 -1.24
C GLY A 727 7.34 6.53 -1.49
N LEU A 728 8.16 6.32 -2.52
CA LEU A 728 9.25 7.25 -2.85
C LEU A 728 8.77 8.63 -3.29
N ASP A 729 7.62 8.72 -3.98
CA ASP A 729 7.01 9.99 -4.43
C ASP A 729 6.53 10.89 -3.28
N LYS A 730 6.36 10.31 -2.10
CA LYS A 730 5.96 10.99 -0.86
C LYS A 730 7.06 10.97 0.19
N ALA A 731 8.30 10.72 -0.23
CA ALA A 731 9.44 10.66 0.66
C ALA A 731 9.62 11.99 1.41
N LYS A 732 9.99 11.90 2.70
CA LYS A 732 10.18 13.07 3.58
C LYS A 732 11.55 13.00 4.23
N ALA A 733 12.29 14.11 4.21
CA ALA A 733 13.53 14.21 4.98
C ALA A 733 13.26 14.04 6.47
N VAL A 734 14.14 13.28 7.13
CA VAL A 734 14.16 13.12 8.58
C VAL A 734 15.54 13.52 9.07
N GLY A 735 15.58 14.58 9.88
CA GLY A 735 16.82 15.15 10.36
C GLY A 735 17.53 14.25 11.36
N THR A 736 18.85 14.37 11.42
CA THR A 736 19.71 13.69 12.39
C THR A 736 20.63 14.70 13.06
N VAL A 737 20.72 14.64 14.39
CA VAL A 737 21.63 15.49 15.18
C VAL A 737 22.71 14.60 15.80
N GLY A 738 23.99 14.95 15.66
CA GLY A 738 25.10 14.17 16.22
C GLY A 738 25.58 13.02 15.33
N ALA A 739 25.29 13.08 14.02
CA ALA A 739 25.64 12.06 13.03
C ALA A 739 26.72 12.53 12.04
N GLU A 740 27.65 13.37 12.50
CA GLU A 740 28.68 14.00 11.66
C GLU A 740 29.94 13.14 11.52
N ILE A 741 30.53 13.12 10.32
CA ILE A 741 31.83 12.50 10.01
C ILE A 741 32.83 13.53 9.49
N SER A 742 34.10 13.15 9.35
CA SER A 742 35.04 13.95 8.56
C SER A 742 34.59 13.98 7.09
N PRO A 743 34.62 15.14 6.41
CA PRO A 743 34.15 15.26 5.03
C PRO A 743 34.75 14.20 4.10
N ALA A 744 33.90 13.59 3.27
CA ALA A 744 34.28 12.57 2.30
C ALA A 744 33.48 12.71 1.01
N ALA A 745 34.04 12.28 -0.13
CA ALA A 745 33.34 12.28 -1.39
C ALA A 745 32.12 11.33 -1.34
N LEU A 746 30.96 11.78 -1.81
CA LEU A 746 29.73 10.96 -1.86
C LEU A 746 29.94 9.64 -2.61
N SER A 747 30.77 9.66 -3.65
CA SER A 747 31.09 8.49 -4.48
C SER A 747 31.97 7.44 -3.79
N SER A 748 32.51 7.70 -2.60
CA SER A 748 33.35 6.76 -1.85
C SER A 748 32.72 6.21 -0.56
N VAL A 749 31.51 6.68 -0.21
CA VAL A 749 30.81 6.24 1.01
C VAL A 749 29.64 5.32 0.72
N ALA A 750 29.28 4.52 1.71
CA ALA A 750 28.02 3.79 1.82
C ALA A 750 27.38 4.08 3.18
N THR A 751 26.07 4.32 3.18
CA THR A 751 25.29 4.62 4.39
C THR A 751 24.31 3.49 4.67
N MET A 752 24.28 3.05 5.91
CA MET A 752 23.46 1.95 6.36
C MET A 752 22.65 2.35 7.58
N GLY A 753 21.49 1.74 7.75
CA GLY A 753 20.65 1.92 8.91
C GLY A 753 20.05 0.59 9.32
N GLN A 754 19.84 0.40 10.63
CA GLN A 754 19.13 -0.75 11.13
C GLN A 754 18.47 -0.47 12.48
N THR A 755 17.48 -1.29 12.78
CA THR A 755 16.81 -1.33 14.08
C THR A 755 17.42 -2.44 14.94
N ILE A 756 17.78 -2.09 16.17
CA ILE A 756 18.18 -3.06 17.19
C ILE A 756 17.12 -3.09 18.29
N VAL A 757 16.62 -4.28 18.61
CA VAL A 757 15.61 -4.50 19.65
C VAL A 757 16.22 -5.07 20.93
N THR A 758 15.61 -4.76 22.06
CA THR A 758 15.83 -5.45 23.34
C THR A 758 14.63 -6.31 23.64
N ARG A 759 14.87 -7.55 24.09
CA ARG A 759 13.82 -8.51 24.43
C ARG A 759 13.82 -8.85 25.91
N ASP A 760 12.66 -9.17 26.47
CA ASP A 760 12.54 -9.69 27.84
C ASP A 760 12.80 -11.21 27.91
N ILE A 761 12.61 -11.80 29.08
CA ILE A 761 12.81 -13.24 29.30
C ILE A 761 11.78 -14.12 28.57
N GLU A 762 10.69 -13.54 28.10
CA GLU A 762 9.62 -14.18 27.32
C GLU A 762 9.79 -13.91 25.82
N ASP A 763 10.92 -13.33 25.41
CA ASP A 763 11.27 -12.98 24.03
C ASP A 763 10.43 -11.82 23.43
N ASN A 764 9.66 -11.09 24.25
CA ASN A 764 8.89 -9.94 23.78
C ASN A 764 9.80 -8.74 23.55
N VAL A 765 9.59 -8.00 22.46
CA VAL A 765 10.30 -6.74 22.20
C VAL A 765 9.85 -5.68 23.20
N THR A 766 10.78 -5.15 23.99
CA THR A 766 10.50 -4.16 25.06
C THR A 766 10.99 -2.76 24.73
N SER A 767 12.01 -2.63 23.89
CA SER A 767 12.54 -1.36 23.42
C SER A 767 13.33 -1.55 22.12
N GLY A 768 13.59 -0.46 21.41
CA GLY A 768 14.36 -0.50 20.18
C GLY A 768 15.01 0.85 19.87
N HIS A 769 16.13 0.81 19.16
CA HIS A 769 16.89 1.98 18.77
C HIS A 769 17.40 1.86 17.33
N ILE A 770 17.72 3.01 16.75
CA ILE A 770 18.28 3.13 15.41
C ILE A 770 19.80 3.15 15.55
N ASN A 771 20.48 2.35 14.73
CA ASN A 771 21.90 2.51 14.44
C ASN A 771 22.08 2.96 13.01
N LEU A 772 22.86 4.02 12.81
CA LEU A 772 23.31 4.50 11.51
C LEU A 772 24.80 4.29 11.36
N TYR A 773 25.23 3.91 10.16
CA TYR A 773 26.63 3.66 9.84
C TYR A 773 27.03 4.39 8.58
N VAL A 774 28.28 4.85 8.56
CA VAL A 774 28.94 5.36 7.35
C VAL A 774 30.24 4.59 7.17
N ALA A 775 30.38 3.90 6.04
CA ALA A 775 31.62 3.23 5.66
C ALA A 775 32.22 3.93 4.44
N GLY A 776 33.52 4.18 4.43
CA GLY A 776 34.21 4.81 3.30
C GLY A 776 35.73 4.86 3.48
N ALA A 777 36.39 5.72 2.71
CA ALA A 777 37.84 5.89 2.74
C ALA A 777 38.39 6.34 4.11
N ASN A 778 37.57 7.06 4.89
CA ASN A 778 37.94 7.53 6.24
C ASN A 778 37.79 6.43 7.32
N GLY A 779 37.26 5.26 6.97
CA GLY A 779 36.97 4.18 7.91
C GLY A 779 35.47 3.97 8.12
N LEU A 780 35.11 3.46 9.31
CA LEU A 780 33.74 3.17 9.71
C LEU A 780 33.31 4.10 10.86
N SER A 781 32.12 4.67 10.76
CA SER A 781 31.47 5.49 11.79
C SER A 781 30.14 4.87 12.20
N ARG A 782 29.76 5.00 13.48
CA ARG A 782 28.47 4.56 14.02
C ARG A 782 27.85 5.61 14.91
N PHE A 783 26.56 5.83 14.67
CA PHE A 783 25.70 6.73 15.43
C PHE A 783 24.48 5.97 15.92
N THR A 784 24.01 6.24 17.13
CA THR A 784 22.89 5.48 17.72
C THR A 784 21.94 6.34 18.53
N THR A 785 20.66 5.98 18.53
CA THR A 785 19.65 6.53 19.45
C THR A 785 19.61 5.80 20.79
N GLU A 786 20.42 4.76 21.00
CA GLU A 786 20.43 3.99 22.25
C GLU A 786 20.79 4.88 23.45
N LYS A 787 19.87 5.00 24.42
CA LYS A 787 20.02 5.82 25.63
C LYS A 787 20.25 7.31 25.30
N VAL A 788 19.65 7.79 24.21
CA VAL A 788 19.63 9.20 23.83
C VAL A 788 18.19 9.70 23.89
N ASP A 789 17.94 10.73 24.69
CA ASP A 789 16.63 11.37 24.74
C ASP A 789 16.29 11.99 23.39
N GLN A 790 15.15 11.58 22.84
CA GLN A 790 14.64 12.12 21.59
C GLN A 790 13.86 13.42 21.84
N PRO A 791 13.79 14.34 20.86
CA PRO A 791 13.01 15.56 21.00
C PRO A 791 11.54 15.25 21.27
N VAL A 792 10.99 15.79 22.36
CA VAL A 792 9.56 15.69 22.69
C VAL A 792 8.99 17.09 22.86
N LYS A 793 7.89 17.40 22.18
CA LYS A 793 7.18 18.67 22.29
C LYS A 793 5.76 18.42 22.76
N ARG A 794 5.16 19.39 23.46
CA ARG A 794 3.74 19.32 23.77
C ARG A 794 2.95 19.47 22.47
N ALA A 795 1.85 18.71 22.35
CA ALA A 795 0.84 19.01 21.35
C ALA A 795 0.27 20.41 21.64
N SER A 796 0.04 21.20 20.60
CA SER A 796 -0.37 22.60 20.71
C SER A 796 -1.88 22.75 20.62
N PHE A 797 -2.43 23.64 21.45
CA PHE A 797 -3.80 24.16 21.38
C PHE A 797 -3.75 25.69 21.44
N ALA A 798 -4.79 26.33 20.89
CA ALA A 798 -4.92 27.78 20.90
C ALA A 798 -5.55 28.26 22.22
N TYR A 799 -5.18 29.45 22.68
CA TYR A 799 -5.77 30.13 23.83
C TYR A 799 -5.78 31.65 23.62
N ASN A 800 -6.42 32.39 24.53
CA ASN A 800 -6.52 33.87 24.46
C ASN A 800 -7.18 34.35 23.15
N LEU A 801 -8.19 33.61 22.65
CA LEU A 801 -8.91 33.93 21.43
C LEU A 801 -9.70 35.24 21.57
N LYS A 802 -9.55 36.14 20.59
CA LYS A 802 -10.26 37.42 20.51
C LYS A 802 -10.63 37.75 19.08
N SER A 803 -11.73 38.50 18.92
CA SER A 803 -12.14 39.08 17.65
C SER A 803 -12.36 40.59 17.80
N GLU A 804 -11.75 41.38 16.92
CA GLU A 804 -11.93 42.83 16.86
C GLU A 804 -12.44 43.27 15.49
N LEU A 805 -13.54 44.03 15.45
CA LEU A 805 -14.05 44.63 14.22
C LEU A 805 -13.11 45.78 13.81
N SER A 806 -12.46 45.62 12.65
CA SER A 806 -11.39 46.49 12.16
C SER A 806 -11.89 47.42 11.04
N GLY A 807 -12.89 48.26 11.32
CA GLY A 807 -13.46 49.19 10.32
C GLY A 807 -14.18 48.50 9.16
N GLU A 808 -14.17 49.10 7.96
CA GLU A 808 -14.79 48.54 6.74
C GLU A 808 -14.07 47.28 6.21
N ASP A 809 -12.87 46.95 6.74
CA ASP A 809 -12.00 45.87 6.28
C ASP A 809 -12.31 44.49 6.90
N GLY A 810 -13.29 44.39 7.80
CA GLY A 810 -13.76 43.13 8.40
C GLY A 810 -13.26 42.85 9.83
N TYR A 811 -13.22 41.58 10.22
CA TYR A 811 -12.80 41.13 11.56
C TYR A 811 -11.32 40.72 11.56
N THR A 812 -10.59 41.14 12.60
CA THR A 812 -9.27 40.58 12.94
C THR A 812 -9.44 39.61 14.09
N LEU A 813 -9.11 38.35 13.85
CA LEU A 813 -9.10 37.28 14.84
C LEU A 813 -7.67 37.11 15.34
N SER A 814 -7.48 36.98 16.66
CA SER A 814 -6.16 36.77 17.25
C SER A 814 -6.18 35.65 18.27
N PHE A 815 -5.09 34.89 18.35
CA PHE A 815 -4.90 33.83 19.33
C PHE A 815 -3.41 33.60 19.63
N ASP A 816 -3.14 33.05 20.81
CA ASP A 816 -1.83 32.53 21.20
C ASP A 816 -1.90 30.98 21.18
N ALA A 817 -0.75 30.31 21.19
CA ALA A 817 -0.66 28.85 21.17
C ALA A 817 0.40 28.36 22.15
N VAL A 818 0.21 27.18 22.76
CA VAL A 818 1.14 26.70 23.79
C VAL A 818 2.48 26.24 23.23
N GLU A 819 2.50 25.81 21.96
CA GLU A 819 3.69 25.50 21.16
C GLU A 819 3.54 26.01 19.72
N ASP A 820 4.65 26.20 19.02
CA ASP A 820 4.63 26.45 17.58
C ASP A 820 4.04 25.23 16.85
N ALA A 821 3.29 25.46 15.78
CA ALA A 821 2.64 24.39 15.02
C ALA A 821 2.71 24.66 13.51
N PRO A 822 2.77 23.61 12.67
CA PRO A 822 2.89 23.76 11.23
C PRO A 822 1.66 24.43 10.61
N MET A 823 0.47 24.28 11.20
CA MET A 823 -0.77 24.81 10.64
C MET A 823 -1.86 25.04 11.70
N ALA A 824 -2.73 26.01 11.46
CA ALA A 824 -4.04 26.09 12.09
C ALA A 824 -5.14 26.43 11.07
N ASN A 825 -6.37 26.10 11.45
CA ASN A 825 -7.59 26.45 10.74
C ASN A 825 -8.52 27.25 11.66
N ILE A 826 -9.24 28.21 11.08
CA ILE A 826 -10.36 28.89 11.75
C ILE A 826 -11.66 28.26 11.27
N ILE A 827 -12.45 27.74 12.20
CA ILE A 827 -13.74 27.09 11.92
C ILE A 827 -14.85 28.02 12.37
N PHE A 828 -15.67 28.49 11.42
CA PHE A 828 -16.88 29.28 11.69
C PHE A 828 -18.08 28.35 11.69
N THR A 829 -18.94 28.44 12.71
CA THR A 829 -20.20 27.68 12.79
C THR A 829 -21.37 28.66 12.78
N ASP A 830 -22.25 28.52 11.80
CA ASP A 830 -23.48 29.31 11.70
C ASP A 830 -24.40 29.00 12.88
N MET A 831 -24.80 30.02 13.62
CA MET A 831 -25.60 29.84 14.84
C MET A 831 -27.05 29.43 14.58
N GLU A 832 -27.57 29.62 13.37
CA GLU A 832 -28.95 29.26 13.00
C GLU A 832 -29.00 27.86 12.37
N THR A 833 -28.08 27.58 11.45
CA THR A 833 -28.09 26.33 10.65
C THR A 833 -27.14 25.26 11.17
N GLY A 834 -26.11 25.63 11.92
CA GLY A 834 -25.01 24.76 12.32
C GLY A 834 -24.00 24.46 11.21
N GLU A 835 -24.12 25.07 10.03
CA GLU A 835 -23.19 24.88 8.92
C GLU A 835 -21.80 25.41 9.26
N GLN A 836 -20.75 24.65 8.90
CA GLN A 836 -19.35 25.01 9.18
C GLN A 836 -18.62 25.54 7.92
N LYS A 837 -17.82 26.58 8.11
CA LYS A 837 -16.89 27.12 7.10
C LYS A 837 -15.48 27.20 7.68
N THR A 838 -14.49 26.73 6.94
CA THR A 838 -13.10 26.66 7.40
C THR A 838 -12.20 27.60 6.59
N VAL A 839 -11.35 28.36 7.27
CA VAL A 839 -10.33 29.24 6.69
C VAL A 839 -8.96 28.85 7.21
N GLU A 840 -7.99 28.64 6.32
CA GLU A 840 -6.62 28.33 6.71
C GLU A 840 -5.95 29.55 7.37
N ALA A 841 -5.36 29.37 8.54
CA ALA A 841 -4.60 30.39 9.25
C ALA A 841 -3.09 30.33 8.97
N GLY A 842 -2.62 29.23 8.35
CA GLY A 842 -1.21 28.97 8.06
C GLY A 842 -0.41 28.57 9.31
N GLN A 843 0.91 28.78 9.26
CA GLN A 843 1.83 28.41 10.35
C GLN A 843 1.56 29.21 11.63
N VAL A 844 1.59 28.52 12.78
CA VAL A 844 1.29 29.07 14.10
C VAL A 844 2.56 29.30 14.91
N LYS A 845 2.62 30.45 15.58
CA LYS A 845 3.64 30.79 16.58
C LYS A 845 3.05 30.72 17.98
N LYS A 846 3.90 30.57 19.02
CA LYS A 846 3.46 30.64 20.42
C LYS A 846 2.63 31.89 20.77
N THR A 847 2.95 33.04 20.17
CA THR A 847 2.23 34.30 20.44
C THR A 847 2.03 35.14 19.19
N GLY A 848 0.97 35.95 19.18
CA GLY A 848 0.76 37.00 18.18
C GLY A 848 0.22 36.53 16.82
N ASN A 849 -0.50 35.40 16.79
CA ASN A 849 -1.15 34.93 15.55
C ASN A 849 -2.36 35.81 15.25
N THR A 850 -2.54 36.17 13.98
CA THR A 850 -3.70 36.95 13.53
C THR A 850 -4.22 36.45 12.20
N VAL A 851 -5.54 36.42 12.03
CA VAL A 851 -6.24 36.07 10.79
C VAL A 851 -7.27 37.15 10.49
N LYS A 852 -7.30 37.65 9.26
CA LYS A 852 -8.30 38.62 8.82
C LYS A 852 -9.42 37.90 8.07
N VAL A 853 -10.67 38.21 8.41
CA VAL A 853 -11.85 37.64 7.77
C VAL A 853 -12.82 38.73 7.37
N ALA A 854 -13.20 38.73 6.09
CA ALA A 854 -14.17 39.68 5.59
C ALA A 854 -15.60 39.16 5.84
N PRO A 855 -16.51 39.98 6.40
CA PRO A 855 -17.89 39.59 6.67
C PRO A 855 -18.63 39.00 5.46
N GLN A 856 -18.31 39.44 4.24
CA GLN A 856 -18.93 38.92 3.01
C GLN A 856 -18.53 37.47 2.68
N ASP A 857 -17.38 36.99 3.13
CA ASP A 857 -16.90 35.63 2.84
C ASP A 857 -17.70 34.58 3.63
N LEU A 858 -18.29 35.00 4.76
CA LEU A 858 -19.14 34.17 5.60
C LEU A 858 -20.61 34.17 5.14
N GLY A 859 -21.05 35.18 4.39
CA GLY A 859 -22.47 35.34 4.04
C GLY A 859 -23.30 35.86 5.20
N LYS A 860 -24.58 36.19 4.97
CA LYS A 860 -25.45 36.78 5.98
C LYS A 860 -25.75 35.78 7.11
N GLY A 861 -25.34 36.10 8.32
CA GLY A 861 -25.57 35.24 9.49
C GLY A 861 -24.77 35.68 10.72
N LYS A 862 -24.96 34.98 11.83
CA LYS A 862 -24.12 35.11 13.04
C LYS A 862 -23.35 33.82 13.22
N TYR A 863 -22.05 33.93 13.43
CA TYR A 863 -21.14 32.79 13.50
C TYR A 863 -20.42 32.78 14.85
N THR A 864 -20.39 31.61 15.50
CA THR A 864 -19.33 31.29 16.46
C THR A 864 -18.09 30.89 15.69
N TRP A 865 -16.93 30.95 16.33
CA TRP A 865 -15.68 30.52 15.70
C TRP A 865 -14.77 29.77 16.67
N ALA A 866 -13.93 28.91 16.13
CA ALA A 866 -12.94 28.13 16.84
C ALA A 866 -11.61 28.12 16.08
N VAL A 867 -10.52 27.83 16.79
CA VAL A 867 -9.19 27.59 16.20
C VAL A 867 -8.86 26.12 16.36
N GLU A 868 -8.65 25.43 15.23
CA GLU A 868 -8.05 24.10 15.21
C GLU A 868 -6.55 24.24 14.97
N VAL A 869 -5.72 23.79 15.92
CA VAL A 869 -4.26 23.78 15.78
C VAL A 869 -3.80 22.37 15.44
N LEU A 870 -3.09 22.22 14.32
CA LEU A 870 -2.53 20.96 13.85
C LEU A 870 -1.05 20.92 14.18
N SER A 871 -0.68 20.09 15.16
CA SER A 871 0.68 19.99 15.70
C SER A 871 1.59 19.07 14.88
N ASP A 872 2.90 19.20 15.10
CA ASP A 872 3.88 18.22 14.61
C ASP A 872 3.60 16.82 15.20
N ALA A 873 3.90 15.79 14.41
CA ALA A 873 3.91 14.40 14.87
C ALA A 873 4.76 14.23 16.13
N GLN A 874 4.20 13.58 17.14
CA GLN A 874 4.90 13.15 18.34
C GLN A 874 5.20 11.66 18.23
N GLY A 875 6.38 11.31 17.74
CA GLY A 875 6.80 9.92 17.57
C GLY A 875 7.19 9.19 18.86
N VAL A 876 7.23 9.88 20.00
CA VAL A 876 7.48 9.23 21.29
C VAL A 876 6.79 9.99 22.41
N ALA A 877 6.22 9.28 23.38
CA ALA A 877 5.72 9.89 24.59
C ALA A 877 6.89 10.24 25.55
N GLY A 878 6.81 11.37 26.23
CA GLY A 878 7.88 11.80 27.13
C GLY A 878 7.58 13.06 27.93
N CYS A 879 8.39 13.29 28.97
CA CYS A 879 8.23 14.42 29.89
C CYS A 879 8.74 15.72 29.24
N THR A 880 7.86 16.69 29.05
CA THR A 880 8.16 18.00 28.43
C THR A 880 8.38 19.11 29.45
N PHE A 881 7.90 18.92 30.69
CA PHE A 881 8.06 19.91 31.76
C PHE A 881 8.26 19.26 33.13
N ARG A 882 9.18 19.83 33.91
CA ARG A 882 9.46 19.43 35.29
C ARG A 882 9.47 20.64 36.21
N GLN A 883 8.53 20.68 37.15
CA GLN A 883 8.59 21.62 38.26
C GLN A 883 9.72 21.23 39.23
N ASN A 884 10.36 22.22 39.86
CA ASN A 884 11.23 21.98 41.01
C ASN A 884 10.51 21.21 42.11
N ALA A 885 11.21 20.27 42.74
CA ALA A 885 10.64 19.48 43.83
C ALA A 885 10.13 20.39 44.97
N PRO A 886 8.98 20.07 45.59
CA PRO A 886 8.48 20.76 46.77
C PRO A 886 9.47 20.67 47.95
N LEU A 887 9.35 21.57 48.93
CA LEU A 887 10.30 21.68 50.04
C LEU A 887 10.27 20.46 50.98
N LYS A 888 9.18 19.69 50.99
CA LYS A 888 9.01 18.49 51.83
C LYS A 888 8.77 17.24 51.00
N SER A 889 9.42 16.14 51.35
CA SER A 889 9.38 14.87 50.61
C SER A 889 8.05 14.10 50.69
N LEU A 890 7.13 14.47 51.58
CA LEU A 890 5.80 13.84 51.68
C LEU A 890 4.68 14.76 51.17
N THR A 891 5.04 15.81 50.43
CA THR A 891 4.07 16.79 49.91
C THR A 891 3.12 16.08 48.95
N ARG A 892 1.84 16.09 49.30
CA ARG A 892 0.76 15.72 48.40
C ARG A 892 0.20 16.99 47.77
N GLY A 893 -0.53 16.85 46.70
CA GLY A 893 -1.05 17.99 45.96
C GLY A 893 -1.98 17.53 44.85
N GLY A 894 -2.30 18.47 43.99
CA GLY A 894 -3.19 18.29 42.86
C GLY A 894 -2.83 19.20 41.72
N VAL A 895 -3.35 18.87 40.54
CA VAL A 895 -3.24 19.68 39.34
C VAL A 895 -4.60 19.81 38.67
N ALA A 896 -4.92 21.02 38.23
CA ALA A 896 -6.04 21.31 37.34
C ALA A 896 -5.53 22.09 36.13
N VAL A 897 -6.00 21.70 34.95
CA VAL A 897 -5.91 22.49 33.72
C VAL A 897 -7.30 23.08 33.49
N ILE A 898 -7.38 24.39 33.29
CA ILE A 898 -8.68 25.06 33.11
C ILE A 898 -9.10 24.92 31.66
N ASP A 899 -10.23 24.25 31.44
CA ASP A 899 -10.75 23.93 30.10
C ASP A 899 -12.03 24.72 29.72
N ASP A 900 -12.49 25.65 30.57
CA ASP A 900 -13.65 26.47 30.22
C ASP A 900 -13.26 27.59 29.25
N GLU A 901 -13.55 27.37 27.97
CA GLU A 901 -13.25 28.28 26.86
C GLU A 901 -13.88 29.68 26.98
N ASN A 902 -14.90 29.82 27.84
CA ASN A 902 -15.51 31.13 28.12
C ASN A 902 -14.77 31.92 29.19
N SER A 903 -13.78 31.31 29.86
CA SER A 903 -13.01 31.94 30.92
C SER A 903 -11.71 32.54 30.37
N PRO A 904 -11.31 33.76 30.81
CA PRO A 904 -9.98 34.29 30.54
C PRO A 904 -8.85 33.47 31.19
N ALA A 905 -9.18 32.53 32.07
CA ALA A 905 -8.23 31.58 32.66
C ALA A 905 -8.02 30.30 31.83
N PHE A 906 -8.70 30.15 30.68
CA PHE A 906 -8.56 28.97 29.81
C PHE A 906 -7.09 28.65 29.52
N GLY A 907 -6.72 27.38 29.65
CA GLY A 907 -5.37 26.86 29.48
C GLY A 907 -4.43 27.08 30.67
N LYS A 908 -4.77 27.92 31.65
CA LYS A 908 -3.92 28.06 32.86
C LYS A 908 -3.90 26.77 33.66
N VAL A 909 -2.76 26.55 34.32
CA VAL A 909 -2.52 25.36 35.14
C VAL A 909 -2.36 25.78 36.58
N VAL A 910 -3.15 25.19 37.46
CA VAL A 910 -3.14 25.47 38.90
C VAL A 910 -2.71 24.23 39.65
N VAL A 911 -1.70 24.40 40.51
CA VAL A 911 -1.10 23.31 41.28
C VAL A 911 -1.17 23.64 42.76
N SER A 912 -1.74 22.74 43.54
CA SER A 912 -1.73 22.84 45.00
C SER A 912 -0.56 22.07 45.59
N ASN A 913 0.05 22.62 46.63
CA ASN A 913 1.13 21.96 47.37
C ASN A 913 0.77 21.87 48.86
N GLY A 914 0.66 20.64 49.36
CA GLY A 914 0.37 20.34 50.75
C GLY A 914 1.44 20.85 51.73
N PHE A 915 1.25 20.61 53.04
CA PHE A 915 2.03 21.26 54.11
C PHE A 915 1.99 22.78 54.09
N ALA A 916 0.87 23.35 53.65
CA ALA A 916 0.60 24.76 53.46
C ALA A 916 1.68 25.45 52.60
N GLN A 917 2.18 24.77 51.57
CA GLN A 917 3.22 25.31 50.68
C GLN A 917 2.66 26.21 49.57
N GLY A 918 1.33 26.40 49.53
CA GLY A 918 0.66 27.35 48.65
C GLY A 918 0.20 26.74 47.32
N ILE A 919 -0.28 27.63 46.47
CA ILE A 919 -0.90 27.35 45.17
C ILE A 919 -0.03 27.98 44.09
N ASP A 920 0.57 27.17 43.23
CA ASP A 920 1.28 27.66 42.05
C ASP A 920 0.30 27.87 40.91
N VAL A 921 0.42 29.02 40.23
CA VAL A 921 -0.33 29.31 39.00
C VAL A 921 0.66 29.43 37.86
N PHE A 922 0.40 28.72 36.77
CA PHE A 922 1.16 28.77 35.54
C PHE A 922 0.27 29.25 34.39
N SER A 923 0.87 29.97 33.45
CA SER A 923 0.26 30.27 32.16
C SER A 923 0.05 28.99 31.33
N ALA A 924 -0.69 29.06 30.23
CA ALA A 924 -0.87 27.93 29.30
C ALA A 924 0.47 27.41 28.72
N SER A 925 1.45 28.31 28.60
CA SER A 925 2.82 28.00 28.17
C SER A 925 3.72 27.47 29.30
N LEU A 926 3.17 27.22 30.50
CA LEU A 926 3.89 26.74 31.70
C LEU A 926 4.90 27.71 32.28
N GLU A 927 4.72 29.01 32.03
CA GLU A 927 5.48 30.03 32.74
C GLU A 927 4.83 30.23 34.12
N LYS A 928 5.64 30.16 35.20
CA LYS A 928 5.14 30.33 36.56
C LYS A 928 4.80 31.80 36.81
N GLU A 929 3.53 32.10 37.06
CA GLU A 929 3.04 33.44 37.36
C GLU A 929 3.20 33.80 38.84
N GLY A 930 3.08 32.81 39.73
CA GLY A 930 3.26 33.02 41.17
C GLY A 930 3.05 31.77 42.02
N ASN A 931 3.34 31.92 43.32
CA ASN A 931 2.96 30.97 44.37
C ASN A 931 2.17 31.76 45.43
N TYR A 932 0.91 31.40 45.62
CA TYR A 932 -0.06 32.14 46.43
C TYR A 932 -0.46 31.35 47.66
N MET A 933 -0.91 32.03 48.72
CA MET A 933 -1.44 31.41 49.93
C MET A 933 -0.49 30.45 50.68
N ALA A 934 0.83 30.58 50.48
CA ALA A 934 1.80 29.84 51.27
C ALA A 934 1.69 30.21 52.76
N GLY A 935 1.52 29.21 53.63
CA GLY A 935 1.32 29.38 55.07
C GLY A 935 -0.04 29.99 55.46
N ALA A 936 -0.97 30.16 54.52
CA ALA A 936 -2.28 30.73 54.81
C ALA A 936 -3.11 29.82 55.73
N GLN A 937 -3.84 30.41 56.68
CA GLN A 937 -4.84 29.70 57.45
C GLN A 937 -6.08 29.44 56.60
N PRO A 938 -6.76 28.27 56.74
CA PRO A 938 -6.62 27.31 57.84
C PRO A 938 -5.66 26.13 57.60
N TRP A 939 -4.93 26.12 56.49
CA TRP A 939 -4.04 25.00 56.13
C TRP A 939 -2.86 24.83 57.09
N GLN A 940 -2.56 23.57 57.41
CA GLN A 940 -1.59 23.21 58.43
C GLN A 940 -0.27 22.76 57.83
N ALA A 941 0.83 23.42 58.22
CA ALA A 941 2.18 23.08 57.77
C ALA A 941 2.67 21.68 58.22
N GLY A 942 1.95 21.02 59.13
CA GLY A 942 2.21 19.66 59.62
C GLY A 942 1.51 18.55 58.85
N ASN A 943 0.55 18.86 57.96
CA ASN A 943 -0.20 17.85 57.21
C ASN A 943 0.16 17.87 55.71
N GLY A 944 0.54 16.71 55.17
CA GLY A 944 0.94 16.58 53.77
C GLY A 944 -0.17 16.80 52.76
N ALA A 945 -1.44 16.86 53.19
CA ALA A 945 -2.64 17.08 52.37
C ALA A 945 -3.36 18.41 52.67
N SER A 946 -2.63 19.41 53.19
CA SER A 946 -3.19 20.75 53.42
C SER A 946 -2.51 21.81 52.57
N SER A 947 -3.05 22.26 51.45
CA SER A 947 -4.20 21.71 50.71
C SER A 947 -3.82 20.44 49.93
N PHE A 948 -4.79 19.80 49.28
CA PHE A 948 -4.61 18.55 48.52
C PHE A 948 -5.17 18.66 47.09
N ARG A 949 -5.98 17.71 46.62
CA ARG A 949 -6.43 17.64 45.22
C ARG A 949 -7.29 18.83 44.82
N VAL A 950 -7.31 19.11 43.52
CA VAL A 950 -8.00 20.27 42.94
C VAL A 950 -8.99 19.84 41.86
N GLY A 951 -10.12 20.52 41.79
CA GLY A 951 -11.06 20.45 40.67
C GLY A 951 -11.23 21.85 40.06
N GLN A 952 -11.83 21.96 38.89
CA GLN A 952 -12.09 23.24 38.25
C GLN A 952 -13.52 23.31 37.72
N ASN A 953 -14.10 24.50 37.73
CA ASN A 953 -15.44 24.77 37.22
C ASN A 953 -15.57 26.28 36.93
N ASN A 954 -16.16 26.64 35.78
CA ASN A 954 -16.39 28.03 35.37
C ASN A 954 -15.14 28.95 35.49
N GLY A 955 -13.96 28.43 35.16
CA GLY A 955 -12.71 29.19 35.25
C GLY A 955 -12.12 29.38 36.65
N LEU A 956 -12.77 28.81 37.67
CA LEU A 956 -12.31 28.81 39.06
C LEU A 956 -11.75 27.44 39.43
N VAL A 957 -10.93 27.41 40.47
CA VAL A 957 -10.33 26.17 41.01
C VAL A 957 -10.82 25.93 42.43
N TYR A 958 -11.13 24.68 42.74
CA TYR A 958 -11.66 24.23 44.02
C TYR A 958 -10.69 23.23 44.64
N LEU A 959 -10.12 23.57 45.79
CA LEU A 959 -9.14 22.75 46.49
C LEU A 959 -9.79 21.99 47.64
N THR A 960 -9.46 20.71 47.76
CA THR A 960 -9.78 19.91 48.94
C THR A 960 -8.69 19.99 50.00
N ASP A 961 -9.05 19.67 51.24
CA ASP A 961 -8.13 19.45 52.33
C ASP A 961 -8.56 18.20 53.10
N TRP A 962 -7.60 17.32 53.39
CA TRP A 962 -7.85 16.05 54.08
C TRP A 962 -7.53 16.11 55.59
N SER A 963 -7.35 17.30 56.16
CA SER A 963 -7.14 17.51 57.59
C SER A 963 -8.37 18.10 58.24
N ASP A 964 -8.64 17.74 59.51
CA ASP A 964 -9.76 18.29 60.27
C ASP A 964 -9.71 19.83 60.36
N ALA A 965 -8.52 20.40 60.50
CA ALA A 965 -8.32 21.84 60.71
C ALA A 965 -8.49 22.65 59.42
N GLY A 966 -8.04 22.11 58.29
CA GLY A 966 -8.12 22.73 56.97
C GLY A 966 -9.36 22.33 56.17
N ALA A 967 -10.21 21.44 56.71
CA ALA A 967 -11.36 20.86 56.04
C ALA A 967 -12.25 21.91 55.35
N GLY A 968 -12.73 21.56 54.15
CA GLY A 968 -13.52 22.46 53.32
C GLY A 968 -13.26 22.28 51.83
N TYR A 969 -14.07 22.96 51.03
CA TYR A 969 -13.94 23.01 49.57
C TYR A 969 -13.55 24.44 49.21
N TRP A 970 -12.25 24.70 49.03
CA TRP A 970 -11.71 26.06 48.96
C TRP A 970 -11.69 26.57 47.52
N GLN A 971 -12.50 27.57 47.23
CA GLN A 971 -12.55 28.24 45.93
C GLN A 971 -11.41 29.27 45.79
N PHE A 972 -10.72 29.23 44.66
CA PHE A 972 -9.59 30.07 44.27
C PHE A 972 -9.83 30.62 42.86
N ASP A 973 -9.64 31.93 42.68
CA ASP A 973 -9.71 32.59 41.37
C ASP A 973 -8.28 32.80 40.83
N PRO A 974 -7.85 32.04 39.81
CA PRO A 974 -6.51 32.15 39.23
C PRO A 974 -6.29 33.47 38.47
N MET A 975 -7.35 34.22 38.16
CA MET A 975 -7.26 35.56 37.56
C MET A 975 -7.16 36.65 38.62
N LYS A 976 -7.51 36.36 39.87
CA LYS A 976 -7.43 37.27 41.02
C LYS A 976 -6.80 36.58 42.23
N PRO A 977 -5.58 36.04 42.09
CA PRO A 977 -4.99 35.18 43.11
C PRO A 977 -4.72 35.90 44.44
N GLU A 978 -4.55 37.23 44.41
CA GLU A 978 -4.38 38.08 45.59
C GLU A 978 -5.65 38.22 46.45
N ALA A 979 -6.82 37.89 45.91
CA ALA A 979 -8.09 37.97 46.64
C ALA A 979 -8.23 36.88 47.71
N GLY A 980 -7.36 35.86 47.72
CA GLY A 980 -7.42 34.77 48.69
C GLY A 980 -8.24 33.59 48.23
N VAL A 981 -8.52 32.70 49.18
CA VAL A 981 -9.46 31.59 49.02
C VAL A 981 -10.70 31.80 49.87
N THR A 982 -11.82 31.26 49.42
CA THR A 982 -13.10 31.24 50.15
C THR A 982 -13.57 29.81 50.29
N ASN A 983 -14.16 29.45 51.43
CA ASN A 983 -14.74 28.12 51.58
C ASN A 983 -16.11 28.08 50.91
N TYR A 984 -16.30 27.13 50.01
CA TYR A 984 -17.54 26.92 49.28
C TYR A 984 -18.62 26.30 50.18
N LEU A 985 -18.27 25.69 51.32
CA LEU A 985 -19.26 25.21 52.31
C LEU A 985 -19.77 26.35 53.20
N GLY A 986 -21.09 26.58 53.23
CA GLY A 986 -21.76 27.67 53.94
C GLY A 986 -22.16 27.39 55.41
N GLY A 987 -21.66 26.32 56.02
CA GLY A 987 -22.07 25.84 57.36
C GLY A 987 -21.13 26.22 58.52
N THR A 988 -21.46 25.74 59.72
CA THR A 988 -20.58 25.86 60.90
C THR A 988 -19.58 24.71 60.93
N TRP A 989 -18.28 25.03 60.90
CA TRP A 989 -17.20 24.05 61.08
C TRP A 989 -17.22 23.46 62.49
N THR A 990 -16.95 22.16 62.58
CA THR A 990 -16.82 21.42 63.83
C THR A 990 -15.39 20.95 64.01
N LYS A 991 -14.94 20.75 65.25
CA LYS A 991 -13.55 20.36 65.56
C LYS A 991 -13.06 19.09 64.83
N GLY A 992 -13.97 18.20 64.41
CA GLY A 992 -13.65 16.99 63.66
C GLY A 992 -13.89 17.14 62.16
N GLY A 993 -13.52 18.26 61.55
CA GLY A 993 -13.50 18.43 60.08
C GLY A 993 -14.85 18.68 59.41
N SER A 994 -15.96 18.25 59.98
CA SER A 994 -17.28 18.37 59.35
C SER A 994 -17.88 19.79 59.40
N PHE A 995 -18.66 20.15 58.39
CA PHE A 995 -19.49 21.36 58.33
C PHE A 995 -20.95 20.98 58.53
N THR A 996 -21.66 21.78 59.36
CA THR A 996 -23.07 21.51 59.67
C THR A 996 -23.97 22.70 59.40
N VAL A 997 -25.18 22.40 58.91
CA VAL A 997 -26.32 23.34 58.78
C VAL A 997 -27.51 22.68 59.46
N ASP A 998 -28.16 23.41 60.38
CA ASP A 998 -29.26 22.88 61.20
C ASP A 998 -28.94 21.53 61.89
N GLY A 999 -27.68 21.34 62.31
CA GLY A 999 -27.22 20.13 62.97
C GLY A 999 -27.00 18.91 62.06
N LYS A 1000 -27.18 19.05 60.73
CA LYS A 1000 -26.88 18.01 59.73
C LYS A 1000 -25.53 18.27 59.09
N VAL A 1001 -24.74 17.22 58.88
CA VAL A 1001 -23.46 17.32 58.15
C VAL A 1001 -23.73 17.55 56.67
N ILE A 1002 -23.10 18.57 56.11
CA ILE A 1002 -23.21 18.95 54.70
C ILE A 1002 -21.91 18.71 53.91
N GLY A 1003 -20.83 18.33 54.58
CA GLY A 1003 -19.50 18.16 53.99
C GLY A 1003 -18.40 18.24 55.05
N GLY A 1004 -17.13 18.27 54.63
CA GLY A 1004 -15.98 18.32 55.53
C GLY A 1004 -14.67 18.02 54.82
N GLY A 1005 -13.77 17.30 55.51
CA GLY A 1005 -12.53 16.80 54.95
C GLY A 1005 -12.78 15.94 53.71
N ALA A 1006 -11.96 16.12 52.67
CA ALA A 1006 -12.11 15.44 51.41
C ALA A 1006 -10.77 15.19 50.70
N THR A 1007 -10.74 14.15 49.87
CA THR A 1007 -9.53 13.77 49.13
C THR A 1007 -9.60 14.02 47.65
N GLY A 1008 -10.78 14.25 47.10
CA GLY A 1008 -11.01 14.46 45.67
C GLY A 1008 -12.29 15.26 45.43
N ILE A 1009 -12.25 16.11 44.43
CA ILE A 1009 -13.36 16.97 44.01
C ILE A 1009 -13.35 17.10 42.49
N SER A 1010 -14.52 17.04 41.87
CA SER A 1010 -14.68 17.22 40.43
C SER A 1010 -16.07 17.75 40.10
N PHE A 1011 -16.21 18.41 38.95
CA PHE A 1011 -17.45 19.02 38.50
C PHE A 1011 -17.80 18.52 37.11
N TYR A 1012 -19.09 18.47 36.81
CA TYR A 1012 -19.59 18.25 35.46
C TYR A 1012 -20.88 19.06 35.22
N GLY A 1013 -21.09 19.50 33.99
CA GLY A 1013 -22.23 20.33 33.59
C GLY A 1013 -21.96 21.83 33.72
N LYS A 1014 -22.84 22.65 33.12
CA LYS A 1014 -22.76 24.12 33.15
C LYS A 1014 -24.07 24.73 33.67
N GLY A 1015 -23.98 25.89 34.32
CA GLY A 1015 -25.13 26.65 34.81
C GLY A 1015 -25.97 25.85 35.82
N GLU A 1016 -27.29 25.90 35.68
CA GLU A 1016 -28.24 25.19 36.55
C GLU A 1016 -28.05 23.66 36.60
N TYR A 1017 -27.31 23.08 35.64
CA TYR A 1017 -27.08 21.64 35.54
C TYR A 1017 -25.72 21.21 36.09
N THR A 1018 -24.95 22.12 36.69
CA THR A 1018 -23.65 21.78 37.26
C THR A 1018 -23.81 20.89 38.49
N LYS A 1019 -23.06 19.79 38.50
CA LYS A 1019 -22.97 18.81 39.59
C LYS A 1019 -21.55 18.78 40.12
N MET A 1020 -21.41 18.65 41.44
CA MET A 1020 -20.13 18.52 42.14
C MET A 1020 -20.04 17.13 42.78
N TYR A 1021 -18.93 16.43 42.57
CA TYR A 1021 -18.66 15.11 43.11
C TYR A 1021 -17.47 15.20 44.06
N VAL A 1022 -17.61 14.64 45.25
CA VAL A 1022 -16.57 14.71 46.29
C VAL A 1022 -16.42 13.37 46.98
N PHE A 1023 -15.18 12.93 47.22
CA PHE A 1023 -14.92 11.84 48.17
C PHE A 1023 -14.71 12.43 49.57
N CYS A 1024 -15.75 12.35 50.42
CA CYS A 1024 -15.81 13.03 51.69
C CYS A 1024 -15.62 12.07 52.87
N GLU A 1025 -14.64 12.38 53.72
CA GLU A 1025 -14.33 11.63 54.93
C GLU A 1025 -15.38 11.83 56.04
N ASP A 1026 -16.04 12.98 56.06
CA ASP A 1026 -16.87 13.43 57.18
C ASP A 1026 -18.37 13.25 56.97
N TYR A 1027 -18.82 12.78 55.81
CA TYR A 1027 -20.24 12.56 55.52
C TYR A 1027 -20.61 11.07 55.62
N PRO A 1028 -21.76 10.68 56.23
CA PRO A 1028 -22.80 11.54 56.81
C PRO A 1028 -22.55 11.94 58.28
N ALA A 1029 -21.43 11.53 58.87
CA ALA A 1029 -21.06 11.83 60.26
C ALA A 1029 -19.55 12.04 60.39
N ALA A 1030 -19.17 13.06 61.18
CA ALA A 1030 -17.77 13.47 61.40
C ALA A 1030 -16.84 12.29 61.74
N ASN A 1031 -15.69 12.22 61.08
CA ASN A 1031 -14.67 11.17 61.24
C ASN A 1031 -15.19 9.72 61.10
N ALA A 1032 -16.37 9.52 60.51
CA ALA A 1032 -17.00 8.21 60.32
C ALA A 1032 -17.55 7.99 58.89
N GLY A 1033 -17.25 8.89 57.95
CA GLY A 1033 -17.64 8.84 56.54
C GLY A 1033 -16.72 7.99 55.67
N ASN A 1034 -16.24 8.55 54.55
CA ASN A 1034 -15.56 7.93 53.39
C ASN A 1034 -16.51 7.51 52.26
N TYR A 1035 -17.38 8.42 51.86
CA TYR A 1035 -18.30 8.22 50.74
C TYR A 1035 -17.97 9.13 49.58
N LEU A 1036 -18.11 8.59 48.36
CA LEU A 1036 -18.32 9.41 47.19
C LEU A 1036 -19.75 9.96 47.27
N VAL A 1037 -19.87 11.28 47.16
CA VAL A 1037 -21.14 12.01 47.26
C VAL A 1037 -21.30 12.98 46.10
N ARG A 1038 -22.54 13.27 45.73
CA ARG A 1038 -22.90 14.22 44.68
C ARG A 1038 -23.74 15.36 45.23
N TYR A 1039 -23.40 16.57 44.81
CA TYR A 1039 -24.17 17.78 45.04
C TYR A 1039 -24.68 18.30 43.69
N ASP A 1040 -25.97 18.60 43.62
CA ASP A 1040 -26.56 19.26 42.46
C ASP A 1040 -26.46 20.78 42.70
N VAL A 1041 -25.30 21.36 42.39
CA VAL A 1041 -24.91 22.72 42.81
C VAL A 1041 -25.46 23.83 41.92
N GLY A 1042 -25.78 23.54 40.67
CA GLY A 1042 -26.28 24.55 39.72
C GLY A 1042 -25.39 25.80 39.71
N THR A 1043 -25.99 26.97 39.92
CA THR A 1043 -25.29 28.26 40.01
C THR A 1043 -24.99 28.72 41.45
N ALA A 1044 -25.02 27.81 42.43
CA ALA A 1044 -24.84 28.19 43.84
C ALA A 1044 -23.44 28.76 44.11
N GLU A 1045 -23.37 29.89 44.82
CA GLU A 1045 -22.10 30.50 45.26
C GLU A 1045 -21.55 29.87 46.55
N ILE A 1046 -22.40 29.19 47.31
CA ILE A 1046 -22.06 28.40 48.50
C ILE A 1046 -22.93 27.15 48.55
N VAL A 1047 -22.41 26.09 49.17
CA VAL A 1047 -23.12 24.84 49.48
C VAL A 1047 -23.46 24.84 50.95
N ASP A 1048 -24.72 25.11 51.27
CA ASP A 1048 -25.30 25.09 52.61
C ASP A 1048 -26.33 23.96 52.79
N PHE A 1049 -26.33 23.00 51.86
CA PHE A 1049 -27.22 21.84 51.82
C PHE A 1049 -26.43 20.52 51.81
N ALA A 1050 -27.07 19.45 52.27
CA ALA A 1050 -26.48 18.11 52.26
C ALA A 1050 -26.43 17.54 50.82
N PRO A 1051 -25.48 16.63 50.53
CA PRO A 1051 -25.40 15.98 49.22
C PRO A 1051 -26.72 15.28 48.83
N GLN A 1052 -27.14 15.47 47.58
CA GLN A 1052 -28.35 14.87 47.02
C GLN A 1052 -28.20 13.37 46.74
N PHE A 1053 -26.97 12.86 46.60
CA PHE A 1053 -26.72 11.46 46.31
C PHE A 1053 -25.47 10.94 47.03
N THR A 1054 -25.50 9.67 47.45
CA THR A 1054 -24.38 8.96 48.08
C THR A 1054 -24.19 7.61 47.38
N TYR A 1055 -22.94 7.29 47.04
CA TYR A 1055 -22.58 6.02 46.40
C TYR A 1055 -22.29 4.97 47.49
N ASP A 1056 -23.31 4.23 47.92
CA ASP A 1056 -23.26 3.45 49.17
C ASP A 1056 -22.13 2.41 49.26
N ASN A 1057 -21.77 1.78 48.15
CA ASN A 1057 -20.68 0.80 48.13
C ASN A 1057 -19.29 1.45 48.17
N SER A 1058 -19.15 2.75 47.88
CA SER A 1058 -17.86 3.41 47.70
C SER A 1058 -16.98 3.31 48.93
N LYS A 1059 -17.56 3.38 50.14
CA LYS A 1059 -16.84 3.23 51.40
C LYS A 1059 -16.14 1.88 51.53
N SER A 1060 -16.82 0.81 51.12
CA SER A 1060 -16.27 -0.54 51.16
C SER A 1060 -15.26 -0.80 50.05
N ARG A 1061 -15.49 -0.22 48.87
CA ARG A 1061 -14.62 -0.37 47.70
C ARG A 1061 -13.32 0.41 47.82
N PHE A 1062 -13.37 1.62 48.39
CA PHE A 1062 -12.24 2.54 48.51
C PHE A 1062 -11.68 2.61 49.93
N ALA A 1063 -11.28 1.46 50.46
CA ALA A 1063 -10.78 1.33 51.83
C ALA A 1063 -9.48 2.10 52.12
N ASN A 1064 -8.69 2.50 51.10
CA ASN A 1064 -7.49 3.33 51.30
C ASN A 1064 -7.83 4.80 51.61
N THR A 1065 -9.08 5.23 51.33
CA THR A 1065 -9.64 6.58 51.51
C THR A 1065 -8.92 7.73 50.78
N ASN A 1066 -7.67 7.57 50.35
CA ASN A 1066 -6.98 8.49 49.45
C ASN A 1066 -7.49 8.32 48.01
N VAL A 1067 -8.63 8.96 47.71
CA VAL A 1067 -9.37 8.78 46.46
C VAL A 1067 -9.34 10.03 45.58
N SER A 1068 -8.93 9.86 44.33
CA SER A 1068 -9.09 10.86 43.27
C SER A 1068 -10.45 10.65 42.59
N VAL A 1069 -11.05 11.74 42.11
CA VAL A 1069 -12.38 11.74 41.51
C VAL A 1069 -12.35 12.58 40.23
N GLN A 1070 -12.98 12.08 39.17
CA GLN A 1070 -13.24 12.83 37.95
C GLN A 1070 -14.68 12.57 37.47
N ALA A 1071 -15.45 13.62 37.31
CA ALA A 1071 -16.79 13.57 36.74
C ALA A 1071 -16.74 13.72 35.21
N THR A 1072 -17.62 13.02 34.51
CA THR A 1072 -17.75 13.02 33.04
C THR A 1072 -19.22 13.02 32.63
N ARG A 1073 -19.50 13.10 31.32
CA ARG A 1073 -20.87 13.01 30.80
C ARG A 1073 -21.56 11.67 31.07
N HIS A 1074 -20.81 10.59 31.20
CA HIS A 1074 -21.34 9.24 31.43
C HIS A 1074 -21.42 8.87 32.92
N GLY A 1075 -20.76 9.63 33.80
CA GLY A 1075 -20.75 9.30 35.23
C GLY A 1075 -19.53 9.84 35.95
N VAL A 1076 -19.03 9.09 36.94
CA VAL A 1076 -17.93 9.50 37.80
C VAL A 1076 -16.91 8.38 37.98
N LEU A 1077 -15.65 8.72 37.71
CA LEU A 1077 -14.48 7.92 38.00
C LEU A 1077 -14.04 8.17 39.44
N ALA A 1078 -13.76 7.09 40.18
CA ALA A 1078 -13.08 7.17 41.47
C ALA A 1078 -11.95 6.13 41.53
N SER A 1079 -10.76 6.57 41.96
CA SER A 1079 -9.53 5.77 41.97
C SER A 1079 -8.76 5.96 43.27
N GLN A 1080 -8.11 4.90 43.75
CA GLN A 1080 -7.43 4.89 45.06
C GLN A 1080 -5.99 4.34 44.98
N VAL A 1081 -5.20 4.60 46.02
CA VAL A 1081 -3.83 4.10 46.10
C VAL A 1081 -3.82 2.60 46.42
N ARG A 1082 -3.18 1.80 45.57
CA ARG A 1082 -2.99 0.35 45.68
C ARG A 1082 -1.57 -0.06 45.31
N GLY A 1083 -0.90 -0.82 46.19
CA GLY A 1083 0.43 -1.36 45.92
C GLY A 1083 0.41 -2.46 44.85
N SER A 1084 1.58 -2.80 44.31
CA SER A 1084 1.71 -3.88 43.30
C SER A 1084 1.05 -5.18 43.74
N GLY A 1085 0.33 -5.81 42.81
CA GLY A 1085 -0.45 -7.04 43.02
C GLY A 1085 -1.80 -6.84 43.72
N ASN A 1086 -2.23 -5.60 43.95
CA ASN A 1086 -3.44 -5.31 44.73
C ASN A 1086 -4.55 -4.68 43.88
N ASN A 1087 -4.96 -5.32 42.78
CA ASN A 1087 -6.18 -4.95 42.04
C ASN A 1087 -7.21 -6.09 42.21
N ALA A 1088 -8.18 -5.92 43.12
CA ALA A 1088 -9.11 -6.99 43.49
C ALA A 1088 -10.56 -6.52 43.35
N GLN A 1089 -11.49 -7.44 43.16
CA GLN A 1089 -12.91 -7.08 43.01
C GLN A 1089 -13.47 -6.33 44.24
N SER A 1090 -13.10 -6.76 45.46
CA SER A 1090 -13.59 -6.14 46.71
C SER A 1090 -12.99 -4.77 46.99
N CYS A 1091 -11.77 -4.54 46.53
CA CYS A 1091 -11.01 -3.31 46.67
C CYS A 1091 -10.22 -3.22 45.36
N PRO A 1092 -10.65 -2.41 44.38
CA PRO A 1092 -9.98 -2.28 43.09
C PRO A 1092 -9.06 -1.06 43.01
N CYS A 1093 -8.32 -0.90 41.91
CA CYS A 1093 -7.58 0.34 41.63
C CYS A 1093 -8.52 1.51 41.32
N PHE A 1094 -9.54 1.28 40.50
CA PHE A 1094 -10.58 2.27 40.21
C PHE A 1094 -11.95 1.63 39.92
N ILE A 1095 -12.99 2.43 40.06
CA ILE A 1095 -14.37 2.13 39.63
C ILE A 1095 -14.88 3.30 38.82
N PHE A 1096 -15.64 3.01 37.76
CA PHE A 1096 -16.46 3.98 37.08
C PHE A 1096 -17.93 3.72 37.42
N TYR A 1097 -18.60 4.74 37.98
CA TYR A 1097 -20.02 4.70 38.28
C TYR A 1097 -20.79 5.51 37.25
N ASN A 1098 -21.98 5.07 36.87
CA ASN A 1098 -22.87 5.92 36.08
C ASN A 1098 -23.53 7.01 36.95
N ASN A 1099 -24.33 7.87 36.31
CA ASN A 1099 -25.02 8.97 36.98
C ASN A 1099 -26.12 8.52 37.97
N ASP A 1100 -26.57 7.27 37.86
CA ASP A 1100 -27.60 6.65 38.71
C ASP A 1100 -27.03 5.91 39.91
N GLY A 1101 -25.70 5.83 40.04
CA GLY A 1101 -25.02 5.21 41.18
C GLY A 1101 -24.57 3.77 40.96
N GLU A 1102 -24.76 3.22 39.77
CA GLU A 1102 -24.41 1.83 39.46
C GLU A 1102 -22.91 1.69 39.15
N GLU A 1103 -22.30 0.62 39.69
CA GLU A 1103 -20.93 0.20 39.36
C GLU A 1103 -20.92 -0.42 37.95
N ILE A 1104 -20.68 0.40 36.92
CA ILE A 1104 -20.71 -0.02 35.52
C ILE A 1104 -19.36 -0.57 35.03
N PHE A 1105 -18.25 -0.22 35.72
CA PHE A 1105 -16.94 -0.81 35.46
C PHE A 1105 -16.08 -0.90 36.74
N ASN A 1106 -15.37 -2.02 36.89
CA ASN A 1106 -14.46 -2.25 38.02
C ASN A 1106 -13.12 -2.75 37.49
N SER A 1107 -12.03 -2.09 37.87
CA SER A 1107 -10.70 -2.33 37.29
C SER A 1107 -10.12 -3.72 37.52
N TYR A 1108 -10.68 -4.55 38.41
CA TYR A 1108 -10.16 -5.89 38.69
C TYR A 1108 -10.13 -6.81 37.45
N VAL A 1109 -10.93 -6.50 36.43
CA VAL A 1109 -10.98 -7.24 35.16
C VAL A 1109 -9.81 -6.93 34.23
N LEU A 1110 -9.01 -5.91 34.53
CA LEU A 1110 -7.86 -5.50 33.72
C LEU A 1110 -6.61 -6.24 34.19
N GLU A 1111 -6.20 -7.27 33.46
CA GLU A 1111 -5.02 -8.09 33.78
C GLU A 1111 -3.71 -7.29 33.73
N ASP A 1112 -3.60 -6.33 32.81
CA ASP A 1112 -2.42 -5.47 32.66
C ASP A 1112 -2.32 -4.33 33.70
N LEU A 1113 -3.29 -4.23 34.62
CA LEU A 1113 -3.31 -3.24 35.70
C LEU A 1113 -3.14 -3.90 37.08
N ASN A 1114 -1.96 -3.73 37.67
CA ASN A 1114 -1.60 -4.38 38.94
C ASN A 1114 -1.44 -3.44 40.15
N SER A 1115 -1.50 -2.12 39.95
CA SER A 1115 -1.31 -1.11 41.01
C SER A 1115 -1.93 0.24 40.63
N SER A 1116 -2.05 1.15 41.59
CA SER A 1116 -2.43 2.55 41.34
C SER A 1116 -1.90 3.50 42.42
N SER A 1117 -1.54 4.72 42.03
CA SER A 1117 -1.23 5.83 42.95
C SER A 1117 -2.41 6.80 43.15
N ALA A 1118 -3.62 6.33 42.86
CA ALA A 1118 -4.89 7.06 42.86
C ALA A 1118 -5.07 8.08 41.72
N GLY A 1119 -4.03 8.70 41.16
CA GLY A 1119 -4.23 9.60 40.02
C GLY A 1119 -4.72 8.82 38.80
N ALA A 1120 -5.94 9.15 38.34
CA ALA A 1120 -6.52 8.60 37.13
C ALA A 1120 -7.45 9.62 36.49
N ALA A 1121 -7.45 9.73 35.16
CA ALA A 1121 -8.35 10.61 34.45
C ALA A 1121 -8.55 10.18 32.98
N PHE A 1122 -9.77 10.37 32.49
CA PHE A 1122 -10.10 10.43 31.07
C PHE A 1122 -9.70 11.78 30.48
N ASN A 1123 -9.35 11.80 29.19
CA ASN A 1123 -9.23 13.03 28.41
C ASN A 1123 -10.63 13.62 28.08
N ASN A 1124 -10.67 14.78 27.44
CA ASN A 1124 -11.92 15.56 27.28
C ASN A 1124 -12.99 14.87 26.43
N ASP A 1125 -12.61 14.13 25.38
CA ASP A 1125 -13.56 13.39 24.53
C ASP A 1125 -13.88 11.98 25.04
N LEU A 1126 -13.22 11.57 26.13
CA LEU A 1126 -13.32 10.26 26.78
C LEU A 1126 -12.76 9.09 25.97
N SER A 1127 -11.92 9.33 24.96
CA SER A 1127 -11.29 8.28 24.15
C SER A 1127 -10.00 7.72 24.75
N LEU A 1128 -9.38 8.45 25.68
CA LEU A 1128 -8.15 8.05 26.36
C LEU A 1128 -8.32 8.07 27.88
N PHE A 1129 -7.65 7.14 28.54
CA PHE A 1129 -7.57 7.04 29.99
C PHE A 1129 -6.12 6.88 30.44
N ALA A 1130 -5.72 7.64 31.45
CA ALA A 1130 -4.42 7.50 32.09
C ALA A 1130 -4.58 7.18 33.57
N ILE A 1131 -3.73 6.29 34.07
CA ILE A 1131 -3.65 5.95 35.48
C ILE A 1131 -2.20 5.84 35.93
N GLY A 1132 -1.89 6.51 37.04
CA GLY A 1132 -0.58 6.38 37.68
C GLY A 1132 -0.48 5.06 38.42
N GLY A 1133 0.57 4.30 38.18
CA GLY A 1133 0.91 3.14 38.99
C GLY A 1133 1.53 3.52 40.35
N ASN A 1134 1.61 2.56 41.28
CA ASN A 1134 2.26 2.80 42.59
C ASN A 1134 3.72 2.33 42.53
N ASN A 1135 4.67 3.29 42.56
CA ASN A 1135 6.11 3.05 42.31
C ASN A 1135 6.39 2.38 40.96
N THR A 1136 5.54 2.66 39.98
CA THR A 1136 5.61 2.19 38.60
C THR A 1136 5.24 3.34 37.67
N SER A 1137 5.18 3.09 36.37
CA SER A 1137 4.89 4.10 35.34
C SER A 1137 3.44 4.60 35.36
N ILE A 1138 3.19 5.70 34.65
CA ILE A 1138 1.85 6.08 34.22
C ILE A 1138 1.50 5.26 32.98
N SER A 1139 0.36 4.56 33.01
CA SER A 1139 -0.15 3.78 31.89
C SER A 1139 -1.24 4.55 31.13
N VAL A 1140 -1.21 4.50 29.80
CA VAL A 1140 -2.22 5.08 28.91
C VAL A 1140 -3.01 3.95 28.22
N TRP A 1141 -4.32 4.15 28.14
CA TRP A 1141 -5.28 3.19 27.62
C TRP A 1141 -6.20 3.88 26.62
N SER A 1142 -6.55 3.21 25.52
CA SER A 1142 -7.69 3.61 24.71
C SER A 1142 -8.98 3.17 25.38
N VAL A 1143 -10.04 3.93 25.13
CA VAL A 1143 -11.36 3.71 25.72
C VAL A 1143 -12.40 3.74 24.62
N GLU A 1144 -13.18 2.68 24.53
CA GLU A 1144 -14.39 2.63 23.70
C GLU A 1144 -15.62 2.55 24.59
N TRP A 1145 -16.74 3.09 24.11
CA TRP A 1145 -17.98 3.18 24.89
C TRP A 1145 -19.12 2.44 24.19
N GLU A 1146 -19.71 1.47 24.88
CA GLU A 1146 -20.99 0.86 24.49
C GLU A 1146 -22.09 1.46 25.38
N GLY A 1147 -22.76 2.50 24.86
CA GLY A 1147 -23.65 3.33 25.68
C GLY A 1147 -22.85 4.09 26.75
N GLU A 1148 -23.12 3.82 28.03
CA GLU A 1148 -22.37 4.40 29.16
C GLU A 1148 -21.25 3.50 29.67
N LYS A 1149 -21.09 2.28 29.14
CA LYS A 1149 -20.12 1.32 29.64
C LYS A 1149 -18.78 1.44 28.90
N PRO A 1150 -17.65 1.69 29.60
CA PRO A 1150 -16.34 1.74 28.97
C PRO A 1150 -15.70 0.35 28.82
N SER A 1151 -14.93 0.17 27.74
CA SER A 1151 -13.93 -0.89 27.56
C SER A 1151 -12.54 -0.27 27.47
N PHE A 1152 -11.50 -0.98 27.91
CA PHE A 1152 -10.14 -0.44 27.96
C PHE A 1152 -9.16 -1.37 27.23
N THR A 1153 -8.25 -0.79 26.46
CA THR A 1153 -7.12 -1.50 25.87
C THR A 1153 -5.84 -0.75 26.22
N LYS A 1154 -4.89 -1.43 26.88
CA LYS A 1154 -3.63 -0.79 27.26
C LYS A 1154 -2.87 -0.44 25.99
N LEU A 1155 -2.49 0.83 25.85
CA LEU A 1155 -1.65 1.27 24.74
C LEU A 1155 -0.18 1.08 25.12
N TYR A 1156 0.26 1.73 26.20
CA TYR A 1156 1.64 1.67 26.67
C TYR A 1156 1.83 2.32 28.04
N ASP A 1157 3.00 2.10 28.64
CA ASP A 1157 3.49 2.86 29.79
C ASP A 1157 4.34 4.04 29.32
N VAL A 1158 4.07 5.25 29.82
CA VAL A 1158 4.73 6.48 29.36
C VAL A 1158 6.24 6.41 29.67
N PRO A 1159 7.12 6.47 28.66
CA PRO A 1159 8.56 6.45 28.87
C PRO A 1159 9.03 7.57 29.82
N GLY A 1160 9.94 7.25 30.74
CA GLY A 1160 10.46 8.19 31.73
C GLY A 1160 9.50 8.54 32.87
N SER A 1161 8.32 7.91 32.95
CA SER A 1161 7.42 7.99 34.11
C SER A 1161 7.69 6.91 35.17
N ASN A 1162 8.59 5.96 34.92
CA ASN A 1162 9.02 4.94 35.89
C ASN A 1162 9.71 5.51 37.15
N TYR A 1163 10.06 6.79 37.15
CA TYR A 1163 10.52 7.54 38.32
C TYR A 1163 9.42 8.31 39.04
N SER A 1164 8.18 8.35 38.51
CA SER A 1164 7.08 9.07 39.15
C SER A 1164 6.53 8.29 40.34
N THR A 1165 7.21 8.37 41.47
CA THR A 1165 6.74 7.74 42.70
C THR A 1165 5.47 8.44 43.19
N GLU A 1166 4.32 7.86 42.83
CA GLU A 1166 2.96 8.27 43.19
C GLU A 1166 2.42 9.52 42.45
N ALA A 1167 1.97 9.36 41.20
CA ALA A 1167 1.13 10.34 40.52
C ALA A 1167 -0.26 10.41 41.18
N VAL A 1168 -0.43 11.32 42.15
CA VAL A 1168 -1.62 11.36 43.03
C VAL A 1168 -2.83 12.03 42.40
N GLN A 1169 -2.65 12.81 41.34
CA GLN A 1169 -3.72 13.36 40.50
C GLN A 1169 -3.21 13.54 39.07
N ILE A 1170 -4.07 13.24 38.10
CA ILE A 1170 -3.82 13.38 36.68
C ILE A 1170 -4.88 14.31 36.08
N ALA A 1171 -4.49 15.12 35.11
CA ALA A 1171 -5.34 15.98 34.30
C ALA A 1171 -4.86 15.96 32.84
N TRP A 1172 -5.72 16.44 31.94
CA TRP A 1172 -5.45 16.54 30.52
C TRP A 1172 -5.62 17.99 30.07
N ASP A 1173 -4.88 18.41 29.07
CA ASP A 1173 -5.16 19.66 28.35
C ASP A 1173 -5.97 19.40 27.06
N PRO A 1174 -6.46 20.46 26.38
CA PRO A 1174 -7.24 20.32 25.15
C PRO A 1174 -6.51 19.63 23.99
N ALA A 1175 -5.18 19.53 24.03
CA ALA A 1175 -4.37 18.84 23.02
C ALA A 1175 -3.96 17.41 23.45
N ASN A 1176 -4.58 16.88 24.50
CA ASN A 1176 -4.30 15.58 25.09
C ASN A 1176 -2.86 15.42 25.63
N ASN A 1177 -2.22 16.50 26.07
CA ASN A 1177 -1.03 16.38 26.91
C ASN A 1177 -1.45 16.00 28.34
N LEU A 1178 -0.61 15.18 28.98
CA LEU A 1178 -0.87 14.64 30.30
C LEU A 1178 -0.20 15.47 31.40
N TYR A 1179 -0.97 15.92 32.37
CA TYR A 1179 -0.51 16.65 33.53
C TYR A 1179 -0.62 15.77 34.76
N ALA A 1180 0.48 15.58 35.49
CA ALA A 1180 0.49 14.76 36.70
C ALA A 1180 1.13 15.51 37.86
N TYR A 1181 0.46 15.53 39.00
CA TYR A 1181 1.11 15.89 40.26
C TYR A 1181 1.73 14.64 40.88
N ILE A 1182 3.06 14.62 40.95
CA ILE A 1182 3.80 13.49 41.49
C ILE A 1182 4.26 13.84 42.90
N ARG A 1183 3.93 12.97 43.85
CA ARG A 1183 4.29 13.16 45.25
C ARG A 1183 5.79 13.37 45.37
N ALA A 1184 6.20 14.32 46.21
CA ALA A 1184 7.61 14.72 46.42
C ALA A 1184 8.32 15.37 45.21
N GLU A 1185 7.71 15.40 44.03
CA GLU A 1185 8.32 15.89 42.78
C GLU A 1185 7.62 17.11 42.18
N GLY A 1186 6.34 17.32 42.52
CA GLY A 1186 5.51 18.40 41.99
C GLY A 1186 4.93 18.08 40.61
N LEU A 1187 4.64 19.12 39.83
CA LEU A 1187 4.07 19.00 38.49
C LEU A 1187 5.06 18.37 37.50
N ARG A 1188 4.57 17.40 36.73
CA ARG A 1188 5.17 16.92 35.48
C ARG A 1188 4.15 17.02 34.35
N VAL A 1189 4.62 17.36 33.16
CA VAL A 1189 3.80 17.35 31.94
C VAL A 1189 4.44 16.40 30.95
N PHE A 1190 3.62 15.54 30.35
CA PHE A 1190 4.04 14.55 29.37
C PHE A 1190 3.28 14.78 28.07
N ALA A 1191 4.01 14.84 26.96
CA ALA A 1191 3.38 14.67 25.65
C ALA A 1191 3.22 13.17 25.38
N LEU A 1192 2.13 12.83 24.69
CA LEU A 1192 1.85 11.45 24.27
C LEU A 1192 2.24 11.24 22.81
N ARG A 1193 2.43 9.97 22.42
CA ARG A 1193 2.65 9.59 21.04
C ARG A 1193 1.38 9.87 20.24
N GLN A 1194 1.48 10.67 19.18
CA GLN A 1194 0.36 11.11 18.34
C GLN A 1194 0.89 11.44 16.94
N ASP A 1195 0.32 10.88 15.88
CA ASP A 1195 0.89 11.07 14.53
C ASP A 1195 0.71 12.48 13.99
N ARG A 1196 -0.43 13.14 14.26
CA ARG A 1196 -0.69 14.57 13.98
C ARG A 1196 -1.77 15.09 14.93
N PRO A 1197 -1.42 15.48 16.17
CA PRO A 1197 -2.39 15.98 17.14
C PRO A 1197 -3.15 17.17 16.57
N ALA A 1198 -4.48 17.16 16.70
CA ALA A 1198 -5.32 18.31 16.43
C ALA A 1198 -6.06 18.70 17.72
N ALA A 1199 -6.07 19.99 18.04
CA ALA A 1199 -6.80 20.53 19.17
C ALA A 1199 -7.68 21.68 18.70
N VAL A 1200 -8.98 21.61 19.01
CA VAL A 1200 -9.96 22.65 18.70
C VAL A 1200 -10.25 23.43 19.97
N THR A 1201 -10.10 24.75 19.90
CA THR A 1201 -10.48 25.67 20.97
C THR A 1201 -11.57 26.61 20.46
N GLU A 1202 -12.75 26.61 21.07
CA GLU A 1202 -13.80 27.59 20.78
C GLU A 1202 -13.45 28.98 21.32
N ALA A 1203 -13.81 30.03 20.57
CA ALA A 1203 -13.73 31.38 21.07
C ALA A 1203 -14.84 31.63 22.12
N PRO A 1204 -14.59 32.50 23.13
CA PRO A 1204 -15.62 32.90 24.07
C PRO A 1204 -16.91 33.33 23.38
N LYS A 1205 -18.07 32.91 23.91
CA LYS A 1205 -19.40 33.18 23.30
C LYS A 1205 -19.74 34.67 23.13
N SER A 1206 -18.97 35.58 23.73
CA SER A 1206 -19.09 37.02 23.50
C SER A 1206 -18.45 37.50 22.18
N TYR A 1207 -17.58 36.71 21.55
CA TYR A 1207 -16.87 37.04 20.31
C TYR A 1207 -17.58 36.45 19.08
N ILE A 1208 -18.80 36.93 18.81
CA ILE A 1208 -19.60 36.53 17.65
C ILE A 1208 -19.16 37.32 16.42
N ILE A 1209 -19.09 36.65 15.26
CA ILE A 1209 -18.81 37.27 13.96
C ILE A 1209 -20.13 37.48 13.21
N GLU A 1210 -20.37 38.72 12.79
CA GLU A 1210 -21.53 39.06 11.96
C GLU A 1210 -21.13 39.03 10.49
N GLY A 1211 -21.63 38.03 9.76
CA GLY A 1211 -21.45 37.95 8.32
C GLY A 1211 -22.48 38.79 7.58
N THR A 1212 -22.11 39.32 6.42
CA THR A 1212 -22.98 40.18 5.60
C THR A 1212 -23.18 39.60 4.21
N SER A 1213 -24.32 39.89 3.58
CA SER A 1213 -24.49 39.68 2.15
C SER A 1213 -23.94 40.89 1.41
N GLY A 1214 -23.05 40.67 0.43
CA GLY A 1214 -22.62 41.74 -0.48
C GLY A 1214 -23.84 42.35 -1.18
N ILE A 1215 -24.19 43.57 -0.77
CA ILE A 1215 -25.29 44.45 -1.23
C ILE A 1215 -26.64 44.25 -0.51
N ASP A 1216 -26.79 44.92 0.64
CA ASP A 1216 -28.10 45.22 1.24
C ASP A 1216 -28.57 46.62 0.76
N ASN A 1217 -29.45 46.65 -0.24
CA ASN A 1217 -30.24 47.81 -0.68
C ASN A 1217 -29.49 49.04 -1.25
N VAL A 1218 -29.60 49.24 -2.57
CA VAL A 1218 -29.48 50.59 -3.15
C VAL A 1218 -30.76 51.35 -2.78
N VAL A 1219 -30.67 52.30 -1.84
CA VAL A 1219 -31.79 53.19 -1.51
C VAL A 1219 -32.13 54.02 -2.75
N ALA A 1220 -33.24 53.71 -3.40
CA ALA A 1220 -33.81 54.54 -4.44
C ALA A 1220 -34.63 55.66 -3.79
N ASP A 1221 -34.28 56.91 -4.08
CA ASP A 1221 -35.17 58.05 -3.88
C ASP A 1221 -36.44 57.81 -4.72
N PRO A 1222 -37.63 57.67 -4.10
CA PRO A 1222 -38.86 57.29 -4.80
C PRO A 1222 -39.37 58.34 -5.80
N ASP A 1223 -38.84 59.57 -5.78
CA ASP A 1223 -39.30 60.67 -6.64
C ASP A 1223 -38.45 60.91 -7.90
N ALA A 1224 -37.40 60.12 -8.14
CA ALA A 1224 -36.51 60.27 -9.29
C ALA A 1224 -36.86 59.33 -10.46
N THR A 1225 -37.97 59.57 -11.17
CA THR A 1225 -38.33 58.79 -12.38
C THR A 1225 -37.61 59.22 -13.66
N GLU A 1226 -36.89 60.35 -13.67
CA GLU A 1226 -36.17 60.88 -14.85
C GLU A 1226 -34.69 61.25 -14.57
N GLY A 1227 -33.99 60.46 -13.74
CA GLY A 1227 -32.55 60.66 -13.52
C GLY A 1227 -31.69 60.38 -14.77
N PRO A 1228 -30.49 60.96 -14.89
CA PRO A 1228 -29.55 60.63 -15.96
C PRO A 1228 -29.15 59.14 -15.92
N VAL A 1229 -28.82 58.58 -17.08
CA VAL A 1229 -28.34 57.19 -17.17
C VAL A 1229 -26.91 57.11 -16.66
N GLU A 1230 -26.68 56.27 -15.67
CA GLU A 1230 -25.37 56.02 -15.08
C GLU A 1230 -25.03 54.54 -15.21
N TYR A 1231 -23.75 54.24 -15.42
CA TYR A 1231 -23.26 52.87 -15.50
C TYR A 1231 -22.25 52.60 -14.39
N TRP A 1232 -22.31 51.40 -13.84
CA TRP A 1232 -21.43 50.95 -12.78
C TRP A 1232 -20.85 49.59 -13.18
N ASN A 1233 -19.57 49.36 -12.94
CA ASN A 1233 -19.00 48.02 -13.11
C ASN A 1233 -19.49 47.09 -11.97
N LEU A 1234 -19.22 45.78 -12.07
CA LEU A 1234 -19.65 44.80 -11.06
C LEU A 1234 -19.03 45.03 -9.67
N ASN A 1235 -17.98 45.85 -9.59
CA ASN A 1235 -17.34 46.25 -8.33
C ASN A 1235 -17.94 47.54 -7.75
N GLY A 1236 -19.05 48.05 -8.31
CA GLY A 1236 -19.72 49.24 -7.78
C GLY A 1236 -18.96 50.54 -8.01
N VAL A 1237 -18.14 50.63 -9.07
CA VAL A 1237 -17.49 51.89 -9.50
C VAL A 1237 -18.25 52.49 -10.67
N LYS A 1238 -18.64 53.77 -10.57
CA LYS A 1238 -19.28 54.50 -11.67
C LYS A 1238 -18.31 54.65 -12.84
N VAL A 1239 -18.76 54.26 -14.02
CA VAL A 1239 -18.00 54.28 -15.28
C VAL A 1239 -18.69 55.17 -16.30
N ASN A 1240 -17.91 55.73 -17.23
CA ASN A 1240 -18.45 56.57 -18.29
C ASN A 1240 -19.25 55.72 -19.29
N GLY A 1241 -20.51 56.07 -19.50
CA GLY A 1241 -21.44 55.35 -20.38
C GLY A 1241 -21.18 55.49 -21.88
N ASP A 1242 -20.39 56.49 -22.30
CA ASP A 1242 -20.19 56.78 -23.72
C ASP A 1242 -19.22 55.81 -24.42
N ASN A 1243 -18.37 55.09 -23.67
CA ASN A 1243 -17.32 54.19 -24.18
C ASN A 1243 -17.10 52.96 -23.28
N LEU A 1244 -18.15 52.21 -23.00
CA LEU A 1244 -18.05 50.98 -22.21
C LEU A 1244 -17.46 49.84 -23.05
N ALA A 1245 -16.50 49.10 -22.48
CA ALA A 1245 -15.93 47.90 -23.09
C ALA A 1245 -16.94 46.73 -23.06
N PRO A 1246 -16.78 45.68 -23.88
CA PRO A 1246 -17.58 44.47 -23.76
C PRO A 1246 -17.50 43.88 -22.35
N GLY A 1247 -18.65 43.66 -21.72
CA GLY A 1247 -18.73 43.28 -20.31
C GLY A 1247 -20.13 43.45 -19.71
N ILE A 1248 -20.25 43.05 -18.44
CA ILE A 1248 -21.49 43.19 -17.67
C ILE A 1248 -21.37 44.41 -16.77
N TYR A 1249 -22.36 45.30 -16.85
CA TYR A 1249 -22.47 46.51 -16.06
C TYR A 1249 -23.83 46.56 -15.38
N ILE A 1250 -23.97 47.46 -14.40
CA ILE A 1250 -25.25 47.86 -13.86
C ILE A 1250 -25.60 49.23 -14.46
N ARG A 1251 -26.68 49.28 -15.23
CA ARG A 1251 -27.25 50.54 -15.74
C ARG A 1251 -28.28 51.01 -14.74
N ARG A 1252 -28.11 52.23 -14.22
CA ARG A 1252 -29.07 52.91 -13.35
C ARG A 1252 -29.67 54.10 -14.08
N GLN A 1253 -30.99 54.22 -14.08
CA GLN A 1253 -31.70 55.41 -14.49
C GLN A 1253 -32.82 55.68 -13.50
N GLY A 1254 -32.71 56.77 -12.75
CA GLY A 1254 -33.65 57.05 -11.67
C GLY A 1254 -33.64 55.97 -10.58
N ASN A 1255 -34.81 55.41 -10.28
CA ASN A 1255 -35.02 54.31 -9.32
C ASN A 1255 -34.89 52.90 -9.92
N LYS A 1256 -34.61 52.77 -11.22
CA LYS A 1256 -34.39 51.47 -11.89
C LYS A 1256 -32.91 51.19 -12.06
N ALA A 1257 -32.46 50.04 -11.56
CA ALA A 1257 -31.16 49.46 -11.87
C ALA A 1257 -31.35 48.12 -12.57
N GLU A 1258 -30.64 47.90 -13.67
CA GLU A 1258 -30.71 46.68 -14.47
C GLU A 1258 -29.32 46.20 -14.87
N LYS A 1259 -29.16 44.88 -15.01
CA LYS A 1259 -27.94 44.31 -15.61
C LYS A 1259 -27.93 44.66 -17.09
N PHE A 1260 -26.88 45.37 -17.50
CA PHE A 1260 -26.69 45.84 -18.86
C PHE A 1260 -25.42 45.21 -19.42
N ILE A 1261 -25.59 44.44 -20.49
CA ILE A 1261 -24.48 43.72 -21.12
C ILE A 1261 -24.14 44.43 -22.42
N ILE A 1262 -22.89 44.87 -22.53
CA ILE A 1262 -22.33 45.32 -23.80
C ILE A 1262 -21.56 44.16 -24.38
N ARG A 1263 -21.89 43.81 -25.62
CA ARG A 1263 -21.27 42.72 -26.38
C ARG A 1263 -20.18 43.25 -27.29
#